data_AF-A0A8C2E455-F1
#
_entry.id   AF-A0A8C2E455-F1
#
_cell.length_a   1.000
_cell.length_b   1.000
_cell.length_c   1.000
_cell.angle_alpha   90.00
_cell.angle_beta   90.00
_cell.angle_gamma   90.00
#
_symmetry.space_group_name_H-M   'P 1'
#
loop_
_entity.id
_entity.type
_entity.pdbx_description
1 polymer ?
#
loop_
_entity_poly.entity_id
_entity_poly.type
_entity_poly.pdbx_seq_one_letter_code
_entity_poly.pdbx_strand_id
1 'polypeptide(L)'
;MWMLCAALLALGSVCSVNGDSKAVTTTLTTKWPSTPLLLEASTSFCVDAQSNYQTVVHISDTDLAYYDLILKRASVLLSPVQLNLLKLALSLRAYSSTVYSFQQIASNEPPPPGCKAFFNVHGQMSCDTESLKVMLDSAVERPKPYLFKGDHRFPSASPDAPVVILYAELGTKEFSRFHQLMLAKANKGLITYVLRHFLSVRIKPFMHLSGYGVELAIKNQEYKAKDDTLCVVALKESENDPVDEVQGFLFGKLKTIYPELKEQLKELRKHLIESTNEMAPLKVWQMQDLSFQTAARILAAPSVDTLNVMRDLSQNFPTKYFKGTLGLQPGDSALFINGLHIDLDVQDIFSVFDLLRNEARVMEGLRSLLIDTPYIHDILKLNVQPSDSDYAVDIRNPGVNWINNLETDGRYASWPSNVQELLRPTFPGVIRQIRKNFHNLVMILDPTHENTAELISVAEMFYSNNIPLRIGVVFVVNDSDEVDGMQDAGVALLRAFNYIADDVDSQMAFDAIISMFNRVPSGGKLKVEHVVGVLEKRYPYVEISSILGPDSAYDNNRKEGKAYYEQTGVGPLPVVLYNGMPLQREQLDPDELETVVMHKILETTSYFQRTVYLGELNSDHDVVDFIMNQPNVVPRINSRILSTNRNYLDLSATNNHFIDEYARFLFLDTKDKNAAVANSMNYMTKKVTFWVVGDFDQPSGRQLLYDAIRHMKTSNNVRLGVINNPSENLANEKSLIARAIWAAMQTQTANNAKNFITKMAKEETAQALYGGRDIILLHFSALQGMDVPLFKSAYESPNVNFLLAHSAYCWDVLKLQKGQRAVISNGRIIGPLEEGEIFNQDDFLLLESIILKTSGERIKAKIQQASDLVMKVDALLSSQPKGEARIDFLSISLHSAVKIRPKEEEVYFDVVAVVDPVTRDAQKLAPLLLVLKQLVNVNLRVFMNCQSKLSDLPLKSFYRYVLEPEVSFMADSSFAPGPMAKFLDMPQSLLFTLNLNTPESWMVESVHTRYDLDNIYLEEVDSVVAAEYELEYLLLEGHCFDVTTGQPPRGLQFTLGTASDPVIVDTIVMANLGYFQLKANPGAWILRLRKGRSDEIYKIYSHDGTDSPAEADDLIVVLNNFKSKIIKVKVQKKPDMMKEELLSDDTHENDSGFWTSITRYKALGFTGGSKPEEPKQEKDGVINIFSVASGHLYERFLRIMMMSVLKHTKTPVKFWFLKNYLSPTFKEFIPYMAEKYGFQYELVQYKWPRWLHQQTEKQRIIWGYKILFLDVLFPLAVDK
;
A
#
# COMPACT_ATOMS: atom_id res chain seq x y z
N MET A 1 -69.05 14.09 18.82
CA MET A 1 -68.87 12.76 18.19
C MET A 1 -68.47 12.86 16.72
N TRP A 2 -69.31 13.31 15.78
CA TRP A 2 -68.99 13.29 14.33
C TRP A 2 -67.60 13.87 13.96
N MET A 3 -67.21 15.03 14.54
CA MET A 3 -65.86 15.61 14.31
C MET A 3 -64.70 14.73 14.78
N LEU A 4 -64.86 13.87 15.80
CA LEU A 4 -63.82 12.90 16.19
C LEU A 4 -63.73 11.74 15.20
N CYS A 5 -64.85 11.26 14.66
CA CYS A 5 -64.84 10.21 13.64
C CYS A 5 -64.16 10.68 12.35
N ALA A 6 -64.36 11.95 11.96
CA ALA A 6 -63.67 12.55 10.82
C ALA A 6 -62.14 12.63 11.03
N ALA A 7 -61.69 13.03 12.23
CA ALA A 7 -60.26 13.07 12.56
C ALA A 7 -59.61 11.68 12.60
N LEU A 8 -60.32 10.65 13.10
CA LEU A 8 -59.84 9.26 13.11
C LEU A 8 -59.76 8.66 11.70
N LEU A 9 -60.67 9.02 10.79
CA LEU A 9 -60.59 8.58 9.38
C LEU A 9 -59.45 9.26 8.62
N ALA A 10 -59.16 10.54 8.92
CA ALA A 10 -58.05 11.28 8.29
C ALA A 10 -56.65 10.78 8.72
N LEU A 11 -56.53 10.07 9.84
CA LEU A 11 -55.29 9.46 10.32
C LEU A 11 -55.08 8.02 9.80
N GLY A 12 -56.05 7.44 9.09
CA GLY A 12 -55.98 6.07 8.57
C GLY A 12 -55.37 5.94 7.16
N SER A 13 -55.23 7.03 6.40
CA SER A 13 -54.80 7.01 5.00
C SER A 13 -53.28 7.08 4.83
N VAL A 14 -52.57 6.06 5.32
CA VAL A 14 -51.27 5.71 4.73
C VAL A 14 -51.57 5.09 3.36
N CYS A 15 -51.17 5.75 2.28
CA CYS A 15 -51.29 5.18 0.93
C CYS A 15 -50.28 4.05 0.75
N SER A 16 -50.61 2.86 1.24
CA SER A 16 -50.06 1.62 0.71
C SER A 16 -50.52 1.47 -0.74
N VAL A 17 -49.73 1.99 -1.67
CA VAL A 17 -49.84 1.62 -3.08
C VAL A 17 -49.48 0.15 -3.17
N ASN A 18 -50.48 -0.72 -3.28
CA ASN A 18 -50.29 -2.12 -3.60
C ASN A 18 -49.82 -2.19 -5.06
N GLY A 19 -48.50 -2.18 -5.27
CA GLY A 19 -47.94 -2.57 -6.55
C GLY A 19 -48.08 -4.08 -6.72
N ASP A 20 -48.76 -4.52 -7.78
CA ASP A 20 -48.89 -5.94 -8.16
C ASP A 20 -47.53 -6.59 -8.56
N SER A 21 -46.44 -5.82 -8.60
CA SER A 21 -45.11 -6.30 -8.95
C SER A 21 -44.38 -6.95 -7.76
N LYS A 22 -44.25 -8.29 -7.83
CA LYS A 22 -43.39 -9.04 -6.92
C LYS A 22 -41.94 -8.58 -7.05
N ALA A 23 -41.26 -8.40 -5.92
CA ALA A 23 -39.95 -7.79 -5.86
C ALA A 23 -38.94 -8.65 -5.07
N VAL A 24 -37.66 -8.53 -5.43
CA VAL A 24 -36.54 -9.03 -4.61
C VAL A 24 -35.75 -7.84 -4.09
N THR A 25 -35.49 -7.84 -2.79
CA THR A 25 -34.81 -6.75 -2.06
C THR A 25 -33.65 -7.29 -1.24
N THR A 26 -32.54 -6.56 -1.21
CA THR A 26 -31.32 -7.02 -0.52
C THR A 26 -30.57 -5.86 0.13
N THR A 27 -30.33 -5.99 1.43
CA THR A 27 -29.57 -5.06 2.26
C THR A 27 -28.28 -5.72 2.75
N LEU A 28 -27.26 -4.90 3.03
CA LEU A 28 -26.03 -5.32 3.69
C LEU A 28 -25.74 -4.38 4.86
N THR A 29 -25.55 -4.95 6.04
CA THR A 29 -25.36 -4.22 7.30
C THR A 29 -24.01 -4.52 7.94
N THR A 30 -23.58 -3.73 8.92
CA THR A 30 -22.38 -4.01 9.73
C THR A 30 -22.71 -4.65 11.08
N LYS A 31 -21.85 -5.57 11.53
CA LYS A 31 -21.85 -6.12 12.90
C LYS A 31 -21.70 -5.07 14.01
N TRP A 32 -21.21 -3.87 13.69
CA TRP A 32 -21.12 -2.72 14.59
C TRP A 32 -22.24 -1.69 14.39
N PRO A 33 -22.64 -0.94 15.44
CA PRO A 33 -23.69 0.07 15.35
C PRO A 33 -23.27 1.27 14.48
N SER A 34 -24.26 2.00 13.95
CA SER A 34 -24.04 3.20 13.14
C SER A 34 -23.26 4.29 13.90
N THR A 35 -22.22 4.80 13.26
CA THR A 35 -21.33 5.86 13.77
C THR A 35 -21.86 7.27 13.45
N PRO A 36 -21.62 8.31 14.27
CA PRO A 36 -22.07 9.67 13.93
C PRO A 36 -21.30 10.27 12.75
N LEU A 37 -22.02 10.84 11.78
CA LEU A 37 -21.41 11.40 10.55
C LEU A 37 -20.40 12.52 10.82
N LEU A 38 -20.53 13.28 11.91
CA LEU A 38 -19.53 14.28 12.32
C LEU A 38 -18.15 13.66 12.63
N LEU A 39 -18.10 12.44 13.17
CA LEU A 39 -16.86 11.74 13.48
C LEU A 39 -16.21 11.15 12.20
N GLU A 40 -17.03 10.63 11.30
CA GLU A 40 -16.58 10.16 9.99
C GLU A 40 -16.03 11.33 9.15
N ALA A 41 -16.72 12.47 9.15
CA ALA A 41 -16.25 13.70 8.52
C ALA A 41 -14.95 14.21 9.16
N SER A 42 -14.85 14.30 10.51
CA SER A 42 -13.63 14.74 11.18
C SER A 42 -12.42 13.85 10.89
N THR A 43 -12.64 12.55 10.76
CA THR A 43 -11.62 11.57 10.35
C THR A 43 -11.16 11.85 8.91
N SER A 44 -12.09 12.15 8.00
CA SER A 44 -11.76 12.51 6.61
C SER A 44 -10.83 13.73 6.52
N PHE A 45 -11.10 14.79 7.28
CA PHE A 45 -10.27 16.02 7.27
C PHE A 45 -8.85 15.77 7.76
N CYS A 46 -8.67 14.95 8.82
CA CYS A 46 -7.35 14.74 9.42
C CYS A 46 -6.35 14.02 8.48
N VAL A 47 -6.83 13.40 7.40
CA VAL A 47 -6.00 12.81 6.34
C VAL A 47 -5.40 13.88 5.41
N ASP A 48 -6.10 15.00 5.17
CA ASP A 48 -5.65 16.07 4.25
C ASP A 48 -5.03 17.28 4.97
N ALA A 49 -5.44 17.58 6.21
CA ALA A 49 -4.94 18.71 6.99
C ALA A 49 -4.99 18.46 8.51
N GLN A 50 -3.91 18.79 9.22
CA GLN A 50 -3.84 18.72 10.70
C GLN A 50 -4.44 19.97 11.40
N SER A 51 -5.11 20.86 10.67
CA SER A 51 -5.52 22.19 11.15
C SER A 51 -7.02 22.33 11.46
N ASN A 52 -7.31 22.67 12.71
CA ASN A 52 -8.43 23.50 13.20
C ASN A 52 -9.90 23.20 12.84
N TYR A 53 -10.28 22.10 12.16
CA TYR A 53 -11.71 21.79 11.92
C TYR A 53 -12.52 21.54 13.22
N GLN A 54 -11.87 21.30 14.37
CA GLN A 54 -12.50 20.95 15.65
C GLN A 54 -13.19 22.12 16.40
N THR A 55 -13.56 23.20 15.69
CA THR A 55 -14.41 24.26 16.28
C THR A 55 -15.87 23.78 16.37
N VAL A 56 -16.40 23.79 17.60
CA VAL A 56 -17.67 23.16 18.01
C VAL A 56 -18.83 23.35 17.01
N VAL A 57 -19.28 22.24 16.41
CA VAL A 57 -20.62 22.11 15.85
C VAL A 57 -21.62 21.97 16.99
N HIS A 58 -22.66 22.80 17.00
CA HIS A 58 -23.83 22.59 17.85
C HIS A 58 -24.70 21.52 17.20
N ILE A 59 -25.21 20.57 18.00
CA ILE A 59 -26.06 19.49 17.48
C ILE A 59 -27.45 20.09 17.20
N SER A 60 -27.92 19.93 15.96
CA SER A 60 -29.27 20.32 15.51
C SER A 60 -30.30 19.24 15.85
N ASP A 61 -31.57 19.61 15.96
CA ASP A 61 -32.65 18.67 16.34
C ASP A 61 -33.10 17.69 15.23
N THR A 62 -32.60 17.82 13.99
CA THR A 62 -32.95 16.93 12.85
C THR A 62 -31.73 16.50 12.04
N ASP A 63 -31.76 15.27 11.51
CA ASP A 63 -30.64 14.63 10.81
C ASP A 63 -30.19 15.41 9.58
N LEU A 64 -31.14 15.86 8.74
CA LEU A 64 -30.85 16.68 7.56
C LEU A 64 -30.17 18.01 7.94
N ALA A 65 -30.67 18.71 8.95
CA ALA A 65 -30.10 19.98 9.39
C ALA A 65 -28.72 19.81 10.08
N TYR A 66 -28.45 18.64 10.65
CA TYR A 66 -27.14 18.25 11.17
C TYR A 66 -26.15 17.96 10.02
N TYR A 67 -26.58 17.22 8.98
CA TYR A 67 -25.79 16.95 7.78
C TYR A 67 -25.44 18.23 6.99
N ASP A 68 -26.43 19.11 6.75
CA ASP A 68 -26.21 20.41 6.09
C ASP A 68 -25.23 21.31 6.87
N LEU A 69 -25.24 21.25 8.20
CA LEU A 69 -24.30 22.00 9.04
C LEU A 69 -22.87 21.47 8.87
N ILE A 70 -22.68 20.14 8.82
CA ILE A 70 -21.39 19.51 8.52
C ILE A 70 -20.89 19.97 7.15
N LEU A 71 -21.71 19.86 6.09
CA LEU A 71 -21.35 20.31 4.74
C LEU A 71 -21.02 21.81 4.68
N LYS A 72 -21.81 22.66 5.34
CA LYS A 72 -21.59 24.11 5.39
C LYS A 72 -20.34 24.52 6.18
N ARG A 73 -19.81 23.65 7.04
CA ARG A 73 -18.48 23.82 7.66
C ARG A 73 -17.38 23.24 6.79
N ALA A 74 -17.62 22.10 6.13
CA ALA A 74 -16.70 21.48 5.19
C ALA A 74 -16.35 22.42 4.03
N SER A 75 -17.35 23.11 3.46
CA SER A 75 -17.20 24.05 2.34
C SER A 75 -16.43 25.34 2.66
N VAL A 76 -15.92 25.49 3.89
CA VAL A 76 -15.00 26.58 4.28
C VAL A 76 -13.53 26.14 4.15
N LEU A 77 -13.25 24.82 4.21
CA LEU A 77 -11.90 24.26 4.05
C LEU A 77 -11.70 23.52 2.72
N LEU A 78 -12.75 22.92 2.17
CA LEU A 78 -12.68 22.09 0.97
C LEU A 78 -13.05 22.85 -0.31
N SER A 79 -12.46 22.41 -1.41
CA SER A 79 -12.96 22.76 -2.76
C SER A 79 -14.35 22.16 -3.02
N PRO A 80 -15.08 22.61 -4.06
CA PRO A 80 -16.33 21.97 -4.48
C PRO A 80 -16.17 20.49 -4.87
N VAL A 81 -15.03 20.10 -5.46
CA VAL A 81 -14.75 18.72 -5.86
C VAL A 81 -14.49 17.85 -4.62
N GLN A 82 -13.66 18.34 -3.70
CA GLN A 82 -13.39 17.68 -2.42
C GLN A 82 -14.67 17.56 -1.57
N LEU A 83 -15.57 18.55 -1.61
CA LEU A 83 -16.86 18.51 -0.94
C LEU A 83 -17.78 17.42 -1.52
N ASN A 84 -17.83 17.26 -2.85
CA ASN A 84 -18.56 16.16 -3.48
C ASN A 84 -17.94 14.79 -3.16
N LEU A 85 -16.61 14.69 -3.08
CA LEU A 85 -15.95 13.48 -2.61
C LEU A 85 -16.26 13.19 -1.12
N LEU A 86 -16.41 14.22 -0.27
CA LEU A 86 -16.87 14.05 1.11
C LEU A 86 -18.32 13.52 1.17
N LYS A 87 -19.23 14.01 0.31
CA LYS A 87 -20.60 13.48 0.18
C LYS A 87 -20.59 11.98 -0.17
N LEU A 88 -19.76 11.57 -1.14
CA LEU A 88 -19.58 10.15 -1.46
C LEU A 88 -19.01 9.37 -0.26
N ALA A 89 -17.99 9.90 0.43
CA ALA A 89 -17.38 9.21 1.56
C ALA A 89 -18.37 8.97 2.73
N LEU A 90 -19.29 9.91 2.95
CA LEU A 90 -20.38 9.80 3.93
C LEU A 90 -21.54 8.91 3.43
N SER A 91 -21.75 8.78 2.12
CA SER A 91 -22.68 7.79 1.54
C SER A 91 -22.11 6.35 1.61
N LEU A 92 -20.80 6.20 1.35
CA LEU A 92 -20.05 4.95 1.48
C LEU A 92 -19.78 4.55 2.94
N ARG A 93 -20.00 5.46 3.91
CA ARG A 93 -19.64 5.31 5.33
C ARG A 93 -18.16 4.93 5.56
N ALA A 94 -17.28 5.37 4.66
CA ALA A 94 -15.94 4.82 4.49
C ALA A 94 -15.08 4.85 5.77
N TYR A 95 -15.25 5.87 6.61
CA TYR A 95 -14.52 6.07 7.87
C TYR A 95 -15.18 5.45 9.10
N SER A 96 -16.35 4.81 8.97
CA SER A 96 -17.03 4.14 10.09
C SER A 96 -16.14 3.08 10.74
N SER A 97 -15.41 2.30 9.94
CA SER A 97 -14.41 1.34 10.41
C SER A 97 -13.28 2.00 11.20
N THR A 98 -12.85 3.21 10.83
CA THR A 98 -11.88 4.00 11.60
C THR A 98 -12.46 4.45 12.94
N VAL A 99 -13.67 5.01 12.95
CA VAL A 99 -14.35 5.47 14.18
C VAL A 99 -14.64 4.30 15.14
N TYR A 100 -14.98 3.12 14.60
CA TYR A 100 -15.17 1.90 15.38
C TYR A 100 -13.84 1.34 15.93
N SER A 101 -12.74 1.43 15.19
CA SER A 101 -11.42 0.98 15.67
C SER A 101 -10.98 1.70 16.96
N PHE A 102 -11.29 2.99 17.09
CA PHE A 102 -11.08 3.72 18.35
C PHE A 102 -11.98 3.24 19.50
N GLN A 103 -13.18 2.70 19.22
CA GLN A 103 -14.04 2.10 20.26
C GLN A 103 -13.47 0.75 20.75
N GLN A 104 -12.85 -0.05 19.88
CA GLN A 104 -12.13 -1.26 20.30
C GLN A 104 -10.89 -0.90 21.13
N ILE A 105 -10.10 0.10 20.72
CA ILE A 105 -8.96 0.61 21.50
C ILE A 105 -9.41 1.09 22.89
N ALA A 106 -10.46 1.92 22.96
CA ALA A 106 -11.03 2.41 24.22
C ALA A 106 -11.71 1.32 25.08
N SER A 107 -11.97 0.11 24.53
CA SER A 107 -12.42 -1.03 25.33
C SER A 107 -11.29 -1.76 26.06
N ASN A 108 -10.05 -1.62 25.59
CA ASN A 108 -8.85 -2.08 26.29
C ASN A 108 -8.34 -1.05 27.34
N GLU A 109 -8.67 0.24 27.15
CA GLU A 109 -8.39 1.35 28.08
C GLU A 109 -9.71 1.88 28.68
N PRO A 110 -10.40 1.13 29.57
CA PRO A 110 -11.77 1.44 29.96
C PRO A 110 -11.89 2.75 30.77
N PRO A 111 -12.96 3.55 30.54
CA PRO A 111 -13.16 4.83 31.21
C PRO A 111 -13.36 4.68 32.73
N PRO A 112 -12.92 5.66 33.55
CA PRO A 112 -13.29 5.72 34.96
C PRO A 112 -14.83 5.84 35.14
N PRO A 113 -15.40 5.27 36.21
CA PRO A 113 -16.86 5.17 36.36
C PRO A 113 -17.54 6.54 36.42
N GLY A 114 -18.50 6.76 35.50
CA GLY A 114 -19.28 7.99 35.41
C GLY A 114 -18.75 9.04 34.44
N CYS A 115 -17.54 8.88 33.90
CA CYS A 115 -16.96 9.78 32.89
C CYS A 115 -17.57 9.54 31.49
N LYS A 116 -18.01 10.59 30.79
CA LYS A 116 -18.41 10.51 29.36
C LYS A 116 -17.25 10.81 28.41
N ALA A 117 -16.39 11.75 28.80
CA ALA A 117 -15.08 11.97 28.21
C ALA A 117 -14.01 11.82 29.30
N PHE A 118 -12.86 11.25 28.95
CA PHE A 118 -11.74 11.00 29.87
C PHE A 118 -10.41 11.15 29.14
N PHE A 119 -9.32 11.31 29.88
CA PHE A 119 -7.97 11.38 29.32
C PHE A 119 -7.06 10.33 29.97
N ASN A 120 -6.13 9.79 29.17
CA ASN A 120 -5.07 8.88 29.57
C ASN A 120 -3.72 9.61 29.48
N VAL A 121 -2.96 9.60 30.59
CA VAL A 121 -1.55 10.05 30.65
C VAL A 121 -0.71 8.87 31.09
N HIS A 122 0.08 8.28 30.17
CA HIS A 122 1.03 7.20 30.44
C HIS A 122 0.43 6.05 31.31
N GLY A 123 -0.79 5.60 30.97
CA GLY A 123 -1.50 4.50 31.63
C GLY A 123 -2.42 4.89 32.80
N GLN A 124 -2.38 6.15 33.28
CA GLN A 124 -3.33 6.64 34.28
C GLN A 124 -4.48 7.41 33.62
N MET A 125 -5.71 7.10 34.03
CA MET A 125 -6.94 7.62 33.41
C MET A 125 -7.78 8.45 34.40
N SER A 126 -8.31 9.59 33.95
CA SER A 126 -9.17 10.48 34.73
C SER A 126 -10.11 11.31 33.84
N CYS A 127 -11.18 11.86 34.42
CA CYS A 127 -11.97 12.92 33.80
C CYS A 127 -12.04 14.22 34.64
N ASP A 128 -11.23 14.33 35.69
CA ASP A 128 -11.10 15.57 36.47
C ASP A 128 -9.92 16.44 36.00
N THR A 129 -10.14 17.75 35.92
CA THR A 129 -9.14 18.73 35.46
C THR A 129 -8.05 19.06 36.48
N GLU A 130 -8.25 18.81 37.78
CA GLU A 130 -7.23 19.08 38.81
C GLU A 130 -6.19 17.95 38.85
N SER A 131 -6.65 16.70 38.78
CA SER A 131 -5.79 15.49 38.72
C SER A 131 -4.79 15.51 37.56
N LEU A 132 -5.11 16.19 36.45
CA LEU A 132 -4.25 16.33 35.27
C LEU A 132 -2.86 16.90 35.60
N LYS A 133 -2.70 17.74 36.63
CA LYS A 133 -1.37 18.25 37.03
C LYS A 133 -0.51 17.11 37.59
N VAL A 134 -1.02 16.43 38.62
CA VAL A 134 -0.37 15.30 39.31
C VAL A 134 -0.04 14.15 38.32
N MET A 135 -0.92 13.91 37.34
CA MET A 135 -0.69 12.90 36.29
C MET A 135 0.41 13.28 35.29
N LEU A 136 0.67 14.57 35.08
CA LEU A 136 1.77 15.06 34.23
C LEU A 136 3.10 15.06 34.99
N ASP A 137 3.10 15.49 36.25
CA ASP A 137 4.31 15.52 37.10
C ASP A 137 4.85 14.08 37.30
N SER A 138 3.96 13.09 37.43
CA SER A 138 4.29 11.65 37.53
C SER A 138 4.37 10.91 36.18
N ALA A 139 4.34 11.60 35.05
CA ALA A 139 4.38 10.94 33.73
C ALA A 139 5.80 10.45 33.35
N VAL A 140 6.84 11.12 33.84
CA VAL A 140 8.25 10.83 33.48
C VAL A 140 8.69 9.44 33.97
N GLU A 141 8.13 8.96 35.08
CA GLU A 141 8.42 7.65 35.67
C GLU A 141 7.75 6.47 34.93
N ARG A 142 6.92 6.74 33.91
CA ARG A 142 6.06 5.76 33.25
C ARG A 142 6.27 5.73 31.75
N PRO A 143 6.21 4.55 31.09
CA PRO A 143 6.48 4.43 29.66
C PRO A 143 5.52 5.29 28.83
N LYS A 144 6.05 5.96 27.79
CA LYS A 144 5.23 6.71 26.82
C LYS A 144 4.24 5.73 26.16
N PRO A 145 2.94 6.05 26.07
CA PRO A 145 1.94 5.16 25.48
C PRO A 145 2.17 5.02 23.98
N TYR A 146 1.86 3.85 23.43
CA TYR A 146 1.96 3.61 21.98
C TYR A 146 0.93 4.45 21.21
N LEU A 147 1.42 5.16 20.18
CA LEU A 147 0.61 6.03 19.33
C LEU A 147 0.46 5.44 17.93
N PHE A 148 -0.77 5.13 17.54
CA PHE A 148 -1.11 4.52 16.26
C PHE A 148 -0.91 5.50 15.10
N LYS A 149 -0.69 4.98 13.89
CA LYS A 149 -0.51 5.81 12.68
C LYS A 149 -1.73 6.69 12.37
N GLY A 150 -2.93 6.25 12.76
CA GLY A 150 -4.19 7.00 12.61
C GLY A 150 -4.59 7.91 13.79
N ASP A 151 -3.78 8.03 14.85
CA ASP A 151 -4.12 8.91 15.99
C ASP A 151 -4.11 10.40 15.58
N HIS A 152 -5.11 11.17 16.03
CA HIS A 152 -5.19 12.61 15.76
C HIS A 152 -4.23 13.39 16.67
N ARG A 153 -2.98 13.56 16.23
CA ARG A 153 -1.89 14.22 16.97
C ARG A 153 -1.86 15.73 16.71
N PHE A 154 -1.71 16.54 17.76
CA PHE A 154 -1.55 17.99 17.67
C PHE A 154 -0.07 18.40 17.77
N PRO A 155 0.39 19.42 17.03
CA PRO A 155 1.74 19.96 17.17
C PRO A 155 2.02 20.43 18.61
N SER A 156 3.23 20.15 19.11
CA SER A 156 3.67 20.57 20.45
C SER A 156 5.19 20.71 20.47
N ALA A 157 5.69 21.82 21.04
CA ALA A 157 7.07 22.32 20.87
C ALA A 157 8.22 21.43 21.37
N SER A 158 7.96 20.24 21.93
CA SER A 158 9.00 19.27 22.28
C SER A 158 8.54 17.81 22.08
N PRO A 159 9.39 16.92 21.54
CA PRO A 159 9.09 15.48 21.40
C PRO A 159 9.20 14.72 22.74
N ASP A 160 9.81 15.34 23.75
CA ASP A 160 9.95 14.80 25.10
C ASP A 160 8.83 15.20 26.06
N ALA A 161 7.88 16.00 25.59
CA ALA A 161 6.67 16.29 26.36
C ALA A 161 5.90 15.00 26.72
N PRO A 162 5.29 14.93 27.92
CA PRO A 162 4.42 13.83 28.30
C PRO A 162 3.20 13.75 27.38
N VAL A 163 2.80 12.52 27.04
CA VAL A 163 1.73 12.25 26.08
C VAL A 163 0.38 12.20 26.79
N VAL A 164 -0.59 12.97 26.28
CA VAL A 164 -1.95 13.06 26.82
C VAL A 164 -2.95 12.71 25.72
N ILE A 165 -3.63 11.58 25.90
CA ILE A 165 -4.64 11.05 24.98
C ILE A 165 -6.02 11.40 25.54
N LEU A 166 -6.81 12.19 24.82
CA LEU A 166 -8.21 12.48 25.15
C LEU A 166 -9.13 11.51 24.42
N TYR A 167 -10.03 10.85 25.14
CA TYR A 167 -11.13 10.05 24.63
C TYR A 167 -12.43 10.83 24.79
N ALA A 168 -13.01 11.27 23.66
CA ALA A 168 -14.21 12.11 23.67
C ALA A 168 -15.03 12.05 22.37
N GLU A 169 -16.28 12.49 22.47
CA GLU A 169 -17.21 12.69 21.36
C GLU A 169 -17.23 14.19 20.94
N LEU A 170 -17.04 14.45 19.64
CA LEU A 170 -17.07 15.82 19.09
C LEU A 170 -18.46 16.45 19.21
N GLY A 171 -18.51 17.78 19.34
CA GLY A 171 -19.76 18.53 19.53
C GLY A 171 -20.27 18.56 20.97
N THR A 172 -19.78 17.68 21.85
CA THR A 172 -20.15 17.69 23.28
C THR A 172 -19.53 18.88 24.04
N LYS A 173 -20.23 19.35 25.08
CA LYS A 173 -19.75 20.44 25.96
C LYS A 173 -18.49 20.02 26.74
N GLU A 174 -18.40 18.75 27.13
CA GLU A 174 -17.24 18.19 27.82
C GLU A 174 -16.00 18.16 26.92
N PHE A 175 -16.13 17.67 25.67
CA PHE A 175 -15.07 17.75 24.67
C PHE A 175 -14.56 19.19 24.51
N SER A 176 -15.46 20.16 24.32
CA SER A 176 -15.07 21.57 24.15
C SER A 176 -14.20 22.10 25.30
N ARG A 177 -14.57 21.78 26.56
CA ARG A 177 -13.81 22.17 27.75
C ARG A 177 -12.42 21.55 27.80
N PHE A 178 -12.32 20.23 27.57
CA PHE A 178 -11.03 19.53 27.62
C PHE A 178 -10.14 19.91 26.43
N HIS A 179 -10.70 19.99 25.23
CA HIS A 179 -9.96 20.33 24.00
C HIS A 179 -9.27 21.68 24.10
N GLN A 180 -9.98 22.73 24.57
CA GLN A 180 -9.38 24.06 24.77
C GLN A 180 -8.25 24.03 25.81
N LEU A 181 -8.41 23.29 26.90
CA LEU A 181 -7.39 23.15 27.94
C LEU A 181 -6.13 22.41 27.45
N MET A 182 -6.30 21.32 26.70
CA MET A 182 -5.18 20.55 26.15
C MET A 182 -4.46 21.31 25.03
N LEU A 183 -5.21 21.94 24.11
CA LEU A 183 -4.64 22.75 23.03
C LEU A 183 -3.86 23.97 23.58
N ALA A 184 -4.36 24.62 24.63
CA ALA A 184 -3.63 25.69 25.32
C ALA A 184 -2.36 25.22 26.09
N LYS A 185 -2.21 23.92 26.35
CA LYS A 185 -0.99 23.29 26.90
C LYS A 185 -0.04 22.82 25.79
N ALA A 186 -0.56 22.23 24.71
CA ALA A 186 0.21 21.77 23.56
C ALA A 186 0.87 22.94 22.80
N ASN A 187 0.13 24.04 22.60
CA ASN A 187 0.66 25.27 22.01
C ASN A 187 1.75 25.95 22.88
N LYS A 188 1.92 25.52 24.14
CA LYS A 188 3.00 25.95 25.05
C LYS A 188 4.14 24.92 25.15
N GLY A 189 4.10 23.84 24.38
CA GLY A 189 5.10 22.77 24.40
C GLY A 189 5.06 21.84 25.62
N LEU A 190 4.02 21.94 26.46
CA LEU A 190 3.98 21.27 27.77
C LEU A 190 3.47 19.81 27.74
N ILE A 191 2.73 19.44 26.68
CA ILE A 191 2.17 18.09 26.50
C ILE A 191 2.15 17.73 25.00
N THR A 192 2.30 16.46 24.65
CA THR A 192 1.92 15.96 23.33
C THR A 192 0.44 15.56 23.37
N TYR A 193 -0.43 16.40 22.82
CA TYR A 193 -1.88 16.18 22.84
C TYR A 193 -2.34 15.31 21.67
N VAL A 194 -3.13 14.28 21.97
CA VAL A 194 -3.72 13.34 21.02
C VAL A 194 -5.22 13.21 21.29
N LEU A 195 -6.04 13.12 20.24
CA LEU A 195 -7.47 12.83 20.33
C LEU A 195 -7.78 11.44 19.75
N ARG A 196 -8.52 10.63 20.50
CA ARG A 196 -9.18 9.40 20.04
C ARG A 196 -10.70 9.56 20.19
N HIS A 197 -11.47 9.10 19.22
CA HIS A 197 -12.93 9.20 19.27
C HIS A 197 -13.52 8.17 20.23
N PHE A 198 -14.41 8.61 21.13
CA PHE A 198 -15.07 7.72 22.10
C PHE A 198 -16.57 8.01 22.19
N LEU A 199 -17.39 6.97 22.18
CA LEU A 199 -18.84 7.03 22.23
C LEU A 199 -19.37 6.39 23.52
N SER A 200 -19.78 7.23 24.48
CA SER A 200 -20.30 6.79 25.77
C SER A 200 -21.66 6.07 25.68
N VAL A 201 -22.43 6.29 24.61
CA VAL A 201 -23.72 5.62 24.34
C VAL A 201 -23.71 5.11 22.91
N ARG A 202 -24.06 3.83 22.71
CA ARG A 202 -24.15 3.19 21.39
C ARG A 202 -25.60 3.25 20.87
N ILE A 203 -25.79 3.92 19.74
CA ILE A 203 -27.11 4.04 19.07
C ILE A 203 -27.41 2.71 18.36
N LYS A 204 -28.69 2.28 18.33
CA LYS A 204 -29.03 0.85 18.11
C LYS A 204 -29.28 0.32 16.67
N PRO A 205 -29.43 1.09 15.59
CA PRO A 205 -29.50 0.50 14.25
C PRO A 205 -28.09 0.10 13.76
N PHE A 206 -27.99 -1.08 13.16
CA PHE A 206 -26.80 -1.48 12.40
C PHE A 206 -26.69 -0.62 11.14
N MET A 207 -25.45 -0.27 10.76
CA MET A 207 -25.20 0.62 9.64
C MET A 207 -25.40 -0.13 8.32
N HIS A 208 -26.18 0.44 7.39
CA HIS A 208 -26.24 -0.08 6.02
C HIS A 208 -25.01 0.37 5.22
N LEU A 209 -24.48 -0.53 4.38
CA LEU A 209 -23.27 -0.31 3.57
C LEU A 209 -23.60 -0.02 2.10
N SER A 210 -22.67 0.64 1.41
CA SER A 210 -22.65 0.79 -0.05
C SER A 210 -21.40 0.12 -0.64
N GLY A 211 -21.36 -0.06 -1.96
CA GLY A 211 -20.16 -0.53 -2.67
C GLY A 211 -20.14 -2.01 -3.03
N TYR A 212 -21.30 -2.69 -3.02
CA TYR A 212 -21.44 -4.09 -3.38
C TYR A 212 -22.43 -4.29 -4.54
N GLY A 213 -22.31 -5.41 -5.25
CA GLY A 213 -23.27 -5.87 -6.24
C GLY A 213 -24.17 -6.97 -5.70
N VAL A 214 -25.41 -7.04 -6.21
CA VAL A 214 -26.31 -8.18 -6.04
C VAL A 214 -26.58 -8.78 -7.41
N GLU A 215 -26.48 -10.10 -7.51
CA GLU A 215 -26.73 -10.87 -8.72
C GLU A 215 -27.88 -11.87 -8.46
N LEU A 216 -28.90 -11.86 -9.32
CA LEU A 216 -29.91 -12.92 -9.40
C LEU A 216 -29.61 -13.80 -10.61
N ALA A 217 -28.96 -14.93 -10.38
CA ALA A 217 -28.57 -15.87 -11.41
C ALA A 217 -29.71 -16.85 -11.74
N ILE A 218 -29.98 -17.03 -13.03
CA ILE A 218 -30.99 -17.96 -13.56
C ILE A 218 -30.42 -19.38 -13.49
N LYS A 219 -31.16 -20.30 -12.87
CA LYS A 219 -30.76 -21.71 -12.73
C LYS A 219 -31.27 -22.53 -13.94
N ASN A 220 -30.39 -23.29 -14.59
CA ASN A 220 -30.79 -24.19 -15.68
C ASN A 220 -31.82 -25.22 -15.18
N GLN A 221 -32.94 -25.38 -15.90
CA GLN A 221 -34.04 -26.25 -15.49
C GLN A 221 -33.74 -27.76 -15.57
N GLU A 222 -32.57 -28.15 -16.10
CA GLU A 222 -32.11 -29.54 -16.18
C GLU A 222 -31.91 -30.18 -14.79
N TYR A 223 -31.63 -29.38 -13.76
CA TYR A 223 -31.37 -29.83 -12.39
C TYR A 223 -32.56 -29.57 -11.44
N LYS A 224 -33.78 -29.87 -11.88
CA LYS A 224 -34.99 -29.78 -11.04
C LYS A 224 -35.08 -30.95 -10.05
N ALA A 225 -34.81 -30.67 -8.78
CA ALA A 225 -35.22 -31.49 -7.65
C ALA A 225 -36.17 -30.66 -6.75
N LYS A 226 -37.48 -30.71 -7.03
CA LYS A 226 -38.52 -30.12 -6.15
C LYS A 226 -38.91 -31.10 -5.03
N ASP A 227 -39.50 -30.55 -3.97
CA ASP A 227 -40.06 -31.28 -2.82
C ASP A 227 -41.60 -31.11 -2.88
N ASP A 228 -42.30 -32.08 -3.46
CA ASP A 228 -43.69 -31.94 -3.93
C ASP A 228 -44.77 -31.94 -2.82
N THR A 229 -44.48 -31.36 -1.65
CA THR A 229 -45.26 -31.61 -0.41
C THR A 229 -46.20 -30.50 0.06
N LEU A 230 -46.31 -29.34 -0.62
CA LEU A 230 -47.27 -28.28 -0.28
C LEU A 230 -47.90 -27.57 -1.50
N CYS A 231 -49.06 -28.05 -1.96
CA CYS A 231 -49.81 -27.44 -3.08
C CYS A 231 -51.33 -27.39 -2.83
N VAL A 232 -51.85 -26.36 -2.13
CA VAL A 232 -53.19 -25.76 -2.37
C VAL A 232 -53.23 -24.30 -1.87
N VAL A 233 -53.26 -23.32 -2.77
CA VAL A 233 -53.89 -22.01 -2.53
C VAL A 233 -54.62 -21.60 -3.80
N ALA A 234 -55.86 -21.11 -3.69
CA ALA A 234 -56.68 -20.70 -4.82
C ALA A 234 -56.59 -19.17 -5.02
N LEU A 235 -56.28 -18.75 -6.25
CA LEU A 235 -56.32 -17.34 -6.64
C LEU A 235 -57.77 -16.81 -6.60
N LYS A 236 -57.92 -15.57 -6.12
CA LYS A 236 -59.12 -14.76 -6.30
C LYS A 236 -58.73 -13.48 -7.04
N GLU A 237 -59.35 -13.22 -8.17
CA GLU A 237 -59.21 -11.94 -8.87
C GLU A 237 -60.04 -10.86 -8.16
N SER A 238 -59.49 -9.66 -8.06
CA SER A 238 -60.19 -8.46 -7.56
C SER A 238 -60.31 -7.42 -8.68
N GLU A 239 -61.44 -7.42 -9.38
CA GLU A 239 -61.76 -6.31 -10.32
C GLU A 239 -62.08 -5.03 -9.53
N ASN A 240 -61.10 -4.12 -9.40
CA ASN A 240 -61.25 -2.65 -9.50
C ASN A 240 -59.97 -1.91 -9.03
N ASP A 241 -59.18 -1.39 -9.97
CA ASP A 241 -58.20 -0.33 -9.69
C ASP A 241 -58.09 0.62 -10.92
N PRO A 242 -57.93 1.95 -10.78
CA PRO A 242 -58.12 2.89 -11.88
C PRO A 242 -56.82 3.27 -12.64
N VAL A 243 -55.65 2.79 -12.21
CA VAL A 243 -54.33 3.11 -12.80
C VAL A 243 -53.72 1.88 -13.48
N ASP A 244 -54.46 1.35 -14.45
CA ASP A 244 -54.11 0.15 -15.23
C ASP A 244 -53.27 0.54 -16.47
N GLU A 245 -51.95 0.69 -16.30
CA GLU A 245 -50.99 0.94 -17.40
C GLU A 245 -50.10 -0.28 -17.65
N VAL A 246 -50.06 -0.76 -18.91
CA VAL A 246 -49.22 -1.91 -19.31
C VAL A 246 -48.52 -1.57 -20.63
N GLN A 247 -47.19 -1.65 -20.68
CA GLN A 247 -46.37 -1.36 -21.87
C GLN A 247 -46.68 0.03 -22.52
N GLY A 248 -46.95 1.05 -21.70
CA GLY A 248 -47.31 2.40 -22.16
C GLY A 248 -48.78 2.58 -22.57
N PHE A 249 -49.61 1.53 -22.48
CA PHE A 249 -51.04 1.60 -22.76
C PHE A 249 -51.84 1.76 -21.47
N LEU A 250 -52.45 2.92 -21.28
CA LEU A 250 -53.41 3.20 -20.20
C LEU A 250 -54.75 2.50 -20.46
N PHE A 251 -54.81 1.21 -20.17
CA PHE A 251 -56.01 0.37 -20.33
C PHE A 251 -57.22 0.93 -19.58
N GLY A 252 -57.03 1.58 -18.43
CA GLY A 252 -58.10 2.32 -17.75
C GLY A 252 -58.78 3.36 -18.65
N LYS A 253 -58.00 4.20 -19.37
CA LYS A 253 -58.53 5.17 -20.33
C LYS A 253 -59.07 4.50 -21.60
N LEU A 254 -58.38 3.49 -22.13
CA LEU A 254 -58.80 2.80 -23.36
C LEU A 254 -60.15 2.10 -23.19
N LYS A 255 -60.39 1.45 -22.05
CA LYS A 255 -61.69 0.84 -21.67
C LYS A 255 -62.82 1.88 -21.55
N THR A 256 -62.50 3.14 -21.24
CA THR A 256 -63.46 4.26 -21.16
C THR A 256 -63.72 4.91 -22.52
N ILE A 257 -62.71 5.00 -23.39
CA ILE A 257 -62.81 5.63 -24.71
C ILE A 257 -63.42 4.68 -25.75
N TYR A 258 -63.15 3.37 -25.65
CA TYR A 258 -63.62 2.33 -26.57
C TYR A 258 -64.38 1.22 -25.84
N PRO A 259 -65.58 1.50 -25.28
CA PRO A 259 -66.36 0.50 -24.54
C PRO A 259 -66.76 -0.70 -25.40
N GLU A 260 -66.97 -0.50 -26.70
CA GLU A 260 -67.25 -1.56 -27.70
C GLU A 260 -66.15 -2.65 -27.71
N LEU A 261 -64.90 -2.27 -27.43
CA LEU A 261 -63.72 -3.12 -27.54
C LEU A 261 -63.28 -3.70 -26.18
N LYS A 262 -64.10 -3.60 -25.13
CA LYS A 262 -63.71 -3.91 -23.75
C LYS A 262 -63.18 -5.35 -23.57
N GLU A 263 -63.78 -6.33 -24.23
CA GLU A 263 -63.30 -7.72 -24.20
C GLU A 263 -61.98 -7.89 -24.98
N GLN A 264 -61.86 -7.30 -26.16
CA GLN A 264 -60.60 -7.31 -26.93
C GLN A 264 -59.47 -6.55 -26.23
N LEU A 265 -59.79 -5.53 -25.42
CA LEU A 265 -58.85 -4.84 -24.55
C LEU A 265 -58.49 -5.67 -23.29
N LYS A 266 -59.40 -6.51 -22.77
CA LYS A 266 -59.05 -7.53 -21.76
C LYS A 266 -58.13 -8.59 -22.36
N GLU A 267 -58.44 -9.07 -23.57
CA GLU A 267 -57.68 -10.10 -24.29
C GLU A 267 -56.29 -9.61 -24.73
N LEU A 268 -56.19 -8.37 -25.24
CA LEU A 268 -54.91 -7.72 -25.53
C LEU A 268 -54.08 -7.47 -24.26
N ARG A 269 -54.69 -7.01 -23.16
CA ARG A 269 -54.01 -6.86 -21.86
C ARG A 269 -53.48 -8.21 -21.37
N LYS A 270 -54.30 -9.27 -21.48
CA LYS A 270 -53.93 -10.63 -21.11
C LYS A 270 -52.77 -11.15 -21.98
N HIS A 271 -52.86 -11.01 -23.30
CA HIS A 271 -51.77 -11.36 -24.22
C HIS A 271 -50.49 -10.57 -23.92
N LEU A 272 -50.56 -9.28 -23.60
CA LEU A 272 -49.37 -8.48 -23.26
C LEU A 272 -48.70 -8.96 -21.95
N ILE A 273 -49.49 -9.42 -20.97
CA ILE A 273 -49.00 -10.00 -19.70
C ILE A 273 -48.43 -11.41 -19.93
N GLU A 274 -49.08 -12.23 -20.75
CA GLU A 274 -48.61 -13.58 -21.09
C GLU A 274 -47.31 -13.50 -21.93
N SER A 275 -47.26 -12.63 -22.95
CA SER A 275 -46.09 -12.42 -23.81
C SER A 275 -44.95 -11.62 -23.16
N THR A 276 -45.10 -11.15 -21.92
CA THR A 276 -43.99 -10.61 -21.12
C THR A 276 -43.48 -11.60 -20.07
N ASN A 277 -44.28 -12.58 -19.64
CA ASN A 277 -43.85 -13.62 -18.71
C ASN A 277 -43.21 -14.83 -19.39
N GLU A 278 -43.58 -15.16 -20.64
CA GLU A 278 -42.90 -16.21 -21.41
C GLU A 278 -41.66 -15.69 -22.16
N MET A 279 -40.49 -15.75 -21.51
CA MET A 279 -39.20 -15.66 -22.20
C MET A 279 -38.96 -16.89 -23.09
N ALA A 280 -39.53 -16.87 -24.30
CA ALA A 280 -39.22 -17.87 -25.32
C ALA A 280 -37.70 -17.85 -25.64
N PRO A 281 -37.02 -19.01 -25.64
CA PRO A 281 -35.56 -19.06 -25.80
C PRO A 281 -35.14 -18.55 -27.19
N LEU A 282 -34.22 -17.58 -27.21
CA LEU A 282 -33.69 -16.97 -28.42
C LEU A 282 -33.00 -18.01 -29.31
N LYS A 283 -33.30 -17.98 -30.62
CA LYS A 283 -32.69 -18.91 -31.57
C LYS A 283 -31.26 -18.46 -31.89
N VAL A 284 -30.35 -19.42 -32.08
CA VAL A 284 -28.90 -19.18 -32.19
C VAL A 284 -28.53 -18.08 -33.19
N TRP A 285 -29.22 -17.98 -34.34
CA TRP A 285 -28.95 -16.91 -35.32
C TRP A 285 -29.40 -15.51 -34.86
N GLN A 286 -30.45 -15.41 -34.03
CA GLN A 286 -30.90 -14.13 -33.46
C GLN A 286 -29.89 -13.58 -32.44
N MET A 287 -29.08 -14.46 -31.85
CA MET A 287 -28.04 -14.07 -30.89
C MET A 287 -26.77 -13.54 -31.58
N GLN A 288 -26.48 -13.85 -32.84
CA GLN A 288 -25.15 -13.62 -33.46
C GLN A 288 -24.66 -12.17 -33.51
N ASP A 289 -25.56 -11.19 -33.59
CA ASP A 289 -25.26 -9.75 -33.71
C ASP A 289 -25.71 -8.94 -32.48
N LEU A 290 -26.10 -9.60 -31.39
CA LEU A 290 -26.92 -9.01 -30.34
C LEU A 290 -26.21 -7.90 -29.52
N SER A 291 -24.90 -7.99 -29.34
CA SER A 291 -24.04 -6.91 -28.80
C SER A 291 -24.01 -5.68 -29.71
N PHE A 292 -23.93 -5.83 -31.03
CA PHE A 292 -23.99 -4.70 -31.97
C PHE A 292 -25.37 -4.04 -31.97
N GLN A 293 -26.44 -4.84 -31.90
CA GLN A 293 -27.81 -4.30 -31.79
C GLN A 293 -27.98 -3.52 -30.47
N THR A 294 -27.44 -4.03 -29.36
CA THR A 294 -27.47 -3.35 -28.06
C THR A 294 -26.64 -2.07 -28.07
N ALA A 295 -25.42 -2.10 -28.61
CA ALA A 295 -24.57 -0.92 -28.76
C ALA A 295 -25.19 0.13 -29.70
N ALA A 296 -25.80 -0.28 -30.82
CA ALA A 296 -26.52 0.63 -31.71
C ALA A 296 -27.70 1.32 -31.01
N ARG A 297 -28.45 0.59 -30.16
CA ARG A 297 -29.53 1.16 -29.35
C ARG A 297 -29.02 2.18 -28.31
N ILE A 298 -27.85 1.94 -27.72
CA ILE A 298 -27.20 2.87 -26.79
C ILE A 298 -26.67 4.11 -27.55
N LEU A 299 -25.97 3.91 -28.68
CA LEU A 299 -25.43 5.00 -29.51
C LEU A 299 -26.53 5.86 -30.16
N ALA A 300 -27.74 5.32 -30.36
CA ALA A 300 -28.90 6.07 -30.84
C ALA A 300 -29.64 6.85 -29.73
N ALA A 301 -29.34 6.62 -28.45
CA ALA A 301 -29.97 7.32 -27.33
C ALA A 301 -29.35 8.72 -27.11
N PRO A 302 -30.13 9.75 -26.73
CA PRO A 302 -29.61 11.08 -26.43
C PRO A 302 -28.52 11.07 -25.36
N SER A 303 -27.47 11.89 -25.54
CA SER A 303 -26.25 11.88 -24.70
C SER A 303 -26.45 12.12 -23.19
N VAL A 304 -27.62 12.65 -22.80
CA VAL A 304 -28.04 12.79 -21.40
C VAL A 304 -28.37 11.41 -20.81
N ASP A 305 -29.14 10.62 -21.56
CA ASP A 305 -29.76 9.36 -21.15
C ASP A 305 -28.99 8.11 -21.60
N THR A 306 -27.99 8.24 -22.49
CA THR A 306 -27.19 7.12 -23.01
C THR A 306 -26.65 6.20 -21.90
N LEU A 307 -26.23 6.77 -20.75
CA LEU A 307 -25.75 5.99 -19.60
C LEU A 307 -26.88 5.31 -18.82
N ASN A 308 -28.08 5.92 -18.75
CA ASN A 308 -29.27 5.28 -18.19
C ASN A 308 -29.67 4.08 -19.06
N VAL A 309 -29.75 4.27 -20.38
CA VAL A 309 -30.04 3.20 -21.35
C VAL A 309 -28.97 2.09 -21.30
N MET A 310 -27.68 2.44 -21.14
CA MET A 310 -26.62 1.44 -20.95
C MET A 310 -26.77 0.66 -19.64
N ARG A 311 -27.09 1.33 -18.52
CA ARG A 311 -27.40 0.66 -17.23
C ARG A 311 -28.60 -0.27 -17.40
N ASP A 312 -29.71 0.23 -17.91
CA ASP A 312 -30.99 -0.49 -17.95
C ASP A 312 -30.98 -1.66 -18.94
N LEU A 313 -30.12 -1.61 -19.97
CA LEU A 313 -29.81 -2.78 -20.81
C LEU A 313 -28.85 -3.74 -20.08
N SER A 314 -27.63 -3.31 -19.73
CA SER A 314 -26.61 -4.20 -19.13
C SER A 314 -27.10 -4.95 -17.88
N GLN A 315 -27.86 -4.29 -17.00
CA GLN A 315 -28.36 -4.89 -15.76
C GLN A 315 -29.50 -5.92 -15.96
N ASN A 316 -30.04 -6.06 -17.17
CA ASN A 316 -31.23 -6.88 -17.46
C ASN A 316 -31.13 -7.72 -18.77
N PHE A 317 -29.93 -7.96 -19.35
CA PHE A 317 -29.78 -8.47 -20.74
C PHE A 317 -28.58 -9.45 -20.95
N PRO A 318 -28.57 -10.36 -21.97
CA PRO A 318 -27.43 -11.27 -22.29
C PRO A 318 -26.96 -11.40 -23.81
N THR A 319 -25.64 -11.55 -24.14
CA THR A 319 -25.00 -11.53 -25.53
C THR A 319 -23.77 -12.49 -25.89
N LYS A 320 -22.49 -11.98 -25.99
CA LYS A 320 -21.06 -12.43 -26.22
C LYS A 320 -20.71 -13.80 -26.92
N TYR A 321 -19.60 -14.07 -27.65
CA TYR A 321 -18.30 -13.45 -28.07
C TYR A 321 -18.16 -13.48 -29.64
N PHE A 322 -17.17 -12.96 -30.43
CA PHE A 322 -15.81 -12.30 -30.33
C PHE A 322 -15.53 -11.48 -31.66
N LYS A 323 -14.43 -10.86 -32.15
CA LYS A 323 -13.03 -10.39 -31.88
C LYS A 323 -12.69 -9.40 -33.08
N GLY A 324 -11.68 -8.53 -33.24
CA GLY A 324 -10.43 -8.04 -32.58
C GLY A 324 -10.32 -6.49 -32.69
N THR A 325 -9.31 -5.70 -32.28
CA THR A 325 -8.01 -5.87 -31.57
C THR A 325 -7.46 -4.50 -31.09
N LEU A 326 -6.80 -4.41 -29.92
CA LEU A 326 -6.02 -3.23 -29.43
C LEU A 326 -4.92 -3.65 -28.42
N GLY A 327 -4.40 -4.87 -28.52
CA GLY A 327 -3.80 -5.59 -27.38
C GLY A 327 -4.91 -6.17 -26.49
N LEU A 328 -5.85 -5.32 -26.06
CA LEU A 328 -7.21 -5.71 -25.70
C LEU A 328 -7.87 -6.51 -26.83
N GLN A 329 -8.70 -7.48 -26.47
CA GLN A 329 -9.59 -8.19 -27.38
C GLN A 329 -11.02 -7.62 -27.22
N PRO A 330 -11.91 -7.71 -28.23
CA PRO A 330 -13.28 -7.25 -28.09
C PRO A 330 -14.10 -8.01 -27.07
N GLY A 331 -14.98 -7.30 -26.38
CA GLY A 331 -15.69 -7.72 -25.18
C GLY A 331 -14.80 -8.01 -23.97
N ASP A 332 -13.51 -7.68 -24.03
CA ASP A 332 -12.77 -7.30 -22.83
C ASP A 332 -13.23 -5.88 -22.45
N SER A 333 -13.33 -5.60 -21.15
CA SER A 333 -13.60 -4.24 -20.67
C SER A 333 -12.40 -3.68 -19.93
N ALA A 334 -12.20 -2.38 -20.03
CA ALA A 334 -11.16 -1.65 -19.32
C ALA A 334 -11.65 -0.23 -19.00
N LEU A 335 -11.37 0.22 -17.77
CA LEU A 335 -11.66 1.58 -17.33
C LEU A 335 -10.34 2.31 -17.12
N PHE A 336 -10.27 3.56 -17.60
CA PHE A 336 -9.12 4.43 -17.41
C PHE A 336 -9.56 5.78 -16.85
N ILE A 337 -8.83 6.27 -15.85
CA ILE A 337 -9.06 7.58 -15.21
C ILE A 337 -7.76 8.37 -15.28
N ASN A 338 -7.76 9.51 -15.99
CA ASN A 338 -6.57 10.31 -16.30
C ASN A 338 -5.40 9.47 -16.86
N GLY A 339 -5.71 8.45 -17.65
CA GLY A 339 -4.76 7.50 -18.26
C GLY A 339 -4.31 6.33 -17.37
N LEU A 340 -4.60 6.33 -16.06
CA LEU A 340 -4.35 5.20 -15.16
C LEU A 340 -5.37 4.07 -15.43
N HIS A 341 -4.93 2.81 -15.46
CA HIS A 341 -5.83 1.67 -15.60
C HIS A 341 -6.51 1.32 -14.27
N ILE A 342 -7.80 1.00 -14.35
CA ILE A 342 -8.63 0.56 -13.22
C ILE A 342 -9.09 -0.85 -13.52
N ASP A 343 -8.44 -1.84 -12.89
CA ASP A 343 -8.87 -3.23 -12.91
C ASP A 343 -10.24 -3.35 -12.20
N LEU A 344 -11.26 -3.74 -12.96
CA LEU A 344 -12.65 -3.79 -12.49
C LEU A 344 -12.97 -5.00 -11.62
N ASP A 345 -12.12 -6.03 -11.61
CA ASP A 345 -12.27 -7.22 -10.77
C ASP A 345 -11.49 -7.06 -9.46
N VAL A 346 -10.30 -6.45 -9.51
CA VAL A 346 -9.40 -6.31 -8.35
C VAL A 346 -9.62 -5.01 -7.56
N GLN A 347 -10.05 -3.90 -8.19
CA GLN A 347 -10.20 -2.61 -7.49
C GLN A 347 -11.62 -2.37 -6.96
N ASP A 348 -11.71 -2.24 -5.63
CA ASP A 348 -12.93 -1.84 -4.92
C ASP A 348 -13.26 -0.35 -5.09
N ILE A 349 -14.53 0.03 -4.89
CA ILE A 349 -14.96 1.44 -4.91
C ILE A 349 -14.17 2.33 -3.93
N PHE A 350 -13.72 1.77 -2.80
CA PHE A 350 -12.90 2.47 -1.82
C PHE A 350 -11.49 2.80 -2.36
N SER A 351 -10.91 1.94 -3.20
CA SER A 351 -9.64 2.18 -3.88
C SER A 351 -9.79 3.21 -5.00
N VAL A 352 -10.88 3.14 -5.76
CA VAL A 352 -11.23 4.14 -6.78
C VAL A 352 -11.50 5.52 -6.15
N PHE A 353 -12.13 5.58 -4.98
CA PHE A 353 -12.34 6.80 -4.21
C PHE A 353 -11.01 7.47 -3.81
N ASP A 354 -10.08 6.70 -3.23
CA ASP A 354 -8.76 7.24 -2.84
C ASP A 354 -7.95 7.71 -4.07
N LEU A 355 -8.05 7.00 -5.20
CA LEU A 355 -7.45 7.43 -6.48
C LEU A 355 -8.04 8.76 -6.97
N LEU A 356 -9.37 8.91 -6.95
CA LEU A 356 -10.04 10.16 -7.33
C LEU A 356 -9.66 11.32 -6.42
N ARG A 357 -9.51 11.09 -5.11
CA ARG A 357 -9.06 12.10 -4.13
C ARG A 357 -7.60 12.53 -4.39
N ASN A 358 -6.71 11.58 -4.64
CA ASN A 358 -5.29 11.85 -4.92
C ASN A 358 -5.10 12.59 -6.25
N GLU A 359 -5.86 12.22 -7.28
CA GLU A 359 -5.88 12.93 -8.56
C GLU A 359 -6.51 14.33 -8.42
N ALA A 360 -7.63 14.47 -7.71
CA ALA A 360 -8.25 15.78 -7.43
C ALA A 360 -7.24 16.75 -6.80
N ARG A 361 -6.55 16.31 -5.73
CA ARG A 361 -5.54 17.12 -5.02
C ARG A 361 -4.43 17.62 -5.96
N VAL A 362 -3.95 16.77 -6.87
CA VAL A 362 -2.89 17.16 -7.82
C VAL A 362 -3.42 18.03 -8.95
N MET A 363 -4.60 17.75 -9.50
CA MET A 363 -5.22 18.58 -10.55
C MET A 363 -5.56 19.99 -10.03
N GLU A 364 -6.10 20.08 -8.81
CA GLU A 364 -6.35 21.35 -8.14
C GLU A 364 -5.05 22.07 -7.77
N GLY A 365 -4.02 21.34 -7.32
CA GLY A 365 -2.70 21.91 -7.07
C GLY A 365 -1.99 22.42 -8.33
N LEU A 366 -2.20 21.80 -9.49
CA LEU A 366 -1.71 22.33 -10.77
C LEU A 366 -2.52 23.56 -11.19
N ARG A 367 -3.83 23.60 -10.91
CA ARG A 367 -4.68 24.77 -11.18
C ARG A 367 -4.38 25.96 -10.26
N SER A 368 -4.05 25.73 -8.99
CA SER A 368 -3.62 26.80 -8.06
C SER A 368 -2.26 27.40 -8.43
N LEU A 369 -1.41 26.63 -9.13
CA LEU A 369 -0.18 27.07 -9.78
C LEU A 369 -0.41 27.79 -11.12
N LEU A 370 -1.65 28.15 -11.44
CA LEU A 370 -2.08 28.90 -12.63
C LEU A 370 -1.80 28.17 -13.97
N ILE A 371 -1.84 26.84 -13.96
CA ILE A 371 -1.72 26.02 -15.18
C ILE A 371 -3.11 25.87 -15.83
N ASP A 372 -3.16 25.96 -17.15
CA ASP A 372 -4.38 25.78 -17.94
C ASP A 372 -4.72 24.29 -18.12
N THR A 373 -6.02 23.99 -18.00
CA THR A 373 -6.58 22.63 -18.00
C THR A 373 -6.04 21.68 -19.10
N PRO A 374 -5.89 22.05 -20.39
CA PRO A 374 -5.31 21.15 -21.39
C PRO A 374 -3.87 20.72 -21.08
N TYR A 375 -3.06 21.59 -20.47
CA TYR A 375 -1.69 21.24 -20.07
C TYR A 375 -1.65 20.38 -18.81
N ILE A 376 -2.67 20.44 -17.92
CA ILE A 376 -2.75 19.59 -16.72
C ILE A 376 -2.72 18.11 -17.10
N HIS A 377 -3.53 17.66 -18.06
CA HIS A 377 -3.53 16.26 -18.51
C HIS A 377 -2.22 15.85 -19.18
N ASP A 378 -1.58 16.76 -19.92
CA ASP A 378 -0.29 16.52 -20.57
C ASP A 378 0.88 16.46 -19.59
N ILE A 379 0.76 17.14 -18.45
CA ILE A 379 1.70 17.12 -17.32
C ILE A 379 1.50 15.86 -16.47
N LEU A 380 0.25 15.45 -16.19
CA LEU A 380 -0.05 14.20 -15.47
C LEU A 380 0.52 12.96 -16.19
N LYS A 381 0.49 12.94 -17.54
CA LYS A 381 1.08 11.87 -18.37
C LYS A 381 2.60 11.75 -18.26
N LEU A 382 3.31 12.74 -17.71
CA LEU A 382 4.74 12.65 -17.50
C LEU A 382 5.02 11.62 -16.41
N ASN A 383 5.80 10.56 -16.71
CA ASN A 383 6.35 9.75 -15.64
C ASN A 383 7.47 10.55 -14.96
N VAL A 384 7.13 11.23 -13.87
CA VAL A 384 8.01 12.11 -13.10
C VAL A 384 8.90 11.31 -12.13
N GLN A 385 8.49 10.11 -11.75
CA GLN A 385 9.27 9.27 -10.85
C GLN A 385 10.45 8.60 -11.59
N PRO A 386 11.58 8.34 -10.90
CA PRO A 386 12.56 7.38 -11.40
C PRO A 386 11.91 6.01 -11.56
N SER A 387 12.16 5.40 -12.72
CA SER A 387 12.29 3.95 -12.83
C SER A 387 13.23 3.44 -11.75
N ASP A 388 13.02 2.21 -11.27
CA ASP A 388 14.01 1.51 -10.46
C ASP A 388 15.19 1.09 -11.37
N SER A 389 15.95 2.08 -11.82
CA SER A 389 17.18 1.84 -12.57
C SER A 389 18.29 1.67 -11.56
N ASP A 390 18.81 0.44 -11.44
CA ASP A 390 20.01 0.14 -10.65
C ASP A 390 21.12 1.14 -11.04
N TYR A 391 21.45 2.02 -10.09
CA TYR A 391 22.59 2.92 -10.21
C TYR A 391 23.85 2.11 -9.95
N ALA A 392 24.86 2.30 -10.79
CA ALA A 392 26.13 1.57 -10.72
C ALA A 392 27.24 2.49 -10.22
N VAL A 393 28.21 1.90 -9.53
CA VAL A 393 29.49 2.51 -9.17
C VAL A 393 30.52 2.20 -10.26
N ASP A 394 31.44 3.13 -10.56
CA ASP A 394 32.57 2.82 -11.43
C ASP A 394 33.54 1.83 -10.75
N ILE A 395 33.78 0.68 -11.39
CA ILE A 395 34.66 -0.39 -10.90
C ILE A 395 36.11 -0.29 -11.44
N ARG A 396 36.43 0.73 -12.23
CA ARG A 396 37.77 0.97 -12.81
C ARG A 396 38.70 1.69 -11.81
N ASN A 397 38.81 1.17 -10.59
CA ASN A 397 39.66 1.73 -9.53
C ASN A 397 40.84 0.77 -9.19
N PRO A 398 42.07 1.25 -8.98
CA PRO A 398 43.23 0.41 -8.63
C PRO A 398 43.06 -0.36 -7.31
N GLY A 399 42.21 0.10 -6.38
CA GLY A 399 41.88 -0.63 -5.15
C GLY A 399 41.07 -1.92 -5.34
N VAL A 400 40.66 -2.26 -6.57
CA VAL A 400 39.97 -3.52 -6.90
C VAL A 400 40.97 -4.58 -7.35
N ASN A 401 41.31 -5.51 -6.45
CA ASN A 401 42.21 -6.63 -6.74
C ASN A 401 41.45 -7.71 -7.53
N TRP A 402 41.78 -7.93 -8.80
CA TRP A 402 41.11 -8.92 -9.66
C TRP A 402 41.72 -10.32 -9.50
N ILE A 403 40.88 -11.33 -9.25
CA ILE A 403 41.29 -12.75 -9.07
C ILE A 403 41.45 -13.45 -10.43
N ASN A 404 40.58 -13.14 -11.38
CA ASN A 404 40.58 -13.72 -12.73
C ASN A 404 40.31 -12.65 -13.81
N ASN A 405 40.58 -13.03 -15.05
CA ASN A 405 40.24 -12.25 -16.24
C ASN A 405 39.88 -13.20 -17.40
N LEU A 406 38.62 -13.13 -17.83
CA LEU A 406 38.07 -14.04 -18.84
C LEU A 406 38.76 -13.89 -20.20
N GLU A 407 39.43 -12.76 -20.46
CA GLU A 407 40.08 -12.47 -21.74
C GLU A 407 41.53 -12.97 -21.80
N THR A 408 42.29 -12.89 -20.69
CA THR A 408 43.70 -13.30 -20.65
C THR A 408 43.93 -14.75 -20.27
N ASP A 409 43.18 -15.27 -19.29
CA ASP A 409 43.66 -16.44 -18.54
C ASP A 409 43.54 -17.74 -19.35
N GLY A 410 44.56 -18.60 -19.25
CA GLY A 410 44.63 -19.86 -20.01
C GLY A 410 43.45 -20.81 -19.75
N ARG A 411 42.79 -20.69 -18.58
CA ARG A 411 41.58 -21.45 -18.20
C ARG A 411 40.42 -21.26 -19.18
N TYR A 412 40.27 -20.04 -19.73
CA TYR A 412 39.16 -19.68 -20.63
C TYR A 412 39.55 -19.71 -22.11
N ALA A 413 40.74 -20.23 -22.45
CA ALA A 413 41.27 -20.20 -23.82
C ALA A 413 40.47 -21.04 -24.82
N SER A 414 39.62 -21.95 -24.36
CA SER A 414 38.68 -22.76 -25.15
C SER A 414 37.40 -22.01 -25.54
N TRP A 415 37.09 -20.87 -24.91
CA TRP A 415 35.88 -20.10 -25.15
C TRP A 415 36.03 -19.17 -26.36
N PRO A 416 34.96 -18.94 -27.15
CA PRO A 416 35.00 -18.03 -28.27
C PRO A 416 35.07 -16.57 -27.80
N SER A 417 35.89 -15.74 -28.43
CA SER A 417 36.04 -14.30 -28.11
C SER A 417 35.11 -13.37 -28.91
N ASN A 418 34.34 -13.90 -29.86
CA ASN A 418 33.48 -13.09 -30.73
C ASN A 418 32.14 -12.76 -30.03
N VAL A 419 31.88 -11.46 -29.85
CA VAL A 419 30.66 -10.94 -29.21
C VAL A 419 29.37 -11.38 -29.94
N GLN A 420 29.44 -11.65 -31.24
CA GLN A 420 28.30 -12.15 -32.04
C GLN A 420 27.80 -13.54 -31.60
N GLU A 421 28.57 -14.30 -30.80
CA GLU A 421 28.10 -15.55 -30.17
C GLU A 421 26.93 -15.33 -29.19
N LEU A 422 26.73 -14.11 -28.68
CA LEU A 422 25.52 -13.75 -27.92
C LEU A 422 24.23 -13.89 -28.75
N LEU A 423 24.28 -13.76 -30.08
CA LEU A 423 23.08 -13.79 -30.94
C LEU A 423 22.69 -15.20 -31.43
N ARG A 424 23.53 -16.23 -31.25
CA ARG A 424 23.17 -17.60 -31.67
C ARG A 424 21.96 -18.12 -30.88
N PRO A 425 21.01 -18.85 -31.50
CA PRO A 425 19.90 -19.44 -30.77
C PRO A 425 20.40 -20.51 -29.78
N THR A 426 19.97 -20.42 -28.53
CA THR A 426 20.23 -21.40 -27.45
C THR A 426 18.94 -21.65 -26.68
N PHE A 427 18.88 -22.71 -25.88
CA PHE A 427 17.76 -22.90 -24.95
C PHE A 427 17.73 -21.79 -23.89
N PRO A 428 16.55 -21.26 -23.51
CA PRO A 428 16.42 -20.30 -22.42
C PRO A 428 16.99 -20.84 -21.10
N GLY A 429 17.61 -19.97 -20.30
CA GLY A 429 18.26 -20.33 -19.03
C GLY A 429 19.69 -20.87 -19.15
N VAL A 430 20.20 -21.16 -20.37
CA VAL A 430 21.60 -21.59 -20.55
C VAL A 430 22.53 -20.37 -20.58
N ILE A 431 23.45 -20.30 -19.61
CA ILE A 431 24.50 -19.27 -19.53
C ILE A 431 25.52 -19.47 -20.66
N ARG A 432 25.98 -18.38 -21.27
CA ARG A 432 26.89 -18.40 -22.44
C ARG A 432 28.35 -18.22 -22.03
N GLN A 433 29.16 -19.25 -22.24
CA GLN A 433 30.61 -19.18 -22.10
C GLN A 433 31.21 -18.42 -23.29
N ILE A 434 31.64 -17.18 -23.05
CA ILE A 434 32.28 -16.29 -24.03
C ILE A 434 33.51 -15.66 -23.37
N ARG A 435 34.61 -15.59 -24.13
CA ARG A 435 35.91 -15.07 -23.69
C ARG A 435 35.93 -13.53 -23.72
N LYS A 436 35.05 -12.90 -22.92
CA LYS A 436 34.85 -11.44 -22.79
C LYS A 436 34.28 -11.09 -21.41
N ASN A 437 34.72 -9.97 -20.81
CA ASN A 437 34.35 -9.56 -19.44
C ASN A 437 32.96 -8.89 -19.31
N PHE A 438 31.89 -9.57 -19.74
CA PHE A 438 30.50 -9.08 -19.66
C PHE A 438 29.93 -8.93 -18.25
N HIS A 439 30.38 -9.80 -17.33
CA HIS A 439 29.83 -9.93 -15.98
C HIS A 439 30.97 -9.81 -14.97
N ASN A 440 30.89 -8.82 -14.09
CA ASN A 440 31.94 -8.48 -13.14
C ASN A 440 31.33 -8.42 -11.73
N LEU A 441 31.88 -9.16 -10.78
CA LEU A 441 31.47 -9.21 -9.38
C LEU A 441 32.59 -8.62 -8.52
N VAL A 442 32.34 -7.48 -7.86
CA VAL A 442 33.32 -6.84 -6.97
C VAL A 442 32.82 -6.92 -5.53
N MET A 443 33.55 -7.63 -4.68
CA MET A 443 33.24 -7.77 -3.25
C MET A 443 34.05 -6.76 -2.43
N ILE A 444 33.38 -5.90 -1.68
CA ILE A 444 33.99 -4.94 -0.76
C ILE A 444 33.79 -5.48 0.66
N LEU A 445 34.89 -5.87 1.30
CA LEU A 445 34.90 -6.76 2.46
C LEU A 445 35.82 -6.22 3.57
N ASP A 446 35.36 -6.31 4.82
CA ASP A 446 36.22 -6.25 6.01
C ASP A 446 36.68 -7.69 6.32
N PRO A 447 37.99 -8.00 6.32
CA PRO A 447 38.50 -9.36 6.60
C PRO A 447 38.17 -9.89 8.01
N THR A 448 37.80 -9.02 8.95
CA THR A 448 37.50 -9.35 10.35
C THR A 448 36.00 -9.58 10.62
N HIS A 449 35.14 -9.21 9.66
CA HIS A 449 33.69 -9.37 9.76
C HIS A 449 33.25 -10.83 9.58
N GLU A 450 32.23 -11.25 10.33
CA GLU A 450 31.84 -12.66 10.49
C GLU A 450 31.38 -13.30 9.16
N ASN A 451 30.47 -12.65 8.42
CA ASN A 451 29.96 -13.13 7.12
C ASN A 451 31.02 -13.14 5.98
N THR A 452 32.20 -12.55 6.16
CA THR A 452 33.19 -12.42 5.08
C THR A 452 33.72 -13.77 4.60
N ALA A 453 33.85 -14.76 5.51
CA ALA A 453 34.27 -16.11 5.15
C ALA A 453 33.26 -16.81 4.20
N GLU A 454 31.96 -16.62 4.44
CA GLU A 454 30.88 -17.26 3.69
C GLU A 454 30.79 -16.66 2.27
N LEU A 455 30.85 -15.33 2.14
CA LEU A 455 30.89 -14.65 0.84
C LEU A 455 32.08 -15.08 -0.03
N ILE A 456 33.25 -15.30 0.58
CA ILE A 456 34.45 -15.80 -0.12
C ILE A 456 34.26 -17.25 -0.59
N SER A 457 33.54 -18.10 0.17
CA SER A 457 33.23 -19.46 -0.27
C SER A 457 32.29 -19.51 -1.49
N VAL A 458 31.35 -18.57 -1.61
CA VAL A 458 30.51 -18.42 -2.82
C VAL A 458 31.36 -17.96 -4.01
N ALA A 459 32.34 -17.07 -3.80
CA ALA A 459 33.30 -16.68 -4.84
C ALA A 459 34.20 -17.85 -5.30
N GLU A 460 34.64 -18.72 -4.39
CA GLU A 460 35.36 -19.96 -4.70
C GLU A 460 34.51 -20.90 -5.58
N MET A 461 33.23 -21.07 -5.23
CA MET A 461 32.29 -21.87 -6.02
C MET A 461 32.11 -21.34 -7.45
N PHE A 462 31.92 -20.03 -7.62
CA PHE A 462 31.80 -19.41 -8.95
C PHE A 462 33.08 -19.60 -9.79
N TYR A 463 34.25 -19.48 -9.17
CA TYR A 463 35.56 -19.61 -9.83
C TYR A 463 35.90 -21.07 -10.21
N SER A 464 35.58 -22.03 -9.34
CA SER A 464 35.79 -23.47 -9.59
C SER A 464 34.84 -24.02 -10.67
N ASN A 465 33.60 -23.56 -10.70
CA ASN A 465 32.59 -24.01 -11.66
C ASN A 465 32.73 -23.40 -13.08
N ASN A 466 33.74 -22.55 -13.33
CA ASN A 466 34.00 -21.91 -14.62
C ASN A 466 32.80 -21.10 -15.16
N ILE A 467 32.13 -20.36 -14.26
CA ILE A 467 31.09 -19.39 -14.63
C ILE A 467 31.76 -18.23 -15.39
N PRO A 468 31.15 -17.66 -16.46
CA PRO A 468 31.67 -16.49 -17.16
C PRO A 468 31.48 -15.20 -16.33
N LEU A 469 32.15 -15.15 -15.18
CA LEU A 469 32.08 -14.09 -14.19
C LEU A 469 33.52 -13.68 -13.79
N ARG A 470 33.82 -12.39 -13.87
CA ARG A 470 35.08 -11.82 -13.42
C ARG A 470 34.96 -11.38 -11.97
N ILE A 471 35.77 -11.90 -11.07
CA ILE A 471 35.69 -11.65 -9.62
C ILE A 471 36.83 -10.73 -9.20
N GLY A 472 36.50 -9.67 -8.46
CA GLY A 472 37.44 -8.75 -7.82
C GLY A 472 37.09 -8.55 -6.35
N VAL A 473 38.10 -8.22 -5.53
CA VAL A 473 37.96 -8.00 -4.10
C VAL A 473 38.61 -6.69 -3.69
N VAL A 474 37.93 -5.93 -2.83
CA VAL A 474 38.44 -4.73 -2.15
C VAL A 474 38.48 -5.03 -0.66
N PHE A 475 39.65 -4.98 -0.05
CA PHE A 475 39.79 -5.09 1.40
C PHE A 475 39.71 -3.71 2.05
N VAL A 476 38.72 -3.53 2.93
CA VAL A 476 38.60 -2.35 3.78
C VAL A 476 39.20 -2.70 5.13
N VAL A 477 40.29 -2.02 5.48
CA VAL A 477 41.08 -2.25 6.69
C VAL A 477 41.45 -0.91 7.34
N ASN A 478 41.97 -0.95 8.56
CA ASN A 478 42.42 0.24 9.29
C ASN A 478 43.54 0.98 8.51
N ASP A 479 43.37 2.29 8.28
CA ASP A 479 44.25 3.14 7.47
C ASP A 479 45.34 3.88 8.27
N SER A 480 45.38 3.74 9.60
CA SER A 480 46.42 4.34 10.42
C SER A 480 47.79 3.67 10.22
N ASP A 481 48.79 4.46 9.84
CA ASP A 481 50.19 4.03 9.70
C ASP A 481 50.80 3.53 11.03
N GLU A 482 50.18 3.84 12.17
CA GLU A 482 50.61 3.36 13.49
C GLU A 482 50.18 1.89 13.77
N VAL A 483 49.25 1.35 12.98
CA VAL A 483 48.67 0.01 13.17
C VAL A 483 49.32 -0.99 12.22
N ASP A 484 49.87 -2.05 12.82
CA ASP A 484 50.74 -3.03 12.17
C ASP A 484 50.05 -4.39 11.94
N GLY A 485 50.54 -5.17 10.97
CA GLY A 485 50.01 -6.50 10.63
C GLY A 485 50.19 -7.55 11.74
N MET A 486 51.04 -7.30 12.73
CA MET A 486 51.12 -8.12 13.94
C MET A 486 50.06 -7.77 15.01
N GLN A 487 49.31 -6.67 14.82
CA GLN A 487 48.27 -6.19 15.75
C GLN A 487 46.86 -6.35 15.17
N ASP A 488 46.69 -6.05 13.87
CA ASP A 488 45.39 -6.05 13.18
C ASP A 488 45.33 -7.20 12.14
N ALA A 489 44.34 -8.09 12.30
CA ALA A 489 44.19 -9.28 11.46
C ALA A 489 43.75 -8.97 10.01
N GLY A 490 43.10 -7.82 9.76
CA GLY A 490 42.77 -7.35 8.43
C GLY A 490 43.98 -6.82 7.69
N VAL A 491 44.79 -6.00 8.37
CA VAL A 491 46.10 -5.53 7.84
C VAL A 491 47.02 -6.74 7.59
N ALA A 492 47.00 -7.74 8.47
CA ALA A 492 47.75 -8.98 8.28
C ALA A 492 47.37 -9.73 6.99
N LEU A 493 46.06 -9.87 6.73
CA LEU A 493 45.57 -10.56 5.54
C LEU A 493 45.86 -9.78 4.26
N LEU A 494 45.73 -8.44 4.27
CA LEU A 494 46.05 -7.61 3.10
C LEU A 494 47.54 -7.73 2.72
N ARG A 495 48.46 -7.57 3.68
CA ARG A 495 49.91 -7.71 3.43
C ARG A 495 50.27 -9.11 2.95
N ALA A 496 49.64 -10.15 3.54
CA ALA A 496 49.83 -11.54 3.12
C ALA A 496 49.26 -11.83 1.71
N PHE A 497 48.16 -11.19 1.32
CA PHE A 497 47.60 -11.29 -0.04
C PHE A 497 48.53 -10.62 -1.06
N ASN A 498 48.91 -9.36 -0.81
CA ASN A 498 49.82 -8.59 -1.68
C ASN A 498 51.14 -9.35 -1.89
N TYR A 499 51.74 -9.88 -0.81
CA TYR A 499 52.93 -10.71 -0.89
C TYR A 499 52.80 -11.88 -1.88
N ILE A 500 51.71 -12.65 -1.81
CA ILE A 500 51.52 -13.84 -2.65
C ILE A 500 51.11 -13.46 -4.09
N ALA A 501 50.44 -12.32 -4.27
CA ALA A 501 50.09 -11.79 -5.59
C ALA A 501 51.33 -11.28 -6.35
N ASP A 502 52.24 -10.59 -5.66
CA ASP A 502 53.47 -10.03 -6.24
C ASP A 502 54.56 -11.10 -6.51
N ASP A 503 54.79 -12.03 -5.56
CA ASP A 503 55.81 -13.09 -5.69
C ASP A 503 55.36 -14.27 -6.58
N VAL A 504 54.05 -14.49 -6.76
CA VAL A 504 53.50 -15.70 -7.42
C VAL A 504 52.41 -15.40 -8.45
N ASP A 505 51.15 -15.25 -8.02
CA ASP A 505 49.96 -14.99 -8.86
C ASP A 505 48.74 -14.71 -7.96
N SER A 506 47.86 -13.79 -8.38
CA SER A 506 46.57 -13.50 -7.73
C SER A 506 45.71 -14.74 -7.51
N GLN A 507 45.81 -15.75 -8.39
CA GLN A 507 45.08 -17.02 -8.24
C GLN A 507 45.54 -17.79 -6.99
N MET A 508 46.86 -17.91 -6.77
CA MET A 508 47.39 -18.57 -5.57
C MET A 508 47.21 -17.72 -4.29
N ALA A 509 47.13 -16.41 -4.43
CA ALA A 509 46.78 -15.50 -3.34
C ALA A 509 45.32 -15.67 -2.89
N PHE A 510 44.39 -15.90 -3.82
CA PHE A 510 43.00 -16.25 -3.49
C PHE A 510 42.89 -17.61 -2.78
N ASP A 511 43.59 -18.65 -3.28
CA ASP A 511 43.70 -19.94 -2.58
C ASP A 511 44.27 -19.77 -1.14
N ALA A 512 45.21 -18.83 -0.94
CA ALA A 512 45.77 -18.54 0.38
C ALA A 512 44.70 -17.98 1.32
N ILE A 513 43.92 -16.98 0.87
CA ILE A 513 42.81 -16.39 1.63
C ILE A 513 41.80 -17.46 2.03
N ILE A 514 41.37 -18.31 1.09
CA ILE A 514 40.47 -19.44 1.36
C ILE A 514 41.07 -20.36 2.45
N SER A 515 42.37 -20.66 2.37
CA SER A 515 43.06 -21.47 3.39
C SER A 515 43.26 -20.81 4.77
N MET A 516 43.09 -19.48 4.86
CA MET A 516 43.05 -18.73 6.12
C MET A 516 41.63 -18.75 6.71
N PHE A 517 40.60 -18.45 5.91
CA PHE A 517 39.21 -18.46 6.37
C PHE A 517 38.72 -19.87 6.73
N ASN A 518 39.16 -20.92 6.03
CA ASN A 518 38.88 -22.31 6.38
C ASN A 518 39.51 -22.80 7.70
N ARG A 519 40.25 -21.94 8.42
CA ARG A 519 40.70 -22.19 9.81
C ARG A 519 39.87 -21.44 10.86
N VAL A 520 39.04 -20.50 10.44
CA VAL A 520 38.12 -19.77 11.32
C VAL A 520 36.94 -20.70 11.64
N PRO A 521 36.56 -20.91 12.91
CA PRO A 521 35.34 -21.65 13.22
C PRO A 521 34.12 -20.86 12.73
N SER A 522 33.03 -21.54 12.35
CA SER A 522 31.80 -20.90 11.86
C SER A 522 31.28 -19.83 12.84
N GLY A 523 31.00 -18.63 12.35
CA GLY A 523 30.64 -17.45 13.17
C GLY A 523 31.81 -16.82 13.97
N GLY A 524 33.05 -17.27 13.74
CA GLY A 524 34.25 -16.70 14.35
C GLY A 524 34.83 -15.52 13.53
N LYS A 525 35.67 -14.72 14.18
CA LYS A 525 36.44 -13.64 13.52
C LYS A 525 37.84 -14.10 13.13
N LEU A 526 38.38 -13.49 12.08
CA LEU A 526 39.77 -13.67 11.69
C LEU A 526 40.71 -13.17 12.79
N LYS A 527 41.79 -13.92 13.04
CA LYS A 527 42.88 -13.56 13.96
C LYS A 527 44.21 -13.61 13.23
N VAL A 528 45.18 -12.82 13.71
CA VAL A 528 46.59 -12.85 13.25
C VAL A 528 47.16 -14.29 13.31
N GLU A 529 46.83 -15.05 14.37
CA GLU A 529 47.16 -16.47 14.55
C GLU A 529 46.84 -17.34 13.31
N HIS A 530 45.70 -17.09 12.64
CA HIS A 530 45.25 -17.87 11.50
C HIS A 530 46.05 -17.56 10.22
N VAL A 531 46.41 -16.28 10.02
CA VAL A 531 47.22 -15.79 8.90
C VAL A 531 48.66 -16.28 9.04
N VAL A 532 49.27 -16.08 10.22
CA VAL A 532 50.62 -16.55 10.57
C VAL A 532 50.76 -18.05 10.32
N GLY A 533 49.86 -18.86 10.86
CA GLY A 533 49.90 -20.31 10.68
C GLY A 533 49.64 -20.82 9.25
N VAL A 534 49.16 -19.96 8.33
CA VAL A 534 49.12 -20.25 6.88
C VAL A 534 50.45 -19.93 6.24
N LEU A 535 51.02 -18.76 6.53
CA LEU A 535 52.33 -18.34 6.01
C LEU A 535 53.44 -19.32 6.42
N GLU A 536 53.52 -19.70 7.72
CA GLU A 536 54.47 -20.72 8.23
C GLU A 536 54.40 -22.05 7.45
N LYS A 537 53.18 -22.47 7.07
CA LYS A 537 52.95 -23.77 6.43
C LYS A 537 53.22 -23.73 4.92
N ARG A 538 53.01 -22.59 4.26
CA ARG A 538 53.15 -22.46 2.78
C ARG A 538 54.51 -21.88 2.37
N TYR A 539 55.12 -21.04 3.21
CA TYR A 539 56.40 -20.34 2.97
C TYR A 539 57.37 -20.44 4.16
N PRO A 540 57.80 -21.65 4.58
CA PRO A 540 58.65 -21.87 5.77
C PRO A 540 60.09 -21.32 5.66
N TYR A 541 60.42 -20.59 4.59
CA TYR A 541 61.74 -20.01 4.31
C TYR A 541 61.76 -18.47 4.41
N VAL A 542 60.64 -17.83 4.72
CA VAL A 542 60.50 -16.36 4.77
C VAL A 542 60.22 -15.91 6.21
N GLU A 543 60.91 -14.86 6.67
CA GLU A 543 60.65 -14.28 7.98
C GLU A 543 59.33 -13.50 7.97
N ILE A 544 58.36 -13.94 8.77
CA ILE A 544 57.01 -13.35 8.80
C ILE A 544 57.04 -11.86 9.17
N SER A 545 58.03 -11.44 9.95
CA SER A 545 58.32 -10.05 10.29
C SER A 545 58.62 -9.15 9.09
N SER A 546 59.15 -9.66 7.97
CA SER A 546 59.36 -8.84 6.77
C SER A 546 58.10 -8.65 5.91
N ILE A 547 57.08 -9.49 6.12
CA ILE A 547 55.77 -9.38 5.45
C ILE A 547 54.79 -8.58 6.31
N LEU A 548 54.71 -8.90 7.61
CA LEU A 548 53.68 -8.38 8.52
C LEU A 548 54.11 -7.18 9.37
N GLY A 549 55.42 -6.89 9.49
CA GLY A 549 55.96 -5.81 10.33
C GLY A 549 55.85 -4.39 9.73
N PRO A 550 56.24 -3.35 10.50
CA PRO A 550 55.87 -1.96 10.20
C PRO A 550 56.51 -1.41 8.92
N ASP A 551 57.76 -1.79 8.63
CA ASP A 551 58.49 -1.36 7.42
C ASP A 551 58.22 -2.27 6.19
N SER A 552 57.07 -2.98 6.16
CA SER A 552 56.73 -3.92 5.08
C SER A 552 56.50 -3.22 3.73
N ALA A 553 57.18 -3.71 2.70
CA ALA A 553 57.01 -3.24 1.32
C ALA A 553 55.64 -3.61 0.70
N TYR A 554 54.86 -4.47 1.36
CA TYR A 554 53.62 -5.05 0.85
C TYR A 554 52.35 -4.36 1.39
N ASP A 555 52.45 -3.18 2.01
CA ASP A 555 51.30 -2.42 2.53
C ASP A 555 50.56 -1.57 1.46
N ASN A 556 50.80 -1.90 0.18
CA ASN A 556 50.17 -1.28 -0.98
C ASN A 556 48.64 -1.49 -0.97
N ASN A 557 47.91 -0.63 -1.68
CA ASN A 557 46.45 -0.61 -1.81
C ASN A 557 45.66 -0.41 -0.48
N ARG A 558 46.30 -0.47 0.70
CA ARG A 558 45.67 -0.29 2.04
C ARG A 558 44.84 0.97 2.16
N LYS A 559 45.43 2.12 1.81
CA LYS A 559 44.75 3.43 1.80
C LYS A 559 43.79 3.59 0.62
N GLU A 560 44.06 2.91 -0.50
CA GLU A 560 43.24 3.00 -1.71
C GLU A 560 41.91 2.24 -1.59
N GLY A 561 41.92 1.04 -0.99
CA GLY A 561 40.71 0.24 -0.76
C GLY A 561 39.72 0.94 0.18
N LYS A 562 40.22 1.53 1.28
CA LYS A 562 39.39 2.35 2.17
C LYS A 562 38.93 3.65 1.49
N ALA A 563 39.79 4.35 0.75
CA ALA A 563 39.41 5.55 0.01
C ALA A 563 38.36 5.25 -1.07
N TYR A 564 38.42 4.10 -1.74
CA TYR A 564 37.38 3.66 -2.69
C TYR A 564 36.05 3.37 -1.98
N TYR A 565 36.07 2.70 -0.83
CA TYR A 565 34.86 2.52 0.00
C TYR A 565 34.23 3.87 0.41
N GLU A 566 35.04 4.79 0.97
CA GLU A 566 34.59 6.12 1.39
C GLU A 566 34.12 7.00 0.22
N GLN A 567 34.78 6.94 -0.94
CA GLN A 567 34.39 7.65 -2.16
C GLN A 567 33.02 7.18 -2.65
N THR A 568 32.89 5.86 -2.84
CA THR A 568 31.74 5.25 -3.53
C THR A 568 30.45 5.31 -2.71
N GLY A 569 30.53 5.53 -1.39
CA GLY A 569 29.37 5.79 -0.53
C GLY A 569 28.42 4.59 -0.38
N VAL A 570 28.90 3.40 -0.76
CA VAL A 570 28.16 2.15 -0.59
C VAL A 570 27.87 1.90 0.89
N GLY A 571 26.88 1.05 1.18
CA GLY A 571 26.39 0.82 2.54
C GLY A 571 27.43 0.25 3.52
N PRO A 572 27.06 0.05 4.80
CA PRO A 572 27.92 -0.65 5.74
C PRO A 572 28.24 -2.05 5.22
N LEU A 573 29.49 -2.46 5.45
CA LEU A 573 30.08 -3.72 4.97
C LEU A 573 29.39 -4.97 5.58
N PRO A 574 29.47 -6.12 4.91
CA PRO A 574 30.02 -6.35 3.57
C PRO A 574 29.10 -5.83 2.45
N VAL A 575 29.67 -5.52 1.28
CA VAL A 575 28.91 -5.11 0.08
C VAL A 575 29.40 -5.88 -1.14
N VAL A 576 28.48 -6.36 -1.97
CA VAL A 576 28.80 -7.00 -3.26
C VAL A 576 28.19 -6.18 -4.40
N LEU A 577 29.02 -5.86 -5.40
CA LEU A 577 28.63 -5.11 -6.60
C LEU A 577 28.61 -6.06 -7.82
N TYR A 578 27.51 -6.07 -8.57
CA TYR A 578 27.41 -6.77 -9.85
C TYR A 578 27.36 -5.76 -11.00
N ASN A 579 28.38 -5.75 -11.86
CA ASN A 579 28.63 -4.72 -12.88
C ASN A 579 28.51 -3.29 -12.29
N GLY A 580 29.08 -3.09 -11.09
CA GLY A 580 29.02 -1.84 -10.33
C GLY A 580 27.73 -1.61 -9.53
N MET A 581 26.65 -2.35 -9.78
CA MET A 581 25.36 -2.18 -9.10
C MET A 581 25.36 -2.94 -7.76
N PRO A 582 25.16 -2.27 -6.61
CA PRO A 582 25.17 -2.93 -5.31
C PRO A 582 23.97 -3.87 -5.12
N LEU A 583 24.22 -5.05 -4.54
CA LEU A 583 23.17 -5.95 -4.07
C LEU A 583 22.58 -5.47 -2.73
N GLN A 584 21.32 -5.82 -2.47
CA GLN A 584 20.66 -5.54 -1.19
C GLN A 584 21.16 -6.52 -0.12
N ARG A 585 21.09 -6.18 1.18
CA ARG A 585 21.69 -7.03 2.23
C ARG A 585 21.04 -8.41 2.33
N GLU A 586 19.75 -8.46 2.05
CA GLU A 586 18.95 -9.67 1.90
C GLU A 586 19.54 -10.61 0.82
N GLN A 587 20.11 -10.04 -0.24
CA GLN A 587 20.70 -10.77 -1.37
C GLN A 587 22.18 -11.15 -1.13
N LEU A 588 22.68 -10.96 0.10
CA LEU A 588 24.04 -11.35 0.50
C LEU A 588 24.07 -12.67 1.30
N ASP A 589 22.91 -13.21 1.70
CA ASP A 589 22.82 -14.55 2.28
C ASP A 589 23.28 -15.58 1.22
N PRO A 590 24.15 -16.57 1.54
CA PRO A 590 24.88 -17.34 0.51
C PRO A 590 24.01 -18.02 -0.56
N ASP A 591 22.89 -18.62 -0.15
CA ASP A 591 21.95 -19.31 -1.05
C ASP A 591 21.17 -18.31 -1.94
N GLU A 592 20.79 -17.13 -1.42
CA GLU A 592 20.20 -16.07 -2.24
C GLU A 592 21.24 -15.49 -3.21
N LEU A 593 22.49 -15.29 -2.76
CA LEU A 593 23.57 -14.69 -3.57
C LEU A 593 23.86 -15.49 -4.84
N GLU A 594 23.89 -16.84 -4.79
CA GLU A 594 24.00 -17.67 -6.00
C GLU A 594 22.85 -17.37 -6.97
N THR A 595 21.61 -17.52 -6.50
CA THR A 595 20.43 -17.41 -7.38
C THR A 595 20.25 -15.99 -7.94
N VAL A 596 20.56 -14.95 -7.16
CA VAL A 596 20.50 -13.54 -7.58
C VAL A 596 21.56 -13.22 -8.63
N VAL A 597 22.81 -13.69 -8.47
CA VAL A 597 23.86 -13.49 -9.48
C VAL A 597 23.52 -14.25 -10.76
N MET A 598 23.01 -15.49 -10.68
CA MET A 598 22.57 -16.25 -11.85
C MET A 598 21.40 -15.56 -12.57
N HIS A 599 20.43 -15.00 -11.84
CA HIS A 599 19.34 -14.23 -12.43
C HIS A 599 19.85 -12.96 -13.12
N LYS A 600 20.71 -12.16 -12.46
CA LYS A 600 21.28 -10.94 -13.06
C LYS A 600 22.13 -11.23 -14.29
N ILE A 601 22.82 -12.39 -14.37
CA ILE A 601 23.53 -12.83 -15.59
C ILE A 601 22.56 -13.06 -16.74
N LEU A 602 21.47 -13.82 -16.52
CA LEU A 602 20.47 -14.10 -17.56
C LEU A 602 19.73 -12.83 -18.01
N GLU A 603 19.37 -11.96 -17.07
CA GLU A 603 18.71 -10.68 -17.34
C GLU A 603 19.60 -9.74 -18.16
N THR A 604 20.84 -9.48 -17.71
CA THR A 604 21.77 -8.59 -18.43
C THR A 604 22.27 -9.18 -19.75
N THR A 605 22.26 -10.50 -19.92
CA THR A 605 22.49 -11.13 -21.24
C THR A 605 21.48 -10.64 -22.28
N SER A 606 20.21 -10.45 -21.91
CA SER A 606 19.18 -9.94 -22.84
C SER A 606 19.43 -8.49 -23.28
N TYR A 607 19.97 -7.67 -22.38
CA TYR A 607 20.42 -6.30 -22.70
C TYR A 607 21.61 -6.32 -23.67
N PHE A 608 22.66 -7.08 -23.37
CA PHE A 608 23.83 -7.17 -24.28
C PHE A 608 23.45 -7.75 -25.65
N GLN A 609 22.57 -8.75 -25.71
CA GLN A 609 22.03 -9.26 -26.98
C GLN A 609 21.37 -8.16 -27.81
N ARG A 610 20.55 -7.30 -27.20
CA ARG A 610 19.93 -6.16 -27.88
C ARG A 610 20.96 -5.15 -28.39
N THR A 611 21.92 -4.76 -27.55
CA THR A 611 23.01 -3.82 -27.90
C THR A 611 23.88 -4.34 -29.05
N VAL A 612 24.21 -5.64 -29.05
CA VAL A 612 24.97 -6.29 -30.14
C VAL A 612 24.14 -6.40 -31.42
N TYR A 613 22.84 -6.69 -31.32
CA TYR A 613 21.92 -6.71 -32.46
C TYR A 613 21.73 -5.31 -33.10
N LEU A 614 21.79 -4.24 -32.30
CA LEU A 614 21.75 -2.85 -32.77
C LEU A 614 23.11 -2.35 -33.31
N GLY A 615 24.19 -3.11 -33.14
CA GLY A 615 25.54 -2.72 -33.58
C GLY A 615 26.24 -1.70 -32.67
N GLU A 616 25.76 -1.51 -31.44
CA GLU A 616 26.31 -0.59 -30.45
C GLU A 616 27.61 -1.13 -29.81
N LEU A 617 27.76 -2.47 -29.74
CA LEU A 617 28.91 -3.16 -29.18
C LEU A 617 29.55 -4.11 -30.21
N ASN A 618 30.82 -3.86 -30.54
CA ASN A 618 31.63 -4.67 -31.45
C ASN A 618 32.70 -5.46 -30.66
N SER A 619 33.23 -6.54 -31.25
CA SER A 619 34.23 -7.41 -30.62
C SER A 619 35.57 -6.73 -30.28
N ASP A 620 35.87 -5.62 -30.96
CA ASP A 620 37.10 -4.83 -30.77
C ASP A 620 36.99 -3.81 -29.61
N HIS A 621 35.80 -3.62 -29.03
CA HIS A 621 35.60 -2.75 -27.87
C HIS A 621 35.87 -3.50 -26.55
N ASP A 622 36.32 -2.78 -25.52
CA ASP A 622 36.27 -3.28 -24.15
C ASP A 622 34.82 -3.18 -23.63
N VAL A 623 34.32 -4.28 -23.09
CA VAL A 623 32.96 -4.39 -22.55
C VAL A 623 32.84 -3.67 -21.20
N VAL A 624 33.91 -3.66 -20.39
CA VAL A 624 33.91 -3.00 -19.07
C VAL A 624 33.80 -1.49 -19.25
N ASP A 625 34.57 -0.90 -20.17
CA ASP A 625 34.43 0.53 -20.52
C ASP A 625 33.05 0.85 -21.12
N PHE A 626 32.49 -0.03 -21.95
CA PHE A 626 31.13 0.15 -22.48
C PHE A 626 30.07 0.20 -21.36
N ILE A 627 30.20 -0.64 -20.32
CA ILE A 627 29.30 -0.64 -19.16
C ILE A 627 29.56 0.59 -18.28
N MET A 628 30.82 0.91 -17.96
CA MET A 628 31.18 1.97 -17.02
C MET A 628 30.98 3.39 -17.60
N ASN A 629 30.81 3.52 -18.91
CA ASN A 629 30.45 4.79 -19.56
C ASN A 629 28.91 4.98 -19.73
N GLN A 630 28.06 4.11 -19.16
CA GLN A 630 26.59 4.23 -19.22
C GLN A 630 26.04 5.34 -18.29
N PRO A 631 24.92 6.00 -18.65
CA PRO A 631 24.32 7.11 -17.89
C PRO A 631 23.51 6.69 -16.63
N ASN A 632 23.80 5.51 -16.07
CA ASN A 632 23.41 5.08 -14.72
C ASN A 632 24.63 4.85 -13.81
N VAL A 633 25.86 4.96 -14.34
CA VAL A 633 27.10 4.87 -13.58
C VAL A 633 27.40 6.22 -12.93
N VAL A 634 27.72 6.21 -11.65
CA VAL A 634 27.95 7.38 -10.81
C VAL A 634 29.17 7.17 -9.91
N PRO A 635 29.93 8.24 -9.55
CA PRO A 635 31.12 8.11 -8.71
C PRO A 635 30.80 7.75 -7.25
N ARG A 636 29.57 8.01 -6.81
CA ARG A 636 29.07 7.78 -5.45
C ARG A 636 27.59 7.39 -5.49
N ILE A 637 27.21 6.41 -4.69
CA ILE A 637 25.83 6.04 -4.41
C ILE A 637 25.46 6.52 -3.01
N ASN A 638 24.20 6.90 -2.80
CA ASN A 638 23.68 7.29 -1.49
C ASN A 638 22.29 6.70 -1.27
N SER A 639 22.15 5.86 -0.25
CA SER A 639 20.91 5.14 0.05
C SER A 639 19.76 6.07 0.42
N ARG A 640 20.01 7.20 1.10
CA ARG A 640 18.96 8.20 1.37
C ARG A 640 18.48 8.89 0.09
N ILE A 641 19.35 9.08 -0.91
CA ILE A 641 18.97 9.65 -2.22
C ILE A 641 18.20 8.62 -3.07
N LEU A 642 18.60 7.35 -3.08
CA LEU A 642 17.91 6.31 -3.87
C LEU A 642 16.62 5.79 -3.23
N SER A 643 16.44 5.96 -1.90
CA SER A 643 15.29 5.50 -1.11
C SER A 643 13.92 5.61 -1.80
N THR A 644 13.06 4.60 -1.60
CA THR A 644 11.68 4.58 -2.09
C THR A 644 10.74 5.43 -1.23
N ASN A 645 10.92 5.41 0.09
CA ASN A 645 10.23 6.30 1.02
C ASN A 645 10.77 7.73 0.88
N ARG A 646 9.93 8.67 0.44
CA ARG A 646 10.31 10.06 0.13
C ARG A 646 9.27 11.03 0.65
N ASN A 647 9.73 12.01 1.45
CA ASN A 647 8.88 13.09 1.94
C ASN A 647 9.00 14.29 1.00
N TYR A 648 7.87 14.90 0.62
CA TYR A 648 7.81 16.07 -0.26
C TYR A 648 7.03 17.22 0.40
N LEU A 649 7.49 18.46 0.16
CA LEU A 649 6.81 19.68 0.57
C LEU A 649 5.62 19.98 -0.33
N ASP A 650 4.42 20.14 0.25
CA ASP A 650 3.26 20.68 -0.47
C ASP A 650 3.49 22.17 -0.75
N LEU A 651 3.85 22.46 -2.01
CA LEU A 651 4.20 23.79 -2.52
C LEU A 651 3.11 24.37 -3.43
N SER A 652 1.90 23.80 -3.43
CA SER A 652 0.79 24.20 -4.32
C SER A 652 0.23 25.61 -4.06
N ALA A 653 0.53 26.20 -2.89
CA ALA A 653 0.06 27.52 -2.50
C ALA A 653 0.73 28.66 -3.29
N THR A 654 -0.10 29.62 -3.69
CA THR A 654 0.24 30.84 -4.45
C THR A 654 -0.13 32.11 -3.66
N ASN A 655 0.15 32.10 -2.36
CA ASN A 655 0.07 33.29 -1.53
C ASN A 655 1.20 34.29 -1.86
N ASN A 656 0.99 35.56 -1.50
CA ASN A 656 2.01 36.62 -1.54
C ASN A 656 2.53 36.91 -0.12
N HIS A 657 2.87 35.87 0.64
CA HIS A 657 3.46 36.01 1.98
C HIS A 657 4.98 35.84 1.92
N PHE A 658 5.66 36.42 2.91
CA PHE A 658 7.11 36.51 3.01
C PHE A 658 7.55 36.31 4.47
N ILE A 659 8.82 35.97 4.67
CA ILE A 659 9.40 35.66 5.98
C ILE A 659 9.47 36.88 6.93
N ASP A 660 9.56 38.11 6.41
CA ASP A 660 9.88 39.31 7.18
C ASP A 660 8.87 39.64 8.31
N GLU A 661 7.60 39.25 8.12
CA GLU A 661 6.49 39.45 9.05
C GLU A 661 6.33 38.24 10.01
N TYR A 662 7.35 37.95 10.82
CA TYR A 662 7.40 36.77 11.71
C TYR A 662 6.13 36.56 12.57
N ALA A 663 5.54 37.64 13.09
CA ALA A 663 4.31 37.58 13.88
C ALA A 663 3.12 37.01 13.11
N ARG A 664 3.07 37.19 11.79
CA ARG A 664 2.07 36.58 10.89
C ARG A 664 2.50 35.18 10.46
N PHE A 665 3.79 34.99 10.15
CA PHE A 665 4.36 33.71 9.74
C PHE A 665 4.01 32.58 10.73
N LEU A 666 4.07 32.85 12.04
CA LEU A 666 3.67 31.90 13.09
C LEU A 666 2.27 31.30 12.90
N PHE A 667 1.28 32.12 12.50
CA PHE A 667 -0.13 31.71 12.37
C PHE A 667 -0.51 31.19 10.97
N LEU A 668 0.43 31.16 10.02
CA LEU A 668 0.21 30.53 8.72
C LEU A 668 0.13 29.00 8.85
N ASP A 669 -0.70 28.35 8.03
CA ASP A 669 -0.68 26.88 7.90
C ASP A 669 0.62 26.44 7.20
N THR A 670 0.97 25.17 7.36
CA THR A 670 2.10 24.47 6.72
C THR A 670 2.30 24.79 5.23
N LYS A 671 1.21 24.77 4.43
CA LYS A 671 1.24 25.10 2.99
C LYS A 671 1.57 26.57 2.73
N ASP A 672 1.02 27.46 3.57
CA ASP A 672 1.29 28.89 3.47
C ASP A 672 2.70 29.25 3.95
N LYS A 673 3.22 28.56 4.98
CA LYS A 673 4.62 28.63 5.42
C LYS A 673 5.56 28.18 4.30
N ASN A 674 5.27 27.07 3.62
CA ASN A 674 6.02 26.60 2.44
C ASN A 674 6.10 27.65 1.33
N ALA A 675 4.96 28.24 0.96
CA ALA A 675 4.92 29.31 -0.03
C ALA A 675 5.67 30.57 0.44
N ALA A 676 5.50 30.99 1.70
CA ALA A 676 6.17 32.17 2.24
C ALA A 676 7.70 32.04 2.27
N VAL A 677 8.23 30.85 2.61
CA VAL A 677 9.67 30.55 2.48
C VAL A 677 10.08 30.60 1.01
N ALA A 678 9.39 29.86 0.13
CA ALA A 678 9.74 29.79 -1.30
C ALA A 678 9.73 31.15 -2.01
N ASN A 679 8.81 32.05 -1.65
CA ASN A 679 8.70 33.42 -2.17
C ASN A 679 9.84 34.34 -1.70
N SER A 680 10.38 34.09 -0.50
CA SER A 680 11.43 34.91 0.12
C SER A 680 12.87 34.50 -0.24
N MET A 681 13.04 33.41 -0.99
CA MET A 681 14.34 32.84 -1.33
C MET A 681 15.00 33.53 -2.53
N ASN A 682 16.09 34.25 -2.28
CA ASN A 682 16.95 34.80 -3.34
C ASN A 682 17.84 33.70 -3.97
N TYR A 683 17.36 33.12 -5.06
CA TYR A 683 18.07 32.05 -5.78
C TYR A 683 19.26 32.53 -6.62
N MET A 684 20.36 31.77 -6.59
CA MET A 684 21.50 31.94 -7.49
C MET A 684 21.38 30.99 -8.70
N THR A 685 21.34 31.51 -9.94
CA THR A 685 21.29 30.73 -11.21
C THR A 685 20.04 29.83 -11.39
N LYS A 686 20.04 28.87 -12.35
CA LYS A 686 18.81 28.32 -12.97
C LYS A 686 18.87 26.82 -13.32
N LYS A 687 17.89 26.05 -12.84
CA LYS A 687 17.12 24.92 -13.46
C LYS A 687 16.59 23.99 -12.35
N VAL A 688 17.47 23.47 -11.49
CA VAL A 688 17.17 22.54 -10.38
C VAL A 688 17.36 23.25 -9.05
N THR A 689 16.43 23.08 -8.09
CA THR A 689 16.45 23.83 -6.82
C THR A 689 16.94 22.97 -5.66
N PHE A 690 18.01 23.40 -4.98
CA PHE A 690 18.44 22.87 -3.69
C PHE A 690 18.21 23.93 -2.60
N TRP A 691 17.61 23.57 -1.46
CA TRP A 691 17.71 24.35 -0.22
C TRP A 691 18.57 23.56 0.78
N VAL A 692 19.63 24.17 1.29
CA VAL A 692 20.46 23.57 2.35
C VAL A 692 19.97 24.05 3.71
N VAL A 693 19.77 23.11 4.62
CA VAL A 693 19.28 23.33 5.98
C VAL A 693 20.32 22.86 6.99
N GLY A 694 20.65 23.70 7.97
CA GLY A 694 21.57 23.34 9.06
C GLY A 694 21.98 24.56 9.88
N ASP A 695 22.81 24.36 10.90
CA ASP A 695 23.41 25.45 11.67
C ASP A 695 24.72 25.91 11.02
N PHE A 696 24.74 27.11 10.43
CA PHE A 696 25.95 27.65 9.76
C PHE A 696 26.96 28.26 10.73
N ASP A 697 26.60 28.43 11.99
CA ASP A 697 27.53 28.76 13.06
C ASP A 697 28.22 27.48 13.62
N GLN A 698 27.79 26.26 13.20
CA GLN A 698 28.48 24.98 13.46
C GLN A 698 29.35 24.49 12.27
N PRO A 699 30.47 23.76 12.49
CA PRO A 699 31.34 23.27 11.41
C PRO A 699 30.64 22.30 10.44
N SER A 700 29.81 21.39 10.96
CA SER A 700 29.12 20.36 10.16
C SER A 700 28.04 20.92 9.23
N GLY A 701 27.49 22.11 9.55
CA GLY A 701 26.61 22.87 8.67
C GLY A 701 27.37 23.76 7.68
N ARG A 702 28.52 24.33 8.09
CA ARG A 702 29.45 25.02 7.16
C ARG A 702 29.94 24.10 6.04
N GLN A 703 30.33 22.87 6.38
CA GLN A 703 30.79 21.88 5.40
C GLN A 703 29.71 21.55 4.36
N LEU A 704 28.49 21.26 4.80
CA LEU A 704 27.36 20.97 3.90
C LEU A 704 27.07 22.14 2.93
N LEU A 705 27.14 23.38 3.41
CA LEU A 705 26.99 24.57 2.58
C LEU A 705 28.18 24.77 1.63
N TYR A 706 29.41 24.46 2.07
CA TYR A 706 30.62 24.54 1.25
C TYR A 706 30.54 23.58 0.06
N ASP A 707 30.19 22.31 0.29
CA ASP A 707 30.11 21.30 -0.77
C ASP A 707 28.93 21.54 -1.73
N ALA A 708 27.81 22.07 -1.24
CA ALA A 708 26.73 22.55 -2.10
C ALA A 708 27.18 23.70 -3.03
N ILE A 709 27.97 24.65 -2.53
CA ILE A 709 28.52 25.77 -3.31
C ILE A 709 29.66 25.30 -4.24
N ARG A 710 30.42 24.28 -3.85
CA ARG A 710 31.43 23.61 -4.68
C ARG A 710 30.75 22.91 -5.88
N HIS A 711 29.68 22.15 -5.63
CA HIS A 711 28.85 21.59 -6.71
C HIS A 711 28.27 22.69 -7.60
N MET A 712 27.72 23.77 -7.03
CA MET A 712 27.22 24.92 -7.79
C MET A 712 28.32 25.65 -8.62
N LYS A 713 29.62 25.35 -8.45
CA LYS A 713 30.69 25.85 -9.34
C LYS A 713 30.94 24.93 -10.54
N THR A 714 30.69 23.63 -10.43
CA THR A 714 30.78 22.69 -11.56
C THR A 714 29.48 22.64 -12.37
N SER A 715 28.32 22.65 -11.70
CA SER A 715 27.00 22.63 -12.33
C SER A 715 26.51 24.03 -12.70
N ASN A 716 26.17 24.26 -13.98
CA ASN A 716 25.45 25.48 -14.42
C ASN A 716 23.92 25.37 -14.28
N ASN A 717 23.41 24.22 -13.79
CA ASN A 717 21.99 23.89 -13.70
C ASN A 717 21.40 24.11 -12.28
N VAL A 718 22.23 24.22 -11.26
CA VAL A 718 21.77 24.29 -9.87
C VAL A 718 21.43 25.72 -9.47
N ARG A 719 20.39 25.86 -8.63
CA ARG A 719 20.14 27.05 -7.83
C ARG A 719 20.01 26.72 -6.35
N LEU A 720 20.70 27.49 -5.53
CA LEU A 720 20.82 27.27 -4.09
C LEU A 720 19.99 28.28 -3.29
N GLY A 721 19.26 27.78 -2.30
CA GLY A 721 18.66 28.51 -1.17
C GLY A 721 19.23 28.02 0.17
N VAL A 722 19.08 28.81 1.23
CA VAL A 722 19.78 28.59 2.51
C VAL A 722 18.85 28.87 3.69
N ILE A 723 18.61 27.85 4.54
CA ILE A 723 17.73 27.92 5.71
C ILE A 723 18.56 27.61 6.97
N ASN A 724 18.59 28.52 7.94
CA ASN A 724 19.37 28.31 9.18
C ASN A 724 18.54 27.57 10.24
N ASN A 725 19.09 26.50 10.80
CA ASN A 725 18.49 25.71 11.88
C ASN A 725 19.39 25.76 13.14
N PRO A 726 19.39 26.87 13.90
CA PRO A 726 20.34 27.09 15.00
C PRO A 726 20.19 26.06 16.12
N SER A 727 21.33 25.61 16.64
CA SER A 727 21.45 24.72 17.80
C SER A 727 21.09 25.43 19.12
N GLU A 728 21.67 26.62 19.35
CA GLU A 728 21.42 27.44 20.54
C GLU A 728 20.23 28.41 20.39
N ASN A 729 19.84 29.06 21.50
CA ASN A 729 18.84 30.13 21.48
C ASN A 729 19.43 31.41 20.86
N LEU A 730 18.68 32.01 19.92
CA LEU A 730 19.11 33.13 19.10
C LEU A 730 19.49 34.38 19.91
N ALA A 731 20.73 34.84 19.73
CA ALA A 731 21.25 36.11 20.24
C ALA A 731 22.16 36.76 19.19
N ASN A 732 22.13 38.10 19.08
CA ASN A 732 22.86 38.87 18.06
C ASN A 732 24.38 38.59 18.05
N GLU A 733 24.95 38.35 19.24
CA GLU A 733 26.38 38.11 19.44
C GLU A 733 26.84 36.72 18.97
N LYS A 734 25.92 35.75 18.89
CA LYS A 734 26.25 34.34 18.60
C LYS A 734 26.06 33.97 17.13
N SER A 735 24.95 34.38 16.51
CA SER A 735 24.69 34.10 15.08
C SER A 735 25.35 35.14 14.18
N LEU A 736 26.68 35.08 14.09
CA LEU A 736 27.50 36.00 13.29
C LEU A 736 27.57 35.55 11.83
N ILE A 737 27.76 34.26 11.57
CA ILE A 737 28.00 33.72 10.22
C ILE A 737 26.67 33.63 9.46
N ALA A 738 25.60 33.14 10.09
CA ALA A 738 24.27 33.07 9.49
C ALA A 738 23.76 34.45 9.02
N ARG A 739 23.98 35.52 9.80
CA ARG A 739 23.62 36.90 9.40
C ARG A 739 24.47 37.42 8.24
N ALA A 740 25.78 37.13 8.23
CA ALA A 740 26.66 37.53 7.14
C ALA A 740 26.31 36.84 5.81
N ILE A 741 25.90 35.57 5.85
CA ILE A 741 25.41 34.82 4.68
C ILE A 741 24.11 35.42 4.15
N TRP A 742 23.12 35.67 5.03
CA TRP A 742 21.83 36.23 4.63
C TRP A 742 21.95 37.64 4.03
N ALA A 743 22.73 38.53 4.67
CA ALA A 743 23.02 39.85 4.13
C ALA A 743 23.70 39.78 2.74
N ALA A 744 24.63 38.84 2.54
CA ALA A 744 25.26 38.63 1.23
C ALA A 744 24.26 38.13 0.16
N MET A 745 23.27 37.31 0.54
CA MET A 745 22.22 36.85 -0.37
C MET A 745 21.16 37.91 -0.69
N GLN A 746 21.02 38.95 0.13
CA GLN A 746 20.12 40.07 -0.15
C GLN A 746 20.77 41.21 -0.96
N THR A 747 21.99 41.63 -0.62
CA THR A 747 22.55 42.89 -1.17
C THR A 747 23.55 42.70 -2.32
N GLN A 748 23.96 41.48 -2.66
CA GLN A 748 25.03 41.22 -3.64
C GLN A 748 24.55 40.44 -4.86
N THR A 749 25.25 40.61 -5.98
CA THR A 749 25.02 39.77 -7.16
C THR A 749 25.38 38.31 -6.88
N ALA A 750 24.69 37.37 -7.52
CA ALA A 750 24.85 35.93 -7.26
C ALA A 750 26.32 35.45 -7.35
N ASN A 751 27.12 35.96 -8.29
CA ASN A 751 28.54 35.61 -8.40
C ASN A 751 29.38 36.12 -7.23
N ASN A 752 29.09 37.34 -6.74
CA ASN A 752 29.82 37.94 -5.62
C ASN A 752 29.41 37.27 -4.29
N ALA A 753 28.11 37.01 -4.09
CA ALA A 753 27.60 36.27 -2.96
C ALA A 753 28.17 34.83 -2.89
N LYS A 754 28.17 34.10 -4.02
CA LYS A 754 28.79 32.76 -4.16
C LYS A 754 30.27 32.75 -3.74
N ASN A 755 31.04 33.75 -4.18
CA ASN A 755 32.45 33.89 -3.82
C ASN A 755 32.67 34.31 -2.36
N PHE A 756 31.80 35.15 -1.80
CA PHE A 756 31.83 35.55 -0.39
C PHE A 756 31.49 34.36 0.53
N ILE A 757 30.37 33.66 0.29
CA ILE A 757 29.92 32.54 1.13
C ILE A 757 30.93 31.37 1.06
N THR A 758 31.59 31.13 -0.08
CA THR A 758 32.71 30.17 -0.15
C THR A 758 33.81 30.49 0.87
N LYS A 759 34.17 31.77 1.04
CA LYS A 759 35.21 32.19 2.00
C LYS A 759 34.70 32.11 3.44
N MET A 760 33.43 32.45 3.68
CA MET A 760 32.80 32.37 5.00
C MET A 760 32.61 30.93 5.53
N ALA A 761 32.39 29.96 4.63
CA ALA A 761 32.22 28.56 5.00
C ALA A 761 33.55 27.83 5.30
N LYS A 762 34.71 28.49 5.17
CA LYS A 762 36.00 27.95 5.62
C LYS A 762 36.15 28.08 7.13
N GLU A 763 36.63 27.03 7.79
CA GLU A 763 36.83 27.01 9.24
C GLU A 763 37.87 28.04 9.73
N GLU A 764 38.94 28.25 8.96
CA GLU A 764 39.94 29.31 9.17
C GLU A 764 39.28 30.71 9.31
N THR A 765 38.28 30.98 8.46
CA THR A 765 37.52 32.23 8.45
C THR A 765 36.60 32.33 9.67
N ALA A 766 35.89 31.24 9.99
CA ALA A 766 34.99 31.18 11.14
C ALA A 766 35.75 31.46 12.45
N GLN A 767 36.89 30.78 12.67
CA GLN A 767 37.74 30.98 13.85
C GLN A 767 38.29 32.41 13.94
N ALA A 768 38.70 33.01 12.80
CA ALA A 768 39.16 34.39 12.77
C ALA A 768 38.06 35.43 13.13
N LEU A 769 36.79 35.09 12.88
CA LEU A 769 35.62 35.93 13.19
C LEU A 769 35.17 35.79 14.66
N TYR A 770 35.13 34.57 15.20
CA TYR A 770 34.92 34.37 16.65
C TYR A 770 36.06 34.99 17.48
N GLY A 771 37.26 35.10 16.91
CA GLY A 771 38.38 35.89 17.45
C GLY A 771 38.22 37.41 17.39
N GLY A 772 37.05 37.96 17.08
CA GLY A 772 36.72 39.38 17.20
C GLY A 772 37.31 40.29 16.11
N ARG A 773 37.68 39.76 14.94
CA ARG A 773 38.20 40.56 13.81
C ARG A 773 37.07 41.06 12.92
N ASP A 774 37.19 42.31 12.48
CA ASP A 774 36.24 42.96 11.58
C ASP A 774 36.10 42.21 10.24
N ILE A 775 34.87 41.80 9.90
CA ILE A 775 34.51 41.18 8.61
C ILE A 775 34.94 42.10 7.45
N ILE A 776 34.79 43.42 7.66
CA ILE A 776 35.12 44.49 6.72
C ILE A 776 36.61 44.48 6.37
N LEU A 777 37.48 44.39 7.39
CA LEU A 777 38.94 44.42 7.23
C LEU A 777 39.52 43.15 6.62
N LEU A 778 38.96 41.98 6.94
CA LEU A 778 39.49 40.69 6.49
C LEU A 778 39.22 40.38 5.01
N HIS A 779 38.08 40.79 4.45
CA HIS A 779 37.58 40.17 3.21
C HIS A 779 37.14 41.12 2.08
N PHE A 780 36.76 42.37 2.35
CA PHE A 780 36.24 43.26 1.30
C PHE A 780 37.32 43.81 0.36
N SER A 781 38.57 43.88 0.82
CA SER A 781 39.73 44.23 -0.01
C SER A 781 40.01 43.22 -1.14
N ALA A 782 39.46 42.01 -1.06
CA ALA A 782 39.73 40.88 -1.95
C ALA A 782 38.51 40.45 -2.81
N LEU A 783 37.51 41.32 -2.98
CA LEU A 783 36.32 41.08 -3.81
C LEU A 783 35.90 42.39 -4.51
N GLN A 784 36.42 42.62 -5.73
CA GLN A 784 36.02 43.77 -6.55
C GLN A 784 34.52 43.70 -6.91
N GLY A 785 33.80 44.80 -6.72
CA GLY A 785 32.40 44.95 -7.16
C GLY A 785 31.32 44.53 -6.17
N MET A 786 31.63 44.38 -4.87
CA MET A 786 30.58 44.31 -3.83
C MET A 786 30.06 45.70 -3.45
N ASP A 787 28.75 45.82 -3.23
CA ASP A 787 28.19 47.01 -2.58
C ASP A 787 28.40 46.90 -1.06
N VAL A 788 29.46 47.55 -0.58
CA VAL A 788 29.87 47.55 0.83
C VAL A 788 28.90 48.31 1.74
N PRO A 789 28.44 49.54 1.42
CA PRO A 789 27.53 50.27 2.31
C PRO A 789 26.15 49.61 2.45
N LEU A 790 25.58 49.01 1.38
CA LEU A 790 24.32 48.26 1.48
C LEU A 790 24.49 46.96 2.28
N PHE A 791 25.59 46.23 2.09
CA PHE A 791 25.87 45.05 2.92
C PHE A 791 25.98 45.42 4.40
N LYS A 792 26.69 46.50 4.71
CA LYS A 792 26.94 46.92 6.09
C LYS A 792 25.63 47.28 6.80
N SER A 793 24.76 48.06 6.17
CA SER A 793 23.46 48.43 6.76
C SER A 793 22.51 47.23 6.92
N ALA A 794 22.57 46.24 6.02
CA ALA A 794 21.83 44.98 6.18
C ALA A 794 22.38 44.13 7.33
N TYR A 795 23.71 43.97 7.45
CA TYR A 795 24.37 43.15 8.47
C TYR A 795 24.26 43.73 9.89
N GLU A 796 24.35 45.05 10.02
CA GLU A 796 24.19 45.77 11.29
C GLU A 796 22.71 45.99 11.68
N SER A 797 21.75 45.58 10.84
CA SER A 797 20.33 45.69 11.16
C SER A 797 19.92 44.77 12.32
N PRO A 798 19.06 45.21 13.25
CA PRO A 798 18.62 44.41 14.40
C PRO A 798 17.53 43.37 14.05
N ASN A 799 17.29 43.08 12.76
CA ASN A 799 16.15 42.29 12.32
C ASN A 799 16.42 40.78 12.36
N VAL A 800 16.20 40.16 13.52
CA VAL A 800 16.37 38.70 13.74
C VAL A 800 15.14 37.90 13.26
N ASN A 801 14.07 38.54 12.77
CA ASN A 801 12.80 37.90 12.42
C ASN A 801 12.96 36.73 11.44
N PHE A 802 13.88 36.84 10.48
CA PHE A 802 14.10 35.78 9.50
C PHE A 802 14.75 34.52 10.11
N LEU A 803 15.61 34.66 11.13
CA LEU A 803 16.18 33.51 11.85
C LEU A 803 15.14 32.84 12.75
N LEU A 804 14.28 33.65 13.40
CA LEU A 804 13.14 33.14 14.16
C LEU A 804 12.17 32.36 13.25
N ALA A 805 11.82 32.92 12.08
CA ALA A 805 10.98 32.27 11.08
C ALA A 805 11.61 30.98 10.50
N HIS A 806 12.91 30.99 10.17
CA HIS A 806 13.62 29.78 9.73
C HIS A 806 13.63 28.69 10.81
N SER A 807 13.91 29.04 12.08
CA SER A 807 13.87 28.06 13.18
C SER A 807 12.46 27.48 13.39
N ALA A 808 11.43 28.33 13.30
CA ALA A 808 10.04 27.89 13.35
C ALA A 808 9.67 27.01 12.14
N TYR A 809 10.17 27.30 10.94
CA TYR A 809 9.93 26.49 9.74
C TYR A 809 10.59 25.10 9.81
N CYS A 810 11.85 25.04 10.23
CA CYS A 810 12.57 23.78 10.45
C CYS A 810 11.83 22.87 11.45
N TRP A 811 11.25 23.48 12.48
CA TRP A 811 10.55 22.76 13.53
C TRP A 811 9.08 22.41 13.16
N ASP A 812 8.28 23.39 12.74
CA ASP A 812 6.86 23.22 12.39
C ASP A 812 6.67 22.32 11.16
N VAL A 813 7.51 22.48 10.13
CA VAL A 813 7.26 21.90 8.80
C VAL A 813 8.25 20.77 8.49
N LEU A 814 9.55 21.03 8.61
CA LEU A 814 10.58 20.02 8.29
C LEU A 814 10.73 18.95 9.39
N LYS A 815 10.14 19.17 10.57
CA LYS A 815 10.18 18.31 11.77
C LYS A 815 11.61 18.02 12.26
N LEU A 816 12.55 18.93 11.98
CA LEU A 816 13.93 18.85 12.42
C LEU A 816 14.05 19.30 13.88
N GLN A 817 14.95 18.66 14.64
CA GLN A 817 15.40 19.19 15.92
C GLN A 817 16.39 20.36 15.69
N LYS A 818 16.65 21.15 16.73
CA LYS A 818 17.64 22.24 16.67
C LYS A 818 19.02 21.71 16.26
N GLY A 819 19.74 22.45 15.41
CA GLY A 819 21.07 22.06 14.92
C GLY A 819 21.09 20.96 13.84
N GLN A 820 20.02 20.16 13.68
CA GLN A 820 19.99 19.08 12.68
C GLN A 820 20.08 19.61 11.25
N ARG A 821 20.77 18.84 10.40
CA ARG A 821 21.07 19.18 9.00
C ARG A 821 20.12 18.43 8.05
N ALA A 822 19.77 19.04 6.93
CA ALA A 822 19.00 18.40 5.86
C ALA A 822 19.26 19.08 4.50
N VAL A 823 19.04 18.34 3.42
CA VAL A 823 19.03 18.87 2.05
C VAL A 823 17.61 18.73 1.50
N ILE A 824 17.06 19.80 0.93
CA ILE A 824 15.77 19.77 0.24
C ILE A 824 16.05 19.99 -1.25
N SER A 825 15.45 19.19 -2.13
CA SER A 825 15.63 19.34 -3.57
C SER A 825 14.33 19.18 -4.35
N ASN A 826 13.96 20.20 -5.13
CA ASN A 826 12.65 20.34 -5.77
C ASN A 826 11.47 19.88 -4.85
N GLY A 827 11.50 20.30 -3.58
CA GLY A 827 10.51 19.94 -2.56
C GLY A 827 10.73 18.60 -1.86
N ARG A 828 11.54 17.66 -2.39
CA ARG A 828 11.92 16.42 -1.67
C ARG A 828 12.80 16.75 -0.47
N ILE A 829 12.45 16.27 0.71
CA ILE A 829 13.26 16.39 1.94
C ILE A 829 14.20 15.17 2.03
N ILE A 830 15.49 15.43 2.27
CA ILE A 830 16.53 14.42 2.53
C ILE A 830 17.20 14.78 3.86
N GLY A 831 16.76 14.11 4.93
CA GLY A 831 17.23 14.31 6.29
C GLY A 831 16.17 13.87 7.33
N PRO A 832 16.41 14.10 8.64
CA PRO A 832 17.64 14.67 9.20
C PRO A 832 18.87 13.82 8.88
N LEU A 833 19.99 14.49 8.62
CA LEU A 833 21.30 13.87 8.49
C LEU A 833 21.93 13.73 9.89
N GLU A 834 22.56 12.59 10.14
CA GLU A 834 23.22 12.30 11.43
C GLU A 834 24.52 13.10 11.60
N GLU A 835 25.07 13.19 12.81
CA GLU A 835 26.22 14.07 13.09
C GLU A 835 27.48 13.66 12.33
N GLY A 836 27.74 12.34 12.19
CA GLY A 836 28.83 11.78 11.41
C GLY A 836 28.53 11.60 9.91
N GLU A 837 27.33 11.90 9.44
CA GLU A 837 26.95 11.65 8.04
C GLU A 837 27.51 12.71 7.09
N ILE A 838 28.26 12.29 6.07
CA ILE A 838 28.91 13.18 5.11
C ILE A 838 28.14 13.16 3.78
N PHE A 839 27.55 14.31 3.45
CA PHE A 839 26.88 14.58 2.18
C PHE A 839 27.78 15.52 1.34
N ASN A 840 28.42 14.97 0.30
CA ASN A 840 29.54 15.60 -0.42
C ASN A 840 29.12 16.19 -1.79
N GLN A 841 30.09 16.64 -2.60
CA GLN A 841 29.84 17.15 -3.96
C GLN A 841 29.18 16.11 -4.89
N ASP A 842 29.55 14.84 -4.79
CA ASP A 842 29.07 13.75 -5.65
C ASP A 842 27.64 13.32 -5.28
N ASP A 843 27.26 13.43 -4.00
CA ASP A 843 25.88 13.29 -3.54
C ASP A 843 24.96 14.33 -4.22
N PHE A 844 25.41 15.59 -4.33
CA PHE A 844 24.67 16.63 -5.08
C PHE A 844 24.61 16.33 -6.60
N LEU A 845 25.64 15.71 -7.17
CA LEU A 845 25.69 15.34 -8.60
C LEU A 845 24.74 14.18 -8.93
N LEU A 846 24.73 13.14 -8.09
CA LEU A 846 23.75 12.05 -8.15
C LEU A 846 22.33 12.63 -8.12
N LEU A 847 22.08 13.55 -7.18
CA LEU A 847 20.78 14.20 -7.00
C LEU A 847 20.38 15.04 -8.24
N GLU A 848 21.28 15.86 -8.79
CA GLU A 848 21.01 16.60 -10.05
C GLU A 848 20.69 15.64 -11.20
N SER A 849 21.48 14.57 -11.37
CA SER A 849 21.32 13.62 -12.47
C SER A 849 19.97 12.89 -12.44
N ILE A 850 19.50 12.50 -11.25
CA ILE A 850 18.18 11.89 -11.04
C ILE A 850 17.10 12.87 -11.47
N ILE A 851 17.11 14.11 -10.94
CA ILE A 851 16.04 15.07 -11.19
C ILE A 851 15.98 15.49 -12.66
N LEU A 852 17.11 15.75 -13.33
CA LEU A 852 17.10 16.07 -14.76
C LEU A 852 16.52 14.94 -15.62
N LYS A 853 16.96 13.70 -15.36
CA LYS A 853 16.57 12.48 -16.10
C LYS A 853 15.09 12.10 -15.93
N THR A 854 14.51 12.41 -14.76
CA THR A 854 13.15 11.98 -14.37
C THR A 854 12.11 13.07 -14.59
N SER A 855 12.31 14.25 -14.00
CA SER A 855 11.29 15.30 -13.90
C SER A 855 11.68 16.59 -14.62
N GLY A 856 12.89 17.11 -14.35
CA GLY A 856 13.32 18.47 -14.67
C GLY A 856 13.29 18.81 -16.15
N GLU A 857 13.79 17.91 -17.02
CA GLU A 857 13.74 18.15 -18.47
C GLU A 857 12.35 17.89 -19.06
N ARG A 858 11.62 16.89 -18.54
CA ARG A 858 10.28 16.49 -19.04
C ARG A 858 9.23 17.56 -18.75
N ILE A 859 9.20 18.08 -17.52
CA ILE A 859 8.29 19.15 -17.10
C ILE A 859 8.63 20.45 -17.87
N LYS A 860 9.92 20.80 -17.98
CA LYS A 860 10.37 21.98 -18.72
C LYS A 860 10.06 21.92 -20.22
N ALA A 861 10.04 20.72 -20.83
CA ALA A 861 9.65 20.56 -22.23
C ALA A 861 8.15 20.88 -22.47
N LYS A 862 7.31 20.81 -21.43
CA LYS A 862 5.88 21.20 -21.48
C LYS A 862 5.63 22.63 -20.98
N ILE A 863 6.40 23.12 -20.00
CA ILE A 863 6.18 24.41 -19.34
C ILE A 863 7.25 25.43 -19.75
N GLN A 864 6.88 26.42 -20.57
CA GLN A 864 7.79 27.48 -21.05
C GLN A 864 8.03 28.64 -20.04
N GLN A 865 7.86 28.41 -18.73
CA GLN A 865 7.91 29.45 -17.70
C GLN A 865 8.94 29.16 -16.58
N ALA A 866 8.90 29.95 -15.50
CA ALA A 866 9.99 30.09 -14.52
C ALA A 866 10.38 28.80 -13.77
N SER A 867 11.63 28.74 -13.31
CA SER A 867 12.18 27.60 -12.53
C SER A 867 11.41 27.33 -11.23
N ASP A 868 10.77 28.33 -10.65
CA ASP A 868 9.91 28.15 -9.47
C ASP A 868 8.64 27.37 -9.80
N LEU A 869 8.06 27.56 -10.99
CA LEU A 869 6.92 26.74 -11.43
C LEU A 869 7.35 25.29 -11.65
N VAL A 870 8.52 25.07 -12.27
CA VAL A 870 9.10 23.71 -12.40
C VAL A 870 9.30 23.06 -11.04
N MET A 871 9.86 23.78 -10.05
CA MET A 871 10.01 23.29 -8.67
C MET A 871 8.66 22.92 -8.02
N LYS A 872 7.67 23.81 -8.09
CA LYS A 872 6.36 23.58 -7.44
C LYS A 872 5.59 22.43 -8.10
N VAL A 873 5.68 22.29 -9.42
CA VAL A 873 5.07 21.19 -10.20
C VAL A 873 5.77 19.86 -9.94
N ASP A 874 7.11 19.82 -9.92
CA ASP A 874 7.89 18.61 -9.64
C ASP A 874 7.61 18.09 -8.22
N ALA A 875 7.63 18.99 -7.22
CA ALA A 875 7.28 18.64 -5.84
C ALA A 875 5.88 18.01 -5.73
N LEU A 876 4.88 18.57 -6.43
CA LEU A 876 3.51 18.10 -6.40
C LEU A 876 3.34 16.73 -7.08
N LEU A 877 3.90 16.55 -8.29
CA LEU A 877 3.81 15.29 -9.03
C LEU A 877 4.63 14.17 -8.38
N SER A 878 5.85 14.48 -7.94
CA SER A 878 6.72 13.53 -7.24
C SER A 878 6.21 13.15 -5.84
N SER A 879 5.26 13.92 -5.26
CA SER A 879 4.58 13.56 -4.00
C SER A 879 3.51 12.48 -4.15
N GLN A 880 3.05 12.15 -5.37
CA GLN A 880 2.14 11.02 -5.57
C GLN A 880 2.86 9.70 -5.25
N PRO A 881 2.15 8.68 -4.71
CA PRO A 881 2.68 7.32 -4.63
C PRO A 881 2.96 6.78 -6.04
N LYS A 882 3.82 5.75 -6.13
CA LYS A 882 4.21 5.14 -7.41
C LYS A 882 3.03 4.45 -8.09
N GLY A 883 2.39 5.17 -9.02
CA GLY A 883 1.29 4.68 -9.85
C GLY A 883 1.76 3.92 -11.08
N GLU A 884 0.81 3.27 -11.76
CA GLU A 884 1.03 2.63 -13.06
C GLU A 884 1.35 3.65 -14.17
N ALA A 885 1.98 3.18 -15.24
CA ALA A 885 2.27 4.01 -16.40
C ALA A 885 0.98 4.43 -17.12
N ARG A 886 0.69 5.75 -17.15
CA ARG A 886 -0.51 6.30 -17.79
C ARG A 886 -0.48 6.07 -19.30
N ILE A 887 -1.56 5.51 -19.84
CA ILE A 887 -1.72 5.21 -21.27
C ILE A 887 -2.37 6.40 -21.99
N ASP A 888 -1.87 6.76 -23.17
CA ASP A 888 -2.44 7.84 -24.00
C ASP A 888 -3.37 7.30 -25.10
N PHE A 889 -4.59 7.86 -25.18
CA PHE A 889 -5.68 7.34 -26.02
C PHE A 889 -5.94 8.20 -27.25
N LEU A 890 -5.01 8.15 -28.20
CA LEU A 890 -5.07 8.78 -29.53
C LEU A 890 -6.00 8.01 -30.50
N SER A 891 -7.25 7.79 -30.11
CA SER A 891 -8.23 7.00 -30.88
C SER A 891 -9.37 7.86 -31.44
N ILE A 892 -9.34 8.11 -32.76
CA ILE A 892 -10.36 8.87 -33.49
C ILE A 892 -11.54 7.94 -33.85
N SER A 893 -12.50 7.80 -32.94
CA SER A 893 -13.79 7.16 -33.21
C SER A 893 -14.83 8.20 -33.65
N LEU A 894 -15.49 7.97 -34.80
CA LEU A 894 -16.60 8.82 -35.27
C LEU A 894 -17.98 8.29 -34.85
N HIS A 895 -18.17 6.97 -34.85
CA HIS A 895 -19.48 6.33 -34.68
C HIS A 895 -19.56 5.36 -33.48
N SER A 896 -18.42 4.81 -33.03
CA SER A 896 -18.37 3.70 -32.08
C SER A 896 -18.22 4.10 -30.59
N ALA A 897 -18.34 5.39 -30.26
CA ALA A 897 -18.12 5.88 -28.91
C ALA A 897 -19.07 7.02 -28.50
N VAL A 898 -19.61 6.89 -27.29
CA VAL A 898 -20.38 7.94 -26.59
C VAL A 898 -19.39 8.96 -26.04
N LYS A 899 -19.64 10.25 -26.25
CA LYS A 899 -18.78 11.35 -25.78
C LYS A 899 -19.60 12.37 -25.02
N ILE A 900 -19.44 12.41 -23.70
CA ILE A 900 -20.01 13.46 -22.85
C ILE A 900 -18.88 14.46 -22.57
N ARG A 901 -19.08 15.70 -23.02
CA ARG A 901 -18.10 16.78 -22.81
C ARG A 901 -18.13 17.26 -21.35
N PRO A 902 -17.00 17.69 -20.78
CA PRO A 902 -16.97 18.36 -19.50
C PRO A 902 -17.61 19.76 -19.61
N LYS A 903 -17.85 20.40 -18.47
CA LYS A 903 -18.04 21.85 -18.44
C LYS A 903 -16.73 22.56 -18.83
N GLU A 904 -16.85 23.63 -19.59
CA GLU A 904 -15.72 24.49 -19.99
C GLU A 904 -15.24 25.35 -18.80
N GLU A 905 -14.00 25.85 -18.87
CA GLU A 905 -13.27 26.63 -17.84
C GLU A 905 -12.98 25.93 -16.48
N GLU A 906 -13.81 24.98 -16.05
CA GLU A 906 -13.58 24.10 -14.89
C GLU A 906 -12.46 23.07 -15.17
N VAL A 907 -11.86 22.54 -14.10
CA VAL A 907 -11.01 21.34 -14.15
C VAL A 907 -11.91 20.11 -14.33
N TYR A 908 -11.49 19.13 -15.14
CA TYR A 908 -12.27 17.92 -15.41
C TYR A 908 -11.40 16.66 -15.40
N PHE A 909 -11.97 15.52 -15.02
CA PHE A 909 -11.34 14.20 -15.13
C PHE A 909 -11.52 13.65 -16.55
N ASP A 910 -10.46 13.09 -17.13
CA ASP A 910 -10.55 12.40 -18.42
C ASP A 910 -10.78 10.91 -18.19
N VAL A 911 -12.00 10.43 -18.48
CA VAL A 911 -12.42 9.05 -18.21
C VAL A 911 -12.70 8.35 -19.53
N VAL A 912 -11.94 7.27 -19.78
CA VAL A 912 -12.11 6.41 -20.94
C VAL A 912 -12.58 5.04 -20.48
N ALA A 913 -13.76 4.63 -20.92
CA ALA A 913 -14.28 3.29 -20.72
C ALA A 913 -14.29 2.55 -22.06
N VAL A 914 -13.68 1.37 -22.11
CA VAL A 914 -13.79 0.41 -23.21
C VAL A 914 -14.62 -0.75 -22.70
N VAL A 915 -15.74 -1.06 -23.36
CA VAL A 915 -16.74 -2.00 -22.81
C VAL A 915 -17.63 -2.54 -23.93
N ASP A 916 -17.87 -3.86 -23.98
CA ASP A 916 -19.06 -4.39 -24.67
C ASP A 916 -20.25 -4.15 -23.73
N PRO A 917 -21.35 -3.53 -24.17
CA PRO A 917 -22.43 -3.11 -23.27
C PRO A 917 -23.12 -4.25 -22.50
N VAL A 918 -22.76 -5.51 -22.77
CA VAL A 918 -23.34 -6.69 -22.13
C VAL A 918 -22.23 -7.68 -21.68
N THR A 919 -21.17 -7.15 -21.06
CA THR A 919 -20.31 -7.92 -20.14
C THR A 919 -20.82 -7.85 -18.68
N ARG A 920 -20.26 -8.64 -17.76
CA ARG A 920 -20.57 -8.54 -16.32
C ARG A 920 -20.08 -7.22 -15.75
N ASP A 921 -18.85 -6.90 -16.13
CA ASP A 921 -18.11 -5.67 -15.90
C ASP A 921 -18.91 -4.43 -16.38
N ALA A 922 -19.68 -4.51 -17.49
CA ALA A 922 -20.61 -3.46 -17.91
C ALA A 922 -21.74 -3.19 -16.89
N GLN A 923 -22.25 -4.23 -16.23
CA GLN A 923 -23.30 -4.13 -15.21
C GLN A 923 -22.81 -3.42 -13.92
N LYS A 924 -21.49 -3.51 -13.62
CA LYS A 924 -20.78 -2.78 -12.55
C LYS A 924 -20.38 -1.37 -13.00
N LEU A 925 -19.91 -1.23 -14.24
CA LEU A 925 -19.35 0.00 -14.80
C LEU A 925 -20.41 1.06 -15.16
N ALA A 926 -21.59 0.67 -15.68
CA ALA A 926 -22.62 1.66 -16.04
C ALA A 926 -23.16 2.46 -14.83
N PRO A 927 -23.50 1.83 -13.67
CA PRO A 927 -23.79 2.56 -12.43
C PRO A 927 -22.62 3.41 -11.93
N LEU A 928 -21.38 2.89 -12.00
CA LEU A 928 -20.20 3.62 -11.58
C LEU A 928 -20.01 4.91 -12.40
N LEU A 929 -20.12 4.85 -13.73
CA LEU A 929 -20.03 6.02 -14.61
C LEU A 929 -21.14 7.05 -14.35
N LEU A 930 -22.36 6.61 -14.00
CA LEU A 930 -23.46 7.51 -13.63
C LEU A 930 -23.14 8.30 -12.35
N VAL A 931 -22.60 7.63 -11.32
CA VAL A 931 -22.19 8.28 -10.06
C VAL A 931 -20.98 9.19 -10.28
N LEU A 932 -19.95 8.77 -11.04
CA LEU A 932 -18.79 9.61 -11.37
C LEU A 932 -19.20 10.91 -12.09
N LYS A 933 -20.15 10.83 -13.03
CA LYS A 933 -20.74 11.99 -13.75
C LYS A 933 -21.47 12.98 -12.82
N GLN A 934 -21.92 12.55 -11.65
CA GLN A 934 -22.57 13.42 -10.65
C GLN A 934 -21.58 14.03 -9.66
N LEU A 935 -20.52 13.30 -9.31
CA LEU A 935 -19.54 13.71 -8.28
C LEU A 935 -18.53 14.74 -8.79
N VAL A 936 -18.00 14.55 -10.00
CA VAL A 936 -16.93 15.40 -10.55
C VAL A 936 -17.26 15.83 -11.98
N ASN A 937 -16.59 16.88 -12.47
CA ASN A 937 -16.67 17.25 -13.88
C ASN A 937 -15.88 16.22 -14.70
N VAL A 938 -16.49 15.57 -15.70
CA VAL A 938 -15.88 14.45 -16.45
C VAL A 938 -15.97 14.68 -17.96
N ASN A 939 -14.83 14.52 -18.65
CA ASN A 939 -14.77 14.24 -20.08
C ASN A 939 -14.88 12.72 -20.28
N LEU A 940 -16.10 12.22 -20.51
CA LEU A 940 -16.36 10.77 -20.56
C LEU A 940 -16.43 10.27 -22.00
N ARG A 941 -15.60 9.27 -22.30
CA ARG A 941 -15.50 8.60 -23.60
C ARG A 941 -15.75 7.10 -23.44
N VAL A 942 -16.95 6.63 -23.78
CA VAL A 942 -17.33 5.20 -23.69
C VAL A 942 -17.28 4.56 -25.08
N PHE A 943 -16.31 3.68 -25.33
CA PHE A 943 -16.10 2.95 -26.58
C PHE A 943 -16.80 1.59 -26.52
N MET A 944 -17.66 1.30 -27.51
CA MET A 944 -18.46 0.07 -27.57
C MET A 944 -17.67 -1.08 -28.21
N ASN A 945 -17.02 -1.90 -27.38
CA ASN A 945 -16.05 -2.93 -27.76
C ASN A 945 -16.70 -4.25 -28.24
N CYS A 946 -17.64 -4.16 -29.19
CA CYS A 946 -18.64 -5.19 -29.49
C CYS A 946 -18.09 -6.50 -30.10
N GLN A 947 -18.87 -7.57 -29.93
CA GLN A 947 -18.53 -8.92 -30.38
C GLN A 947 -19.47 -9.49 -31.46
N SER A 948 -18.99 -10.40 -32.32
CA SER A 948 -19.73 -11.03 -33.43
C SER A 948 -19.73 -12.56 -33.33
N LYS A 949 -20.84 -13.20 -33.71
CA LYS A 949 -21.04 -14.67 -33.78
C LYS A 949 -21.11 -15.34 -32.41
N LEU A 950 -22.01 -14.80 -31.58
CA LEU A 950 -22.27 -15.22 -30.21
C LEU A 950 -22.79 -16.68 -30.18
N SER A 951 -22.32 -17.49 -29.22
CA SER A 951 -22.52 -18.95 -29.22
C SER A 951 -23.36 -19.50 -28.06
N ASP A 952 -23.39 -18.81 -26.93
CA ASP A 952 -24.19 -19.10 -25.73
C ASP A 952 -24.47 -17.76 -25.02
N LEU A 953 -25.48 -17.74 -24.15
CA LEU A 953 -25.80 -16.59 -23.29
C LEU A 953 -24.64 -16.38 -22.29
N PRO A 954 -24.11 -15.15 -22.06
CA PRO A 954 -22.89 -14.92 -21.27
C PRO A 954 -23.15 -14.21 -19.93
N LEU A 955 -24.22 -13.43 -19.88
CA LEU A 955 -24.89 -13.04 -18.66
C LEU A 955 -26.00 -14.08 -18.52
N LYS A 956 -26.05 -14.72 -17.36
CA LYS A 956 -27.12 -15.66 -17.00
C LYS A 956 -27.81 -15.15 -15.74
N SER A 957 -27.84 -13.82 -15.59
CA SER A 957 -28.14 -13.14 -14.35
C SER A 957 -28.56 -11.69 -14.53
N PHE A 958 -29.46 -11.24 -13.68
CA PHE A 958 -29.81 -9.83 -13.48
C PHE A 958 -28.89 -9.26 -12.40
N TYR A 959 -28.46 -8.01 -12.53
CA TYR A 959 -27.49 -7.40 -11.61
C TYR A 959 -27.93 -6.01 -11.15
N ARG A 960 -27.62 -5.66 -9.90
CA ARG A 960 -27.78 -4.30 -9.35
C ARG A 960 -26.54 -3.95 -8.53
N TYR A 961 -25.91 -2.82 -8.84
CA TYR A 961 -24.81 -2.29 -8.05
C TYR A 961 -25.34 -1.25 -7.06
N VAL A 962 -25.04 -1.42 -5.77
CA VAL A 962 -25.54 -0.58 -4.68
C VAL A 962 -24.52 0.52 -4.40
N LEU A 963 -24.76 1.69 -5.00
CA LEU A 963 -23.92 2.89 -4.85
C LEU A 963 -24.77 4.16 -4.98
N GLU A 964 -24.87 4.93 -3.90
CA GLU A 964 -25.52 6.25 -3.87
C GLU A 964 -24.45 7.36 -3.82
N PRO A 965 -24.61 8.50 -4.52
CA PRO A 965 -23.61 9.57 -4.57
C PRO A 965 -23.56 10.42 -3.29
N GLU A 966 -24.66 10.44 -2.53
CA GLU A 966 -24.91 11.29 -1.36
C GLU A 966 -25.92 10.58 -0.45
N VAL A 967 -25.89 10.87 0.86
CA VAL A 967 -26.80 10.31 1.87
C VAL A 967 -28.25 10.63 1.54
N SER A 968 -29.11 9.61 1.53
CA SER A 968 -30.55 9.72 1.32
C SER A 968 -31.33 9.97 2.62
N PHE A 969 -32.42 10.75 2.53
CA PHE A 969 -33.26 11.18 3.65
C PHE A 969 -34.74 10.88 3.39
N MET A 970 -35.51 10.73 4.47
CA MET A 970 -36.97 10.56 4.43
C MET A 970 -37.71 11.90 4.42
N ALA A 971 -39.00 11.87 4.07
CA ALA A 971 -39.85 13.07 3.98
C ALA A 971 -40.08 13.79 5.33
N ASP A 972 -39.77 13.14 6.45
CA ASP A 972 -39.75 13.70 7.81
C ASP A 972 -38.40 14.32 8.19
N SER A 973 -37.44 14.37 7.26
CA SER A 973 -36.04 14.83 7.45
C SER A 973 -35.16 13.94 8.34
N SER A 974 -35.57 12.70 8.61
CA SER A 974 -34.71 11.66 9.20
C SER A 974 -33.85 10.95 8.13
N PHE A 975 -32.82 10.22 8.56
CA PHE A 975 -32.05 9.35 7.64
C PHE A 975 -32.94 8.29 6.96
N ALA A 976 -32.70 8.02 5.68
CA ALA A 976 -33.26 6.84 5.01
C ALA A 976 -32.76 5.55 5.69
N PRO A 977 -33.52 4.43 5.64
CA PRO A 977 -33.12 3.18 6.28
C PRO A 977 -31.81 2.63 5.72
N GLY A 978 -31.52 2.92 4.45
CA GLY A 978 -30.20 2.76 3.85
C GLY A 978 -30.24 2.37 2.36
N PRO A 979 -29.08 2.39 1.71
CA PRO A 979 -28.91 1.89 0.35
C PRO A 979 -29.24 0.39 0.27
N MET A 980 -29.94 -0.01 -0.78
CA MET A 980 -30.40 -1.40 -0.97
C MET A 980 -30.59 -1.75 -2.45
N ALA A 981 -30.33 -3.01 -2.81
CA ALA A 981 -30.68 -3.50 -4.13
C ALA A 981 -32.19 -3.77 -4.22
N LYS A 982 -32.81 -3.34 -5.33
CA LYS A 982 -34.22 -3.62 -5.65
C LYS A 982 -34.30 -4.18 -7.06
N PHE A 983 -34.90 -5.36 -7.17
CA PHE A 983 -35.30 -5.98 -8.42
C PHE A 983 -36.83 -5.94 -8.49
N LEU A 984 -37.34 -5.29 -9.53
CA LEU A 984 -38.77 -5.11 -9.81
C LEU A 984 -39.08 -5.83 -11.13
N ASP A 985 -40.34 -6.20 -11.33
CA ASP A 985 -40.88 -6.75 -12.59
C ASP A 985 -40.10 -7.97 -13.13
N MET A 986 -39.65 -8.82 -12.20
CA MET A 986 -38.83 -10.01 -12.49
C MET A 986 -39.69 -11.17 -13.05
N PRO A 987 -39.21 -11.95 -14.05
CA PRO A 987 -39.96 -13.08 -14.62
C PRO A 987 -40.32 -14.13 -13.55
N GLN A 988 -41.60 -14.42 -13.35
CA GLN A 988 -42.04 -15.20 -12.18
C GLN A 988 -41.80 -16.71 -12.28
N SER A 989 -41.75 -17.23 -13.51
CA SER A 989 -41.63 -18.66 -13.87
C SER A 989 -40.19 -19.19 -13.90
N LEU A 990 -39.20 -18.31 -13.67
CA LEU A 990 -37.79 -18.69 -13.55
C LEU A 990 -37.42 -18.93 -12.08
N LEU A 991 -36.45 -19.82 -11.87
CA LEU A 991 -35.88 -20.12 -10.57
C LEU A 991 -34.49 -19.47 -10.48
N PHE A 992 -34.32 -18.60 -9.48
CA PHE A 992 -33.12 -17.79 -9.30
C PHE A 992 -32.29 -18.25 -8.08
N THR A 993 -30.99 -18.01 -8.17
CA THR A 993 -30.03 -18.09 -7.06
C THR A 993 -29.48 -16.69 -6.80
N LEU A 994 -29.57 -16.21 -5.57
CA LEU A 994 -29.06 -14.90 -5.15
C LEU A 994 -27.59 -15.04 -4.74
N ASN A 995 -26.72 -14.26 -5.41
CA ASN A 995 -25.31 -14.10 -5.09
C ASN A 995 -25.04 -12.65 -4.68
N LEU A 996 -24.07 -12.46 -3.79
CA LEU A 996 -23.60 -11.16 -3.34
C LEU A 996 -22.16 -10.97 -3.81
N ASN A 997 -21.89 -9.91 -4.57
CA ASN A 997 -20.56 -9.54 -5.06
C ASN A 997 -20.03 -8.39 -4.19
N THR A 998 -19.23 -8.73 -3.18
CA THR A 998 -18.66 -7.79 -2.22
C THR A 998 -17.18 -7.57 -2.47
N PRO A 999 -16.58 -6.47 -1.98
CA PRO A 999 -15.14 -6.33 -1.84
C PRO A 999 -14.44 -7.59 -1.32
N GLU A 1000 -13.23 -7.86 -1.80
CA GLU A 1000 -12.53 -9.10 -1.45
C GLU A 1000 -12.16 -9.17 0.03
N SER A 1001 -11.87 -8.02 0.63
CA SER A 1001 -11.62 -7.86 2.07
C SER A 1001 -12.82 -8.18 2.97
N TRP A 1002 -14.03 -8.33 2.42
CA TRP A 1002 -15.26 -8.48 3.19
C TRP A 1002 -15.65 -9.95 3.33
N MET A 1003 -15.97 -10.35 4.57
CA MET A 1003 -16.50 -11.66 4.92
C MET A 1003 -17.94 -11.47 5.42
N VAL A 1004 -18.90 -11.85 4.59
CA VAL A 1004 -20.33 -11.51 4.71
C VAL A 1004 -21.18 -12.79 4.78
N GLU A 1005 -22.21 -12.77 5.62
CA GLU A 1005 -23.20 -13.85 5.70
C GLU A 1005 -24.66 -13.34 5.61
N SER A 1006 -25.59 -14.23 5.27
CA SER A 1006 -27.03 -13.98 5.40
C SER A 1006 -27.47 -14.09 6.86
N VAL A 1007 -28.23 -13.11 7.36
CA VAL A 1007 -28.67 -13.06 8.77
C VAL A 1007 -30.18 -13.11 8.91
N HIS A 1008 -30.96 -12.48 8.01
CA HIS A 1008 -32.42 -12.62 8.03
C HIS A 1008 -33.00 -12.86 6.63
N THR A 1009 -33.72 -13.96 6.47
CA THR A 1009 -34.68 -14.18 5.37
C THR A 1009 -35.61 -15.33 5.72
N ARG A 1010 -36.76 -15.39 5.02
CA ARG A 1010 -37.75 -16.48 5.12
C ARG A 1010 -37.68 -17.47 3.95
N TYR A 1011 -37.04 -17.07 2.84
CA TYR A 1011 -37.06 -17.80 1.57
C TYR A 1011 -35.70 -18.45 1.27
N ASP A 1012 -35.71 -19.52 0.47
CA ASP A 1012 -34.48 -20.17 0.04
C ASP A 1012 -33.77 -19.31 -1.03
N LEU A 1013 -32.67 -18.66 -0.64
CA LEU A 1013 -31.89 -17.79 -1.53
C LEU A 1013 -31.16 -18.56 -2.66
N ASP A 1014 -31.04 -19.88 -2.57
CA ASP A 1014 -30.51 -20.72 -3.66
C ASP A 1014 -31.59 -21.15 -4.66
N ASN A 1015 -32.87 -21.02 -4.30
CA ASN A 1015 -34.00 -21.55 -5.04
C ASN A 1015 -35.21 -20.58 -5.02
N ILE A 1016 -34.99 -19.29 -5.30
CA ILE A 1016 -36.04 -18.28 -5.34
C ILE A 1016 -36.93 -18.53 -6.57
N TYR A 1017 -38.19 -18.92 -6.34
CA TYR A 1017 -39.19 -19.12 -7.38
C TYR A 1017 -40.38 -18.19 -7.13
N LEU A 1018 -40.48 -17.12 -7.92
CA LEU A 1018 -41.33 -15.96 -7.58
C LEU A 1018 -42.84 -16.25 -7.71
N GLU A 1019 -43.26 -17.22 -8.52
CA GLU A 1019 -44.65 -17.72 -8.52
C GLU A 1019 -45.12 -18.13 -7.11
N GLU A 1020 -44.27 -18.82 -6.33
CA GLU A 1020 -44.56 -19.34 -4.98
C GLU A 1020 -44.38 -18.28 -3.86
N VAL A 1021 -44.04 -17.02 -4.20
CA VAL A 1021 -43.84 -15.92 -3.25
C VAL A 1021 -45.09 -15.02 -3.20
N ASP A 1022 -45.55 -14.67 -1.98
CA ASP A 1022 -46.73 -13.83 -1.76
C ASP A 1022 -46.57 -12.40 -2.31
N SER A 1023 -45.42 -11.76 -2.09
CA SER A 1023 -45.17 -10.37 -2.51
C SER A 1023 -43.68 -10.03 -2.68
N VAL A 1024 -42.93 -9.90 -1.56
CA VAL A 1024 -41.53 -9.43 -1.57
C VAL A 1024 -40.61 -10.46 -0.92
N VAL A 1025 -39.52 -10.80 -1.62
CA VAL A 1025 -38.38 -11.51 -1.06
C VAL A 1025 -37.44 -10.48 -0.42
N ALA A 1026 -37.33 -10.51 0.90
CA ALA A 1026 -36.32 -9.74 1.65
C ALA A 1026 -35.15 -10.65 2.04
N ALA A 1027 -33.93 -10.20 1.78
CA ALA A 1027 -32.69 -10.87 2.16
C ALA A 1027 -31.73 -9.88 2.83
N GLU A 1028 -31.53 -10.04 4.14
CA GLU A 1028 -30.65 -9.20 4.94
C GLU A 1028 -29.32 -9.90 5.18
N TYR A 1029 -28.23 -9.24 4.78
CA TYR A 1029 -26.85 -9.71 4.97
C TYR A 1029 -26.11 -8.84 6.00
N GLU A 1030 -25.09 -9.41 6.64
CA GLU A 1030 -24.22 -8.74 7.62
C GLU A 1030 -22.74 -8.95 7.25
N LEU A 1031 -21.97 -7.87 7.27
CA LEU A 1031 -20.51 -7.88 7.26
C LEU A 1031 -20.00 -8.32 8.63
N GLU A 1032 -19.54 -9.57 8.70
CA GLU A 1032 -19.17 -10.21 9.95
C GLU A 1032 -17.72 -9.92 10.36
N TYR A 1033 -16.81 -9.92 9.37
CA TYR A 1033 -15.38 -9.66 9.53
C TYR A 1033 -14.78 -8.93 8.33
N LEU A 1034 -13.67 -8.24 8.58
CA LEU A 1034 -12.69 -7.82 7.58
C LEU A 1034 -11.50 -8.79 7.57
N LEU A 1035 -10.84 -8.89 6.42
CA LEU A 1035 -9.66 -9.74 6.25
C LEU A 1035 -8.35 -8.97 6.45
N LEU A 1036 -7.52 -9.52 7.34
CA LEU A 1036 -6.08 -9.30 7.36
C LEU A 1036 -5.44 -10.40 6.50
N GLU A 1037 -4.87 -10.01 5.36
CA GLU A 1037 -4.15 -10.90 4.46
C GLU A 1037 -2.64 -10.74 4.67
N GLY A 1038 -1.84 -11.76 4.39
CA GLY A 1038 -0.40 -11.63 4.51
C GLY A 1038 0.41 -12.68 3.76
N HIS A 1039 1.70 -12.39 3.62
CA HIS A 1039 2.70 -13.24 2.98
C HIS A 1039 3.87 -13.47 3.93
N CYS A 1040 4.21 -14.73 4.22
CA CYS A 1040 5.32 -15.10 5.09
C CYS A 1040 6.45 -15.80 4.32
N PHE A 1041 7.70 -15.42 4.60
CA PHE A 1041 8.90 -16.00 4.00
C PHE A 1041 9.95 -16.28 5.08
N ASP A 1042 10.68 -17.38 4.92
CA ASP A 1042 11.84 -17.74 5.74
C ASP A 1042 13.11 -17.13 5.14
N VAL A 1043 13.78 -16.26 5.89
CA VAL A 1043 15.05 -15.64 5.48
C VAL A 1043 16.14 -16.68 5.24
N THR A 1044 16.13 -17.78 6.00
CA THR A 1044 17.19 -18.80 5.93
C THR A 1044 17.11 -19.72 4.71
N THR A 1045 16.04 -19.62 3.90
CA THR A 1045 15.83 -20.48 2.72
C THR A 1045 15.22 -19.75 1.52
N GLY A 1046 14.86 -18.47 1.65
CA GLY A 1046 14.06 -17.70 0.68
C GLY A 1046 12.62 -18.21 0.49
N GLN A 1047 12.22 -19.32 1.12
CA GLN A 1047 10.97 -20.03 0.82
C GLN A 1047 9.84 -19.73 1.81
N PRO A 1048 8.57 -19.90 1.39
CA PRO A 1048 7.42 -19.93 2.29
C PRO A 1048 7.53 -21.01 3.38
N PRO A 1049 7.49 -20.66 4.69
CA PRO A 1049 7.54 -21.63 5.79
C PRO A 1049 6.16 -22.32 5.92
N ARG A 1050 5.91 -23.31 5.06
CA ARG A 1050 4.63 -24.03 4.97
C ARG A 1050 4.23 -24.61 6.34
N GLY A 1051 3.02 -24.28 6.79
CA GLY A 1051 2.46 -24.78 8.05
C GLY A 1051 2.85 -23.95 9.28
N LEU A 1052 3.60 -22.86 9.12
CA LEU A 1052 3.90 -21.91 10.21
C LEU A 1052 2.59 -21.33 10.76
N GLN A 1053 2.45 -21.40 12.07
CA GLN A 1053 1.19 -21.12 12.77
C GLN A 1053 1.22 -19.70 13.35
N PHE A 1054 0.29 -18.86 12.91
CA PHE A 1054 0.08 -17.52 13.46
C PHE A 1054 -1.14 -17.48 14.39
N THR A 1055 -1.09 -16.59 15.37
CA THR A 1055 -2.20 -16.25 16.26
C THR A 1055 -2.44 -14.74 16.25
N LEU A 1056 -3.71 -14.34 16.21
CA LEU A 1056 -4.14 -12.96 16.27
C LEU A 1056 -5.02 -12.75 17.51
N GLY A 1057 -4.74 -11.69 18.25
CA GLY A 1057 -5.48 -11.35 19.47
C GLY A 1057 -5.45 -9.86 19.80
N THR A 1058 -5.85 -9.58 21.03
CA THR A 1058 -5.80 -8.27 21.68
C THR A 1058 -4.84 -8.33 22.88
N ALA A 1059 -4.62 -7.20 23.56
CA ALA A 1059 -3.83 -7.18 24.79
C ALA A 1059 -4.53 -7.90 25.97
N SER A 1060 -5.85 -8.06 25.92
CA SER A 1060 -6.67 -8.71 26.95
C SER A 1060 -6.91 -10.20 26.68
N ASP A 1061 -7.09 -10.58 25.41
CA ASP A 1061 -7.12 -11.97 24.95
C ASP A 1061 -6.15 -12.16 23.77
N PRO A 1062 -4.96 -12.76 23.98
CA PRO A 1062 -3.93 -12.89 22.95
C PRO A 1062 -4.19 -13.92 21.84
N VAL A 1063 -5.19 -14.82 21.95
CA VAL A 1063 -5.39 -15.93 20.99
C VAL A 1063 -6.87 -16.06 20.63
N ILE A 1064 -7.36 -15.14 19.80
CA ILE A 1064 -8.75 -15.09 19.35
C ILE A 1064 -8.95 -15.86 18.02
N VAL A 1065 -7.95 -15.83 17.13
CA VAL A 1065 -7.97 -16.53 15.84
C VAL A 1065 -6.59 -17.11 15.52
N ASP A 1066 -6.53 -18.36 15.05
CA ASP A 1066 -5.35 -19.01 14.49
C ASP A 1066 -5.43 -19.15 12.95
N THR A 1067 -4.27 -19.29 12.29
CA THR A 1067 -4.15 -19.59 10.86
C THR A 1067 -2.79 -20.24 10.54
N ILE A 1068 -2.62 -20.77 9.33
CA ILE A 1068 -1.32 -21.26 8.83
C ILE A 1068 -0.87 -20.61 7.54
N VAL A 1069 0.45 -20.56 7.37
CA VAL A 1069 1.13 -20.17 6.12
C VAL A 1069 1.00 -21.27 5.07
N MET A 1070 0.39 -20.92 3.92
CA MET A 1070 0.35 -21.77 2.74
C MET A 1070 1.71 -21.80 2.02
N ALA A 1071 2.01 -22.93 1.35
CA ALA A 1071 3.19 -23.04 0.49
C ALA A 1071 3.18 -22.05 -0.69
N ASN A 1072 2.01 -21.74 -1.24
CA ASN A 1072 1.88 -20.80 -2.35
C ASN A 1072 2.03 -19.36 -1.84
N LEU A 1073 3.09 -18.67 -2.29
CA LEU A 1073 3.38 -17.25 -2.00
C LEU A 1073 3.48 -16.92 -0.49
N GLY A 1074 3.62 -17.91 0.40
CA GLY A 1074 3.54 -17.70 1.84
C GLY A 1074 2.20 -17.18 2.34
N TYR A 1075 1.12 -17.36 1.56
CA TYR A 1075 -0.16 -16.71 1.84
C TYR A 1075 -0.78 -17.22 3.14
N PHE A 1076 -1.25 -16.29 3.97
CA PHE A 1076 -2.13 -16.54 5.10
C PHE A 1076 -3.22 -15.47 5.17
N GLN A 1077 -4.35 -15.79 5.81
CA GLN A 1077 -5.37 -14.80 6.14
C GLN A 1077 -5.95 -15.04 7.54
N LEU A 1078 -6.41 -13.94 8.15
CA LEU A 1078 -7.03 -13.88 9.47
C LEU A 1078 -8.31 -13.03 9.38
N LYS A 1079 -9.37 -13.48 10.04
CA LYS A 1079 -10.65 -12.78 10.17
C LYS A 1079 -10.63 -11.89 11.42
N ALA A 1080 -10.97 -10.61 11.29
CA ALA A 1080 -10.92 -9.66 12.40
C ALA A 1080 -11.92 -8.49 12.21
N ASN A 1081 -12.18 -7.75 13.28
CA ASN A 1081 -13.02 -6.55 13.26
C ASN A 1081 -12.17 -5.26 13.27
N PRO A 1082 -12.73 -4.08 12.91
CA PRO A 1082 -11.95 -2.85 12.92
C PRO A 1082 -11.49 -2.50 14.34
N GLY A 1083 -10.17 -2.39 14.53
CA GLY A 1083 -9.52 -2.31 15.84
C GLY A 1083 -8.00 -2.50 15.76
N ALA A 1084 -7.33 -2.42 16.90
CA ALA A 1084 -5.92 -2.75 17.04
C ALA A 1084 -5.74 -4.21 17.51
N TRP A 1085 -4.94 -4.98 16.77
CA TRP A 1085 -4.67 -6.39 17.00
C TRP A 1085 -3.18 -6.64 17.15
N ILE A 1086 -2.82 -7.70 17.87
CA ILE A 1086 -1.44 -8.18 18.05
C ILE A 1086 -1.31 -9.51 17.33
N LEU A 1087 -0.31 -9.62 16.44
CA LEU A 1087 0.03 -10.83 15.70
C LEU A 1087 1.26 -11.49 16.34
N ARG A 1088 1.18 -12.80 16.64
CA ARG A 1088 2.29 -13.58 17.22
C ARG A 1088 2.42 -14.96 16.56
N LEU A 1089 3.61 -15.54 16.61
CA LEU A 1089 3.79 -16.97 16.36
C LEU A 1089 3.03 -17.77 17.42
N ARG A 1090 2.48 -18.92 17.03
CA ARG A 1090 1.81 -19.82 17.98
C ARG A 1090 2.83 -20.58 18.82
N LYS A 1091 2.68 -20.50 20.14
CA LYS A 1091 3.44 -21.29 21.13
C LYS A 1091 3.39 -22.78 20.80
N GLY A 1092 4.55 -23.44 20.87
CA GLY A 1092 4.81 -24.75 20.27
C GLY A 1092 5.78 -24.62 19.09
N ARG A 1093 5.88 -25.66 18.25
CA ARG A 1093 6.91 -25.83 17.21
C ARG A 1093 7.17 -24.63 16.28
N SER A 1094 6.17 -23.78 16.03
CA SER A 1094 6.36 -22.53 15.26
C SER A 1094 7.16 -21.48 16.03
N ASP A 1095 6.79 -21.18 17.28
CA ASP A 1095 7.50 -20.27 18.19
C ASP A 1095 8.80 -20.89 18.74
N GLU A 1096 8.96 -22.21 18.69
CA GLU A 1096 10.19 -22.92 19.04
C GLU A 1096 11.26 -22.82 17.95
N ILE A 1097 10.94 -23.18 16.70
CA ILE A 1097 11.91 -23.18 15.59
C ILE A 1097 12.16 -21.76 15.05
N TYR A 1098 11.12 -20.92 14.96
CA TYR A 1098 11.20 -19.62 14.28
C TYR A 1098 11.16 -18.42 15.24
N LYS A 1099 11.78 -17.32 14.79
CA LYS A 1099 11.60 -15.96 15.30
C LYS A 1099 11.12 -15.06 14.15
N ILE A 1100 10.30 -14.06 14.43
CA ILE A 1100 10.02 -12.99 13.46
C ILE A 1100 11.25 -12.07 13.36
N TYR A 1101 11.83 -11.96 12.17
CA TYR A 1101 13.05 -11.20 11.89
C TYR A 1101 12.74 -9.77 11.45
N SER A 1102 11.78 -9.59 10.54
CA SER A 1102 11.31 -8.28 10.11
C SER A 1102 9.91 -8.33 9.51
N HIS A 1103 9.26 -7.18 9.38
CA HIS A 1103 7.88 -7.09 8.90
C HIS A 1103 7.61 -5.78 8.13
N ASP A 1104 6.67 -5.83 7.18
CA ASP A 1104 6.22 -4.70 6.35
C ASP A 1104 4.69 -4.67 6.29
N GLY A 1105 4.10 -3.48 6.10
CA GLY A 1105 2.65 -3.23 6.13
C GLY A 1105 2.01 -3.14 7.54
N THR A 1106 2.77 -3.34 8.62
CA THR A 1106 2.28 -3.25 10.01
C THR A 1106 2.20 -1.79 10.51
N ASP A 1107 1.72 -1.60 11.75
CA ASP A 1107 1.81 -0.30 12.44
C ASP A 1107 3.06 -0.18 13.31
N SER A 1108 3.55 -1.30 13.86
CA SER A 1108 4.71 -1.37 14.76
C SER A 1108 6.02 -0.86 14.13
N PRO A 1109 6.95 -0.29 14.93
CA PRO A 1109 8.36 -0.16 14.56
C PRO A 1109 8.99 -1.53 14.25
N ALA A 1110 10.04 -1.55 13.43
CA ALA A 1110 10.74 -2.79 13.06
C ALA A 1110 11.43 -3.51 14.24
N GLU A 1111 11.69 -2.79 15.33
CA GLU A 1111 12.38 -3.28 16.54
C GLU A 1111 11.39 -3.73 17.66
N ALA A 1112 10.08 -3.73 17.40
CA ALA A 1112 9.08 -4.05 18.42
C ALA A 1112 8.85 -5.57 18.55
N ASP A 1113 8.93 -6.10 19.78
CA ASP A 1113 8.68 -7.52 20.07
C ASP A 1113 7.25 -7.98 19.68
N ASP A 1114 6.27 -7.07 19.78
CA ASP A 1114 4.87 -7.32 19.42
C ASP A 1114 4.48 -6.66 18.09
N LEU A 1115 4.05 -7.46 17.12
CA LEU A 1115 3.57 -6.96 15.83
C LEU A 1115 2.15 -6.39 15.97
N ILE A 1116 2.05 -5.06 15.98
CA ILE A 1116 0.78 -4.34 16.07
C ILE A 1116 0.22 -4.10 14.67
N VAL A 1117 -1.03 -4.53 14.46
CA VAL A 1117 -1.76 -4.41 13.20
C VAL A 1117 -3.12 -3.76 13.48
N VAL A 1118 -3.29 -2.50 13.03
CA VAL A 1118 -4.58 -1.80 13.11
C VAL A 1118 -5.38 -2.02 11.83
N LEU A 1119 -6.63 -2.47 11.97
CA LEU A 1119 -7.63 -2.51 10.90
C LEU A 1119 -8.58 -1.33 11.09
N ASN A 1120 -8.53 -0.35 10.19
CA ASN A 1120 -9.26 0.93 10.30
C ASN A 1120 -9.89 1.40 8.98
N ASN A 1121 -9.96 0.52 7.98
CA ASN A 1121 -10.48 0.80 6.63
C ASN A 1121 -11.22 -0.45 6.11
N PHE A 1122 -12.14 -0.30 5.17
CA PHE A 1122 -12.85 -1.41 4.52
C PHE A 1122 -12.02 -2.17 3.48
N LYS A 1123 -10.93 -1.57 2.96
CA LYS A 1123 -9.95 -2.25 2.10
C LYS A 1123 -9.16 -3.31 2.87
N SER A 1124 -8.63 -4.32 2.18
CA SER A 1124 -7.75 -5.31 2.80
C SER A 1124 -6.47 -4.66 3.30
N LYS A 1125 -5.99 -5.14 4.46
CA LYS A 1125 -4.63 -4.88 4.89
C LYS A 1125 -3.78 -6.10 4.52
N ILE A 1126 -2.74 -5.87 3.71
CA ILE A 1126 -1.78 -6.89 3.30
C ILE A 1126 -0.48 -6.62 4.06
N ILE A 1127 0.01 -7.60 4.82
CA ILE A 1127 1.29 -7.54 5.53
C ILE A 1127 2.30 -8.53 4.94
N LYS A 1128 3.59 -8.23 5.08
CA LYS A 1128 4.68 -9.18 4.79
C LYS A 1128 5.45 -9.46 6.07
N VAL A 1129 5.72 -10.73 6.34
CA VAL A 1129 6.45 -11.17 7.54
C VAL A 1129 7.65 -12.01 7.09
N LYS A 1130 8.85 -11.58 7.46
CA LYS A 1130 10.06 -12.39 7.33
C LYS A 1130 10.35 -13.07 8.67
N VAL A 1131 10.41 -14.39 8.67
CA VAL A 1131 10.83 -15.19 9.82
C VAL A 1131 12.23 -15.76 9.58
N GLN A 1132 12.94 -16.07 10.65
CA GLN A 1132 14.27 -16.69 10.61
C GLN A 1132 14.25 -17.85 11.59
N LYS A 1133 14.86 -18.98 11.23
CA LYS A 1133 15.08 -20.06 12.20
C LYS A 1133 16.01 -19.59 13.30
N LYS A 1134 15.83 -20.09 14.51
CA LYS A 1134 16.77 -19.86 15.62
C LYS A 1134 18.06 -20.67 15.39
N PRO A 1135 19.23 -20.19 15.86
CA PRO A 1135 20.53 -20.79 15.54
C PRO A 1135 20.71 -22.22 16.04
N ASP A 1136 19.98 -22.61 17.10
CA ASP A 1136 19.88 -23.97 17.63
C ASP A 1136 19.02 -24.90 16.75
N MET A 1137 17.98 -24.37 16.09
CA MET A 1137 16.99 -25.14 15.32
C MET A 1137 17.14 -25.05 13.79
N MET A 1138 18.25 -24.50 13.28
CA MET A 1138 18.48 -24.30 11.83
C MET A 1138 18.24 -25.55 10.97
N LYS A 1139 18.60 -26.73 11.50
CA LYS A 1139 18.48 -28.02 10.80
C LYS A 1139 17.12 -28.70 10.96
N GLU A 1140 16.25 -28.20 11.83
CA GLU A 1140 14.91 -28.77 11.97
C GLU A 1140 14.00 -28.28 10.84
N GLU A 1141 13.23 -29.20 10.26
CA GLU A 1141 12.08 -28.85 9.45
C GLU A 1141 10.86 -28.64 10.33
N LEU A 1142 10.00 -27.68 9.96
CA LEU A 1142 8.73 -27.46 10.65
C LEU A 1142 7.76 -28.65 10.50
N LEU A 1143 7.92 -29.44 9.43
CA LEU A 1143 7.08 -30.57 9.05
C LEU A 1143 7.91 -31.85 8.87
N SER A 1144 8.73 -32.21 9.88
CA SER A 1144 9.57 -33.42 9.82
C SER A 1144 8.74 -34.71 9.66
N ASP A 1145 9.07 -35.52 8.65
CA ASP A 1145 8.55 -36.89 8.48
C ASP A 1145 9.28 -37.94 9.36
N ASP A 1146 10.21 -37.48 10.20
CA ASP A 1146 11.19 -38.34 10.88
C ASP A 1146 10.61 -39.25 11.97
N THR A 1147 11.15 -40.48 12.02
CA THR A 1147 10.56 -41.61 12.74
C THR A 1147 11.13 -41.83 14.14
N HIS A 1148 11.27 -40.74 14.91
CA HIS A 1148 11.70 -40.80 16.31
C HIS A 1148 10.50 -40.86 17.28
N GLU A 1149 10.44 -41.93 18.06
CA GLU A 1149 9.37 -42.21 19.02
C GLU A 1149 9.46 -41.33 20.28
N ASN A 1150 9.04 -40.06 20.18
CA ASN A 1150 8.35 -39.31 21.25
C ASN A 1150 8.03 -37.85 20.84
N ASP A 1151 7.20 -37.66 19.80
CA ASP A 1151 6.10 -36.68 19.90
C ASP A 1151 5.04 -36.90 18.80
N SER A 1152 3.85 -36.29 18.93
CA SER A 1152 2.70 -36.58 18.06
C SER A 1152 2.77 -35.87 16.69
N GLY A 1153 3.51 -36.45 15.75
CA GLY A 1153 3.66 -35.98 14.36
C GLY A 1153 2.50 -36.38 13.41
N PHE A 1154 2.01 -35.39 12.64
CA PHE A 1154 0.77 -35.43 11.85
C PHE A 1154 0.72 -36.45 10.69
N TRP A 1155 1.86 -36.77 10.06
CA TRP A 1155 1.89 -37.41 8.73
C TRP A 1155 1.88 -38.95 8.70
N THR A 1156 2.15 -39.62 9.82
CA THR A 1156 2.15 -41.10 9.92
C THR A 1156 0.79 -41.76 9.57
N SER A 1157 -0.29 -40.97 9.59
CA SER A 1157 -1.63 -41.39 9.17
C SER A 1157 -1.78 -41.62 7.66
N ILE A 1158 -0.99 -40.94 6.81
CA ILE A 1158 -1.24 -40.84 5.37
C ILE A 1158 -0.42 -41.88 4.57
N THR A 1159 0.81 -42.17 5.00
CA THR A 1159 1.69 -43.14 4.32
C THR A 1159 1.14 -44.58 4.32
N ARG A 1160 0.25 -44.94 5.25
CA ARG A 1160 -0.47 -46.24 5.22
C ARG A 1160 -1.30 -46.46 3.95
N TYR A 1161 -1.74 -45.41 3.25
CA TYR A 1161 -2.58 -45.56 2.04
C TYR A 1161 -1.82 -46.14 0.82
N LYS A 1162 -0.48 -46.13 0.81
CA LYS A 1162 0.34 -46.82 -0.21
C LYS A 1162 0.84 -48.21 0.23
N ALA A 1163 0.78 -48.54 1.52
CA ALA A 1163 1.38 -49.75 2.08
C ALA A 1163 0.38 -50.92 2.32
N LEU A 1164 -0.91 -50.74 2.00
CA LEU A 1164 -1.97 -51.72 2.26
C LEU A 1164 -2.25 -52.67 1.08
N GLY A 1165 -1.29 -52.83 0.17
CA GLY A 1165 -1.25 -53.89 -0.83
C GLY A 1165 -0.23 -54.98 -0.45
N PHE A 1166 -0.71 -56.18 -0.11
CA PHE A 1166 0.08 -57.38 0.14
C PHE A 1166 1.20 -57.30 1.21
N THR A 1167 0.84 -57.55 2.48
CA THR A 1167 1.36 -58.70 3.27
C THR A 1167 0.70 -58.73 4.66
N GLY A 1168 0.58 -59.92 5.26
CA GLY A 1168 -0.02 -60.10 6.59
C GLY A 1168 1.02 -60.46 7.64
N GLY A 1169 0.98 -59.79 8.79
CA GLY A 1169 1.82 -60.10 9.94
C GLY A 1169 1.28 -59.41 11.21
N SER A 1170 0.96 -60.19 12.24
CA SER A 1170 0.37 -59.70 13.49
C SER A 1170 1.42 -59.54 14.59
N LYS A 1171 1.37 -58.40 15.30
CA LYS A 1171 1.97 -58.18 16.62
C LYS A 1171 1.02 -57.31 17.48
N PRO A 1172 1.08 -57.43 18.82
CA PRO A 1172 0.07 -56.86 19.71
C PRO A 1172 0.24 -55.35 19.92
N GLU A 1173 -0.87 -54.69 20.26
CA GLU A 1173 -0.91 -53.31 20.74
C GLU A 1173 -0.80 -53.28 22.28
N GLU A 1174 -0.02 -52.34 22.81
CA GLU A 1174 -0.10 -51.91 24.21
C GLU A 1174 -0.75 -50.51 24.30
N PRO A 1175 -1.42 -50.17 25.42
CA PRO A 1175 -2.42 -49.12 25.43
C PRO A 1175 -1.84 -47.70 25.44
N LYS A 1176 -2.24 -46.88 24.46
CA LYS A 1176 -2.11 -45.41 24.56
C LYS A 1176 -3.19 -44.83 25.47
N GLN A 1177 -2.85 -43.79 26.22
CA GLN A 1177 -3.77 -43.09 27.11
C GLN A 1177 -4.90 -42.41 26.31
N GLU A 1178 -6.13 -42.55 26.80
CA GLU A 1178 -7.32 -41.96 26.18
C GLU A 1178 -7.36 -40.44 26.42
N LYS A 1179 -7.19 -39.66 25.35
CA LYS A 1179 -7.90 -38.38 25.22
C LYS A 1179 -9.28 -38.68 24.63
N ASP A 1180 -10.34 -38.05 25.14
CA ASP A 1180 -11.72 -38.37 24.77
C ASP A 1180 -11.95 -38.39 23.25
N GLY A 1181 -12.38 -39.55 22.74
CA GLY A 1181 -12.55 -39.82 21.31
C GLY A 1181 -13.78 -39.14 20.69
N VAL A 1182 -13.75 -37.82 20.57
CA VAL A 1182 -14.78 -37.04 19.85
C VAL A 1182 -14.69 -37.33 18.36
N ILE A 1183 -15.81 -37.72 17.74
CA ILE A 1183 -15.89 -37.88 16.28
C ILE A 1183 -16.21 -36.52 15.66
N ASN A 1184 -15.29 -35.97 14.87
CA ASN A 1184 -15.55 -34.81 14.03
C ASN A 1184 -16.25 -35.24 12.72
N ILE A 1185 -17.25 -34.47 12.28
CA ILE A 1185 -17.91 -34.67 10.98
C ILE A 1185 -18.12 -33.32 10.30
N PHE A 1186 -17.37 -33.06 9.23
CA PHE A 1186 -17.58 -31.90 8.36
C PHE A 1186 -18.66 -32.15 7.31
N SER A 1187 -19.51 -31.15 7.05
CA SER A 1187 -20.45 -31.16 5.93
C SER A 1187 -20.83 -29.76 5.45
N VAL A 1188 -21.52 -29.69 4.31
CA VAL A 1188 -22.08 -28.45 3.78
C VAL A 1188 -23.36 -28.75 2.99
N ALA A 1189 -24.40 -27.96 3.25
CA ALA A 1189 -25.63 -27.88 2.50
C ALA A 1189 -25.73 -26.50 1.81
N SER A 1190 -26.62 -26.39 0.83
CA SER A 1190 -26.98 -25.14 0.14
C SER A 1190 -28.45 -25.28 -0.25
N GLY A 1191 -29.31 -24.44 0.30
CA GLY A 1191 -30.77 -24.52 0.16
C GLY A 1191 -31.47 -25.52 1.09
N HIS A 1192 -32.75 -25.25 1.38
CA HIS A 1192 -33.50 -25.83 2.50
C HIS A 1192 -33.69 -27.37 2.41
N LEU A 1193 -33.76 -27.93 1.20
CA LEU A 1193 -33.88 -29.37 0.98
C LEU A 1193 -32.60 -30.12 1.41
N TYR A 1194 -31.43 -29.59 1.07
CA TYR A 1194 -30.16 -30.18 1.51
C TYR A 1194 -29.97 -30.05 3.03
N GLU A 1195 -30.45 -28.96 3.63
CA GLU A 1195 -30.48 -28.81 5.10
C GLU A 1195 -31.46 -29.76 5.80
N ARG A 1196 -32.55 -30.15 5.13
CA ARG A 1196 -33.46 -31.23 5.58
C ARG A 1196 -32.73 -32.58 5.59
N PHE A 1197 -32.03 -32.92 4.50
CA PHE A 1197 -31.22 -34.15 4.46
C PHE A 1197 -30.03 -34.12 5.44
N LEU A 1198 -29.41 -32.97 5.65
CA LEU A 1198 -28.31 -32.79 6.61
C LEU A 1198 -28.76 -33.10 8.05
N ARG A 1199 -29.93 -32.58 8.46
CA ARG A 1199 -30.55 -32.92 9.76
C ARG A 1199 -30.82 -34.42 9.90
N ILE A 1200 -31.27 -35.09 8.83
CA ILE A 1200 -31.50 -36.54 8.82
C ILE A 1200 -30.17 -37.31 8.95
N MET A 1201 -29.10 -36.86 8.29
CA MET A 1201 -27.75 -37.45 8.41
C MET A 1201 -27.24 -37.32 9.85
N MET A 1202 -27.28 -36.13 10.45
CA MET A 1202 -26.89 -35.89 11.84
C MET A 1202 -27.67 -36.79 12.81
N MET A 1203 -29.01 -36.83 12.66
CA MET A 1203 -29.89 -37.70 13.46
C MET A 1203 -29.64 -39.20 13.23
N SER A 1204 -29.08 -39.60 12.09
CA SER A 1204 -28.68 -40.99 11.85
C SER A 1204 -27.40 -41.31 12.61
N VAL A 1205 -26.36 -40.47 12.50
CA VAL A 1205 -25.09 -40.66 13.24
C VAL A 1205 -25.34 -40.77 14.75
N LEU A 1206 -26.07 -39.82 15.32
CA LEU A 1206 -26.33 -39.74 16.77
C LEU A 1206 -27.17 -40.90 17.32
N LYS A 1207 -27.87 -41.65 16.46
CA LYS A 1207 -28.59 -42.88 16.84
C LYS A 1207 -27.71 -44.14 16.82
N HIS A 1208 -26.58 -44.09 16.11
CA HIS A 1208 -25.73 -45.26 15.86
C HIS A 1208 -24.34 -45.19 16.52
N THR A 1209 -23.96 -44.07 17.13
CA THR A 1209 -22.76 -43.97 17.98
C THR A 1209 -23.10 -43.71 19.46
N LYS A 1210 -22.13 -44.02 20.33
CA LYS A 1210 -22.11 -43.65 21.76
C LYS A 1210 -20.99 -42.67 22.11
N THR A 1211 -20.05 -42.43 21.20
CA THR A 1211 -18.99 -41.44 21.38
C THR A 1211 -19.57 -40.02 21.24
N PRO A 1212 -18.99 -39.01 21.90
CA PRO A 1212 -19.32 -37.61 21.62
C PRO A 1212 -19.04 -37.30 20.13
N VAL A 1213 -19.87 -36.43 19.55
CA VAL A 1213 -19.78 -36.02 18.14
C VAL A 1213 -19.72 -34.49 18.07
N LYS A 1214 -18.81 -33.98 17.23
CA LYS A 1214 -18.74 -32.57 16.86
C LYS A 1214 -18.98 -32.40 15.36
N PHE A 1215 -20.03 -31.66 14.99
CA PHE A 1215 -20.33 -31.37 13.59
C PHE A 1215 -19.76 -30.01 13.15
N TRP A 1216 -19.12 -29.99 11.99
CA TRP A 1216 -18.49 -28.79 11.42
C TRP A 1216 -19.20 -28.40 10.13
N PHE A 1217 -19.55 -27.12 9.97
CA PHE A 1217 -20.27 -26.66 8.78
C PHE A 1217 -19.71 -25.38 8.18
N LEU A 1218 -19.72 -25.30 6.85
CA LEU A 1218 -19.27 -24.13 6.10
C LEU A 1218 -20.33 -23.01 6.15
N LYS A 1219 -20.10 -21.98 6.96
CA LYS A 1219 -21.09 -20.97 7.40
C LYS A 1219 -21.81 -20.26 6.25
N ASN A 1220 -21.09 -19.94 5.18
CA ASN A 1220 -21.55 -19.09 4.06
C ASN A 1220 -22.74 -19.64 3.26
N TYR A 1221 -22.99 -20.96 3.30
CA TYR A 1221 -24.00 -21.62 2.46
C TYR A 1221 -25.23 -22.09 3.24
N LEU A 1222 -25.23 -21.92 4.56
CA LEU A 1222 -26.37 -22.24 5.43
C LEU A 1222 -27.38 -21.09 5.46
N SER A 1223 -28.67 -21.43 5.41
CA SER A 1223 -29.77 -20.51 5.65
C SER A 1223 -29.73 -19.97 7.09
N PRO A 1224 -30.25 -18.74 7.32
CA PRO A 1224 -30.48 -18.26 8.67
C PRO A 1224 -31.34 -19.22 9.50
N THR A 1225 -32.37 -19.84 8.89
CA THR A 1225 -33.27 -20.76 9.59
C THR A 1225 -32.56 -22.00 10.13
N PHE A 1226 -31.54 -22.51 9.42
CA PHE A 1226 -30.71 -23.61 9.92
C PHE A 1226 -29.73 -23.14 11.01
N LYS A 1227 -29.12 -21.95 10.84
CA LYS A 1227 -28.22 -21.34 11.84
C LYS A 1227 -28.93 -21.03 13.17
N GLU A 1228 -30.20 -20.60 13.12
CA GLU A 1228 -31.05 -20.41 14.30
C GLU A 1228 -31.54 -21.73 14.92
N PHE A 1229 -31.73 -22.79 14.10
CA PHE A 1229 -32.26 -24.07 14.58
C PHE A 1229 -31.21 -24.99 15.23
N ILE A 1230 -29.96 -24.96 14.73
CA ILE A 1230 -28.92 -25.90 15.19
C ILE A 1230 -28.56 -25.82 16.70
N PRO A 1231 -28.60 -24.68 17.42
CA PRO A 1231 -28.32 -24.65 18.86
C PRO A 1231 -29.34 -25.48 19.65
N TYR A 1232 -30.64 -25.33 19.37
CA TYR A 1232 -31.71 -26.12 19.98
C TYR A 1232 -31.60 -27.61 19.64
N MET A 1233 -31.10 -27.94 18.45
CA MET A 1233 -30.85 -29.32 18.06
C MET A 1233 -29.65 -29.91 18.83
N ALA A 1234 -28.58 -29.13 19.02
CA ALA A 1234 -27.39 -29.51 19.78
C ALA A 1234 -27.70 -29.75 21.26
N GLU A 1235 -28.42 -28.83 21.91
CA GLU A 1235 -28.89 -28.96 23.30
C GLU A 1235 -29.77 -30.22 23.47
N LYS A 1236 -30.72 -30.44 22.55
CA LYS A 1236 -31.69 -31.55 22.64
C LYS A 1236 -31.08 -32.93 22.42
N TYR A 1237 -30.00 -33.04 21.64
CA TYR A 1237 -29.41 -34.34 21.26
C TYR A 1237 -27.96 -34.52 21.71
N GLY A 1238 -27.39 -33.59 22.49
CA GLY A 1238 -26.11 -33.76 23.18
C GLY A 1238 -24.88 -33.80 22.28
N PHE A 1239 -24.87 -33.03 21.18
CA PHE A 1239 -23.71 -32.91 20.28
C PHE A 1239 -23.11 -31.51 20.28
N GLN A 1240 -21.84 -31.42 19.92
CA GLN A 1240 -21.16 -30.14 19.71
C GLN A 1240 -21.25 -29.73 18.23
N TYR A 1241 -21.21 -28.44 17.93
CA TYR A 1241 -21.10 -27.97 16.55
C TYR A 1241 -20.22 -26.72 16.45
N GLU A 1242 -19.68 -26.46 15.27
CA GLU A 1242 -18.94 -25.24 14.98
C GLU A 1242 -19.14 -24.79 13.51
N LEU A 1243 -19.12 -23.48 13.29
CA LEU A 1243 -19.34 -22.86 11.98
C LEU A 1243 -18.03 -22.28 11.45
N VAL A 1244 -17.47 -22.96 10.46
CA VAL A 1244 -16.18 -22.63 9.84
C VAL A 1244 -16.35 -21.82 8.56
N GLN A 1245 -15.37 -20.97 8.27
CA GLN A 1245 -15.46 -19.95 7.24
C GLN A 1245 -14.06 -19.54 6.78
N TYR A 1246 -13.84 -19.51 5.47
CA TYR A 1246 -12.59 -19.10 4.82
C TYR A 1246 -12.98 -18.31 3.56
N LYS A 1247 -12.19 -17.30 3.16
CA LYS A 1247 -12.38 -16.57 1.89
C LYS A 1247 -11.53 -17.23 0.80
N TRP A 1248 -12.01 -17.23 -0.43
CA TRP A 1248 -11.23 -17.70 -1.58
C TRP A 1248 -10.05 -16.74 -1.85
N PRO A 1249 -8.78 -17.20 -1.85
CA PRO A 1249 -7.63 -16.30 -2.03
C PRO A 1249 -7.57 -15.64 -3.41
N ARG A 1250 -7.20 -14.35 -3.47
CA ARG A 1250 -7.16 -13.55 -4.71
C ARG A 1250 -6.33 -14.16 -5.84
N TRP A 1251 -5.22 -14.81 -5.51
CA TRP A 1251 -4.30 -15.42 -6.46
C TRP A 1251 -4.82 -16.75 -7.05
N LEU A 1252 -5.89 -17.32 -6.48
CA LEU A 1252 -6.46 -18.59 -6.90
C LEU A 1252 -7.68 -18.35 -7.79
N HIS A 1253 -7.67 -18.87 -9.02
CA HIS A 1253 -8.74 -18.65 -10.00
C HIS A 1253 -10.13 -19.06 -9.47
N GLN A 1254 -11.00 -18.06 -9.22
CA GLN A 1254 -12.36 -18.27 -8.71
C GLN A 1254 -13.25 -19.03 -9.70
N GLN A 1255 -14.36 -19.58 -9.22
CA GLN A 1255 -15.39 -20.21 -10.06
C GLN A 1255 -16.64 -19.33 -10.08
N THR A 1256 -17.27 -19.17 -11.24
CA THR A 1256 -18.46 -18.33 -11.41
C THR A 1256 -19.78 -19.02 -11.01
N GLU A 1257 -19.77 -20.35 -10.92
CA GLU A 1257 -20.93 -21.19 -10.61
C GLU A 1257 -20.88 -21.64 -9.14
N LYS A 1258 -21.87 -21.23 -8.33
CA LYS A 1258 -21.93 -21.47 -6.88
C LYS A 1258 -21.66 -22.92 -6.47
N GLN A 1259 -22.16 -23.88 -7.26
CA GLN A 1259 -21.97 -25.31 -7.02
C GLN A 1259 -20.49 -25.75 -7.18
N ARG A 1260 -19.74 -25.17 -8.14
CA ARG A 1260 -18.30 -25.42 -8.28
C ARG A 1260 -17.49 -24.76 -7.15
N ILE A 1261 -17.90 -23.58 -6.70
CA ILE A 1261 -17.28 -22.92 -5.54
C ILE A 1261 -17.40 -23.83 -4.31
N ILE A 1262 -18.60 -24.38 -4.06
CA ILE A 1262 -18.84 -25.33 -2.97
C ILE A 1262 -17.97 -26.59 -3.11
N TRP A 1263 -17.79 -27.14 -4.32
CA TRP A 1263 -16.87 -28.26 -4.54
C TRP A 1263 -15.41 -27.89 -4.23
N GLY A 1264 -14.96 -26.68 -4.61
CA GLY A 1264 -13.64 -26.16 -4.26
C GLY A 1264 -13.43 -26.13 -2.74
N TYR A 1265 -14.40 -25.61 -1.98
CA TYR A 1265 -14.33 -25.58 -0.51
C TYR A 1265 -14.27 -26.97 0.15
N LYS A 1266 -14.75 -28.04 -0.50
CA LYS A 1266 -14.65 -29.41 0.03
C LYS A 1266 -13.26 -30.05 -0.12
N ILE A 1267 -12.34 -29.45 -0.87
CA ILE A 1267 -11.06 -30.09 -1.22
C ILE A 1267 -9.84 -29.18 -1.17
N LEU A 1268 -9.96 -27.89 -1.50
CA LEU A 1268 -8.81 -26.98 -1.64
C LEU A 1268 -8.35 -26.32 -0.33
N PHE A 1269 -9.21 -26.29 0.70
CA PHE A 1269 -9.00 -25.49 1.91
C PHE A 1269 -9.11 -26.29 3.22
N LEU A 1270 -9.08 -27.62 3.18
CA LEU A 1270 -9.27 -28.46 4.38
C LEU A 1270 -8.23 -28.13 5.47
N ASP A 1271 -6.95 -28.00 5.09
CA ASP A 1271 -5.81 -27.65 5.95
C ASP A 1271 -5.97 -26.29 6.69
N VAL A 1272 -6.85 -25.40 6.22
CA VAL A 1272 -6.99 -24.00 6.69
C VAL A 1272 -8.41 -23.62 7.12
N LEU A 1273 -9.38 -24.53 6.97
CA LEU A 1273 -10.78 -24.29 7.30
C LEU A 1273 -11.09 -24.61 8.77
N PHE A 1274 -10.32 -25.51 9.39
CA PHE A 1274 -10.50 -25.94 10.78
C PHE A 1274 -9.39 -25.36 11.68
N PRO A 1275 -9.68 -25.08 12.97
CA PRO A 1275 -8.66 -24.74 13.94
C PRO A 1275 -7.63 -25.87 14.10
N LEU A 1276 -6.38 -25.54 14.40
CA LEU A 1276 -5.26 -26.49 14.46
C LEU A 1276 -5.31 -27.48 15.64
N ALA A 1277 -6.42 -27.52 16.38
CA ALA A 1277 -6.71 -28.47 17.45
C ALA A 1277 -7.60 -29.65 17.01
N VAL A 1278 -7.82 -29.81 15.69
CA VAL A 1278 -8.64 -30.88 15.11
C VAL A 1278 -7.74 -31.91 14.43
N ASP A 1279 -7.52 -33.04 15.10
CA ASP A 1279 -6.64 -34.11 14.61
C ASP A 1279 -7.18 -34.82 13.34
N LYS A 1280 -8.51 -34.99 13.24
CA LYS A 1280 -9.20 -35.75 12.20
C LYS A 1280 -10.71 -35.52 12.21
#